data_AF-A0A8J4SKI0-F1
#
_entry.id   AF-A0A8J4SKI0-F1
#
_cell.length_a   1.000
_cell.length_b   1.000
_cell.length_c   1.000
_cell.angle_alpha   90.00
_cell.angle_beta   90.00
_cell.angle_gamma   90.00
#
_symmetry.space_group_name_H-M   'P 1'
#
loop_
_entity.id
_entity.type
_entity.pdbx_description
1 polymer ?
#
loop_
_entity_poly.entity_id
_entity_poly.type
_entity_poly.pdbx_seq_one_letter_code
_entity_poly.pdbx_strand_id
1 'polypeptide(L)'
;MISRGGTAQLIKEAVTIPVIDVQLSGYDMIRSLTLASQFNGQTAIVGFANITSGAQSIIDLMELPLKVYTIRSSEEVARLLLELKASGYHQIVGDVITVNTAKTYGMEGLLIQSGKESILRALEDAQLVYRYLSKNHAVSIILNNLVTKEHPNLIILDDQNEVVFENLTDFEQNPLTDNHIYLTNTNLDFHQSQVQNVFIVDDYQLTVTANETTLKIEKEIIQFVLLEENNNQSKAADRLGINRATLWPLFVNSSSTLIALFLLIAGTQITFKTAGSSVGKGVTLLVFKWAVGAILGLIAIFFADSNGLFLGLAPLAIIAAMTNSNGGLYIALAGQYGKEDDKAAYPFLALSDGPFLTMVALSIFGAMGFANGMFSPMSFVAVLLPLIVGVIIGNLDRNLAEWLHKGSDKLVPFFAFSLGMGINFSSIIQGGLSGILLGVLTVLITGGVGFLLFRAIGWNPIVGASEGSTAGNAVGTPAAIVAANASFAPIAEIATVQIAASVVTTAILLPIFIGFLSKRLEKRDDCMKLAIIADDLTGANDSGVQLARHGLKTSVLFNMDEDNIRHYDAVVFDTDSRSITPEDAYQRVRQAAELLLRNGFNTIFKKMDSTMRGNIGIEIDALYDVIKPDFMMIAPGYPKNNRTILNGTHYLNGVPLADTEIANDPKTPVTLSYLPDLLKLQTKYEVGEIKVSDLESGTDHIKSLLETFKANNIPYILVDSTDEQHLEQVLSITSKLEYSFAWAGSAGIANYLPTHYGLGAKSAELNIPANSGPILTVVGSVNKNSREQLKLLLQKTNVSSIPFHSFKAVSGSADREQEIERVYEEVMAKAVEGNDVVLYSTAEQVDIELARATGEVRGLNHTEVSNEIVRAIGEICAKLLENGYFKGVSMTGGDTAKQICMKWNISGFELLDELEIGVPISKFIGIEDLHVITKAGGFGKPDVFIHAIEKLKGGVTEVYNNCNPLVIGDAKILERVLPVIGSSLKVNAIHEPSEAKYAFGTVDVIDLDLIPADLEYGKVSAVAGDAAFQFLAKAIDLAKKQQIHSICTAPLNKEALHLGGHLYPGHTEILADLTDTEDFSMMLTTPNLRVIHLTTHMGLIDAIASINPERTYTVVKLAHDTLKKAGFENPRVAVCGINPHAGENGLFGNGEEEEKLQPGIERAQKEGINVVGPLPADTLFFRAGRGDFDIVVACYHDQGHAPIKVMGIEEGVNITVGLKGGIIRTSVDHGTAFDIAGKNIADDKSMLAAIRSAIELAPKTQV
;
A
#
# COMPACT_ATOMS: atom_id res chain seq x y z
N MET A 1 10.27 -2.40 -51.40
CA MET A 1 10.07 -1.08 -52.06
C MET A 1 9.76 -0.04 -51.00
N ILE A 2 10.08 1.23 -51.23
CA ILE A 2 9.69 2.34 -50.33
C ILE A 2 8.83 3.30 -51.15
N SER A 3 7.64 3.61 -50.65
CA SER A 3 6.68 4.50 -51.29
C SER A 3 5.88 5.26 -50.22
N ARG A 4 4.96 6.14 -50.61
CA ARG A 4 4.18 6.94 -49.67
C ARG A 4 2.68 6.94 -49.94
N GLY A 5 1.88 6.90 -48.87
CA GLY A 5 0.45 7.22 -48.86
C GLY A 5 -0.34 6.34 -49.83
N GLY A 6 -1.32 6.92 -50.53
CA GLY A 6 -2.16 6.18 -51.48
C GLY A 6 -1.37 5.44 -52.58
N THR A 7 -0.18 5.93 -52.95
CA THR A 7 0.69 5.23 -53.91
C THR A 7 1.33 3.98 -53.29
N ALA A 8 1.71 4.01 -52.02
CA ALA A 8 2.22 2.83 -51.32
C ALA A 8 1.15 1.74 -51.19
N GLN A 9 -0.10 2.14 -50.93
CA GLN A 9 -1.23 1.22 -50.80
C GLN A 9 -1.54 0.50 -52.12
N LEU A 10 -1.58 1.24 -53.23
CA LEU A 10 -1.77 0.63 -54.56
C LEU A 10 -0.64 -0.32 -54.95
N ILE A 11 0.61 0.00 -54.59
CA ILE A 11 1.74 -0.89 -54.86
C ILE A 11 1.64 -2.15 -54.00
N LYS A 12 1.25 -2.05 -52.72
CA LYS A 12 1.05 -3.20 -51.83
C LYS A 12 0.06 -4.21 -52.40
N GLU A 13 -0.99 -3.74 -53.07
CA GLU A 13 -1.99 -4.62 -53.70
C GLU A 13 -1.47 -5.28 -54.99
N ALA A 14 -0.49 -4.68 -55.66
CA ALA A 14 0.01 -5.12 -56.96
C ALA A 14 1.30 -5.97 -56.90
N VAL A 15 2.02 -6.00 -55.78
CA VAL A 15 3.32 -6.69 -55.68
C VAL A 15 3.43 -7.58 -54.44
N THR A 16 4.15 -8.70 -54.57
CA THR A 16 4.41 -9.66 -53.48
C THR A 16 5.64 -9.31 -52.64
N ILE A 17 6.43 -8.33 -53.06
CA ILE A 17 7.59 -7.85 -52.29
C ILE A 17 7.17 -6.84 -51.22
N PRO A 18 7.80 -6.82 -50.02
CA PRO A 18 7.43 -5.87 -48.97
C PRO A 18 7.53 -4.42 -49.43
N VAL A 19 6.47 -3.64 -49.17
CA VAL A 19 6.41 -2.20 -49.46
C VAL A 19 6.33 -1.43 -48.14
N ILE A 20 7.37 -0.65 -47.86
CA ILE A 20 7.44 0.23 -46.69
C ILE A 20 6.78 1.56 -47.06
N ASP A 21 5.82 2.00 -46.24
CA ASP A 21 5.11 3.26 -46.40
C ASP A 21 5.79 4.37 -45.57
N VAL A 22 6.14 5.48 -46.22
CA VAL A 22 6.77 6.64 -45.57
C VAL A 22 5.73 7.40 -44.76
N GLN A 23 5.76 7.23 -43.44
CA GLN A 23 4.92 7.96 -42.50
C GLN A 23 5.38 9.42 -42.38
N LEU A 24 4.42 10.36 -42.34
CA LEU A 24 4.72 11.78 -42.13
C LEU A 24 4.99 12.06 -40.64
N SER A 25 5.96 12.93 -40.37
CA SER A 25 6.16 13.44 -39.01
C SER A 25 5.21 14.61 -38.71
N GLY A 26 4.95 14.86 -37.43
CA GLY A 26 4.20 16.05 -37.01
C GLY A 26 4.85 17.37 -37.48
N TYR A 27 6.18 17.40 -37.58
CA TYR A 27 6.91 18.57 -38.10
C TYR A 27 6.63 18.81 -39.59
N ASP A 28 6.56 17.75 -40.39
CA ASP A 28 6.22 17.81 -41.82
C ASP A 28 4.82 18.38 -42.05
N MET A 29 3.89 17.99 -41.17
CA MET A 29 2.51 18.48 -41.16
C MET A 29 2.44 19.95 -40.76
N ILE A 30 3.04 20.34 -39.63
CA ILE A 30 3.05 21.74 -39.16
C ILE A 30 3.62 22.67 -40.24
N ARG A 31 4.75 22.30 -40.86
CA ARG A 31 5.37 23.09 -41.92
C ARG A 31 4.45 23.25 -43.13
N SER A 32 3.84 22.16 -43.60
CA SER A 32 2.98 22.17 -44.78
C SER A 32 1.68 22.97 -44.53
N LEU A 33 1.11 22.85 -43.33
CA LEU A 33 -0.11 23.55 -42.93
C LEU A 33 0.12 25.05 -42.69
N THR A 34 1.26 25.41 -42.10
CA THR A 34 1.64 26.82 -41.90
C THR A 34 1.90 27.52 -43.23
N LEU A 35 2.45 26.83 -44.22
CA LEU A 35 2.60 27.37 -45.58
C LEU A 35 1.25 27.54 -46.27
N ALA A 36 0.32 26.62 -46.06
CA ALA A 36 -1.03 26.70 -46.62
C ALA A 36 -1.87 27.86 -46.04
N SER A 37 -1.68 28.20 -44.77
CA SER A 37 -2.42 29.28 -44.10
C SER A 37 -1.99 30.69 -44.52
N GLN A 38 -0.84 30.84 -45.20
CA GLN A 38 -0.32 32.13 -45.65
C GLN A 38 -0.94 32.62 -46.97
N PHE A 39 -1.79 31.83 -47.62
CA PHE A 39 -2.44 32.21 -48.88
C PHE A 39 -3.75 32.98 -48.65
N ASN A 40 -3.98 33.99 -49.48
CA ASN A 40 -5.23 34.77 -49.44
C ASN A 40 -6.35 34.02 -50.19
N GLY A 41 -7.22 33.32 -49.45
CA GLY A 41 -8.38 32.63 -49.98
C GLY A 41 -8.89 31.52 -49.05
N GLN A 42 -10.00 30.86 -49.42
CA GLN A 42 -10.45 29.67 -48.68
C GLN A 42 -9.63 28.44 -49.11
N THR A 43 -8.90 27.87 -48.15
CA THR A 43 -8.04 26.71 -48.34
C THR A 43 -8.61 25.49 -47.60
N ALA A 44 -8.72 24.37 -48.32
CA ALA A 44 -9.17 23.09 -47.75
C ALA A 44 -8.06 22.04 -47.81
N ILE A 45 -7.98 21.21 -46.78
CA ILE A 45 -7.13 20.02 -46.76
C ILE A 45 -7.99 18.83 -47.10
N VAL A 46 -7.60 18.08 -48.12
CA VAL A 46 -8.31 16.89 -48.59
C VAL A 46 -7.32 15.73 -48.59
N GLY A 47 -7.67 14.64 -47.89
CA GLY A 47 -6.80 13.46 -47.81
C GLY A 47 -7.44 12.31 -47.03
N PHE A 48 -6.77 11.16 -47.03
CA PHE A 48 -7.21 9.98 -46.28
C PHE A 48 -7.03 10.19 -44.77
N ALA A 49 -7.69 9.35 -43.96
CA ALA A 49 -7.73 9.46 -42.50
C ALA A 49 -6.35 9.56 -41.83
N ASN A 50 -5.33 8.90 -42.40
CA ASN A 50 -3.95 8.94 -41.92
C ASN A 50 -3.28 10.32 -42.06
N ILE A 51 -3.79 11.19 -42.95
CA ILE A 51 -3.31 12.55 -43.16
C ILE A 51 -4.21 13.54 -42.42
N THR A 52 -5.52 13.33 -42.43
CA THR A 52 -6.50 14.31 -41.92
C THR A 52 -6.65 14.30 -40.41
N SER A 53 -6.50 13.16 -39.74
CA SER A 53 -6.60 13.08 -38.27
C SER A 53 -5.51 13.92 -37.58
N GLY A 54 -4.25 13.75 -38.01
CA GLY A 54 -3.14 14.56 -37.51
C GLY A 54 -3.22 16.03 -37.95
N ALA A 55 -3.76 16.31 -39.13
CA ALA A 55 -3.93 17.69 -39.61
C ALA A 55 -4.94 18.47 -38.77
N GLN A 56 -6.09 17.88 -38.45
CA GLN A 56 -7.17 18.55 -37.71
C GLN A 56 -6.69 18.97 -36.31
N SER A 57 -6.02 18.08 -35.58
CA SER A 57 -5.47 18.40 -34.26
C SER A 57 -4.44 19.54 -34.31
N ILE A 58 -3.62 19.61 -35.35
CA ILE A 58 -2.63 20.69 -35.51
C ILE A 58 -3.31 22.01 -35.87
N ILE A 59 -4.36 21.98 -36.71
CA ILE A 59 -5.12 23.18 -37.12
C ILE A 59 -5.86 23.77 -35.93
N ASP A 60 -6.51 22.93 -35.12
CA ASP A 60 -7.23 23.37 -33.93
C ASP A 60 -6.26 23.95 -32.89
N LEU A 61 -5.11 23.30 -32.69
CA LEU A 61 -4.09 23.76 -31.76
C LEU A 61 -3.44 25.08 -32.18
N MET A 62 -3.26 25.30 -33.48
CA MET A 62 -2.60 26.50 -34.03
C MET A 62 -3.57 27.57 -34.52
N GLU A 63 -4.88 27.38 -34.31
CA GLU A 63 -5.97 28.26 -34.78
C GLU A 63 -5.86 28.67 -36.27
N LEU A 64 -5.47 27.72 -37.13
CA LEU A 64 -5.27 28.00 -38.55
C LEU A 64 -6.62 28.10 -39.30
N PRO A 65 -6.81 29.06 -40.23
CA PRO A 65 -8.07 29.24 -40.96
C PRO A 65 -8.22 28.22 -42.12
N LEU A 66 -8.05 26.93 -41.83
CA LEU A 66 -8.08 25.82 -42.79
C LEU A 66 -9.21 24.84 -42.41
N LYS A 67 -9.87 24.23 -43.41
CA LYS A 67 -10.85 23.16 -43.15
C LYS A 67 -10.36 21.82 -43.68
N VAL A 68 -10.57 20.75 -42.92
CA VAL A 68 -10.15 19.38 -43.27
C VAL A 68 -11.33 18.56 -43.77
N TYR A 69 -11.11 17.80 -44.84
CA TYR A 69 -12.05 16.87 -45.43
C TYR A 69 -11.39 15.51 -45.63
N THR A 70 -11.94 14.49 -44.97
CA THR A 70 -11.44 13.12 -45.03
C THR A 70 -12.13 12.33 -46.13
N ILE A 71 -11.35 11.71 -47.02
CA ILE A 71 -11.84 10.83 -48.09
C ILE A 71 -11.58 9.36 -47.73
N ARG A 72 -12.44 8.46 -48.19
CA ARG A 72 -12.29 7.01 -47.99
C ARG A 72 -11.69 6.29 -49.19
N SER A 73 -11.86 6.85 -50.39
CA SER A 73 -11.35 6.31 -51.65
C SER A 73 -10.82 7.42 -52.57
N SER A 74 -9.94 7.06 -53.50
CA SER A 74 -9.42 8.00 -54.51
C SER A 74 -10.49 8.46 -55.52
N GLU A 75 -11.58 7.70 -55.65
CA GLU A 75 -12.71 8.01 -56.55
C GLU A 75 -13.55 9.19 -56.04
N GLU A 76 -13.61 9.39 -54.71
CA GLU A 76 -14.34 10.49 -54.07
C GLU A 76 -13.69 11.86 -54.28
N VAL A 77 -12.38 11.90 -54.56
CA VAL A 77 -11.58 13.13 -54.67
C VAL A 77 -12.17 14.08 -55.70
N ALA A 78 -12.47 13.60 -56.90
CA ALA A 78 -12.93 14.46 -57.99
C ALA A 78 -14.29 15.12 -57.68
N ARG A 79 -15.22 14.36 -57.08
CA ARG A 79 -16.53 14.87 -56.68
C ARG A 79 -16.40 15.93 -55.59
N LEU A 80 -15.65 15.64 -54.54
CA LEU A 80 -15.44 16.54 -53.42
C LEU A 80 -14.77 17.85 -53.86
N LEU A 81 -13.78 17.79 -54.76
CA LEU A 81 -13.12 18.99 -55.27
C LEU A 81 -14.05 19.90 -56.09
N LEU A 82 -14.98 19.33 -56.86
CA LEU A 82 -15.99 20.11 -57.59
C LEU A 82 -16.97 20.81 -56.62
N GLU A 83 -17.39 20.13 -55.55
CA GLU A 83 -18.24 20.70 -54.50
C GLU A 83 -17.52 21.83 -53.72
N LEU A 84 -16.25 21.63 -53.38
CA LEU A 84 -15.42 22.64 -52.73
C LEU A 84 -15.18 23.85 -53.63
N LYS A 85 -14.92 23.64 -54.92
CA LYS A 85 -14.77 24.74 -55.89
C LYS A 85 -16.06 25.57 -56.02
N ALA A 86 -17.22 24.91 -56.06
CA ALA A 86 -18.51 25.60 -56.07
C ALA A 86 -18.79 26.38 -54.78
N SER A 87 -18.22 25.92 -53.65
CA SER A 87 -18.34 26.54 -52.33
C SER A 87 -17.34 27.67 -52.07
N GLY A 88 -16.53 28.06 -53.07
CA GLY A 88 -15.60 29.18 -52.98
C GLY A 88 -14.17 28.83 -52.54
N TYR A 89 -13.85 27.55 -52.38
CA TYR A 89 -12.46 27.12 -52.16
C TYR A 89 -11.66 27.27 -53.46
N HIS A 90 -10.46 27.83 -53.35
CA HIS A 90 -9.57 28.04 -54.51
C HIS A 90 -8.25 27.30 -54.38
N GLN A 91 -7.90 26.88 -53.15
CA GLN A 91 -6.67 26.17 -52.86
C GLN A 91 -6.95 24.88 -52.09
N ILE A 92 -6.23 23.82 -52.47
CA ILE A 92 -6.37 22.48 -51.90
C ILE A 92 -5.00 21.98 -51.45
N VAL A 93 -4.93 21.52 -50.21
CA VAL A 93 -3.75 20.89 -49.63
C VAL A 93 -4.01 19.40 -49.52
N GLY A 94 -3.10 18.55 -49.97
CA GLY A 94 -3.35 17.12 -49.91
C GLY A 94 -2.20 16.27 -50.43
N ASP A 95 -2.52 15.02 -50.75
CA ASP A 95 -1.58 14.11 -51.38
C ASP A 95 -1.45 14.36 -52.90
N VAL A 96 -0.60 13.58 -53.57
CA VAL A 96 -0.30 13.76 -55.00
C VAL A 96 -1.55 13.64 -55.86
N ILE A 97 -2.44 12.69 -55.55
CA ILE A 97 -3.67 12.43 -56.29
C ILE A 97 -4.60 13.63 -56.14
N THR A 98 -4.79 14.09 -54.91
CA THR A 98 -5.64 15.23 -54.59
C THR A 98 -5.17 16.51 -55.29
N VAL A 99 -3.87 16.80 -55.22
CA VAL A 99 -3.27 18.00 -55.83
C VAL A 99 -3.34 17.97 -57.35
N ASN A 100 -3.07 16.83 -57.99
CA ASN A 100 -3.15 16.71 -59.45
C ASN A 100 -4.60 16.81 -59.94
N THR A 101 -5.54 16.22 -59.20
CA THR A 101 -6.97 16.31 -59.51
C THR A 101 -7.46 17.75 -59.35
N ALA A 102 -7.06 18.45 -58.28
CA ALA A 102 -7.39 19.86 -58.05
C ALA A 102 -6.90 20.77 -59.19
N LYS A 103 -5.67 20.56 -59.67
CA LYS A 103 -5.11 21.29 -60.82
C LYS A 103 -5.91 21.07 -62.11
N THR A 104 -6.39 19.85 -62.34
CA THR A 104 -7.21 19.51 -63.52
C THR A 104 -8.54 20.27 -63.51
N TYR A 105 -9.08 20.55 -62.32
CA TYR A 105 -10.27 21.39 -62.12
C TYR A 105 -9.94 22.88 -61.94
N GLY A 106 -8.71 23.33 -62.21
CA GLY A 106 -8.31 24.74 -62.15
C GLY A 106 -8.26 25.33 -60.74
N MET A 107 -8.03 24.50 -59.72
CA MET A 107 -7.74 24.94 -58.34
C MET A 107 -6.23 24.92 -58.10
N GLU A 108 -5.73 25.77 -57.20
CA GLU A 108 -4.35 25.69 -56.75
C GLU A 108 -4.15 24.51 -55.81
N GLY A 109 -3.06 23.77 -55.96
CA GLY A 109 -2.79 22.57 -55.18
C GLY A 109 -1.43 22.63 -54.49
N LEU A 110 -1.42 22.45 -53.16
CA LEU A 110 -0.23 22.37 -52.33
C LEU A 110 -0.02 20.93 -51.84
N LEU A 111 1.12 20.34 -52.18
CA LEU A 111 1.45 18.98 -51.80
C LEU A 111 2.04 18.94 -50.38
N ILE A 112 1.52 18.07 -49.52
CA ILE A 112 2.14 17.78 -48.22
C ILE A 112 3.43 17.00 -48.46
N GLN A 113 4.58 17.57 -48.12
CA GLN A 113 5.90 16.96 -48.37
C GLN A 113 6.42 16.21 -47.14
N SER A 114 7.14 15.10 -47.38
CA SER A 114 7.82 14.37 -46.31
C SER A 114 9.19 14.99 -46.05
N GLY A 115 9.55 15.10 -44.78
CA GLY A 115 10.86 15.55 -44.34
C GLY A 115 11.94 14.49 -44.53
N LYS A 116 13.18 14.90 -44.33
CA LYS A 116 14.37 14.04 -44.45
C LYS A 116 14.32 12.91 -43.42
N GLU A 117 13.83 13.23 -42.23
CA GLU A 117 13.71 12.35 -41.07
C GLU A 117 12.73 11.20 -41.35
N SER A 118 11.58 11.53 -41.95
CA SER A 118 10.55 10.57 -42.35
C SER A 118 11.06 9.57 -43.40
N ILE A 119 11.89 10.02 -44.34
CA ILE A 119 12.51 9.17 -45.36
C ILE A 119 13.61 8.28 -44.76
N LEU A 120 14.45 8.82 -43.87
CA LEU A 120 15.50 8.05 -43.20
C LEU A 120 14.91 6.91 -42.37
N ARG A 121 13.84 7.18 -41.63
CA ARG A 121 13.14 6.16 -40.86
C ARG A 121 12.58 5.03 -41.73
N ALA A 122 11.96 5.36 -42.87
CA ALA A 122 11.47 4.35 -43.80
C ALA A 122 12.59 3.50 -44.43
N LEU A 123 13.80 4.05 -44.61
CA LEU A 123 14.98 3.29 -45.05
C LEU A 123 15.48 2.34 -43.98
N GLU A 124 15.47 2.76 -42.71
CA GLU A 124 15.83 1.91 -41.57
C GLU A 124 14.84 0.74 -41.43
N ASP A 125 13.54 1.01 -41.52
CA ASP A 125 12.49 -0.01 -41.50
C ASP A 125 12.67 -1.02 -42.65
N ALA A 126 12.99 -0.53 -43.85
CA ALA A 126 13.27 -1.40 -45.01
C ALA A 126 14.49 -2.31 -44.78
N GLN A 127 15.57 -1.79 -44.17
CA GLN A 127 16.74 -2.60 -43.85
C GLN A 127 16.43 -3.67 -42.81
N LEU A 128 15.60 -3.34 -41.82
CA LEU A 128 15.25 -4.26 -40.75
C LEU A 128 14.40 -5.43 -41.28
N VAL A 129 13.41 -5.13 -42.12
CA VAL A 129 12.60 -6.13 -42.81
C VAL A 129 13.45 -7.01 -43.74
N TYR A 130 14.41 -6.42 -44.48
CA TYR A 130 15.32 -7.20 -45.32
C TYR A 130 16.18 -8.18 -44.51
N ARG A 131 16.76 -7.74 -43.40
CA ARG A 131 17.59 -8.62 -42.54
C ARG A 131 16.78 -9.77 -41.96
N TYR A 132 15.54 -9.50 -41.54
CA TYR A 132 14.64 -10.53 -41.02
C TYR A 132 14.32 -11.59 -42.09
N LEU A 133 13.93 -11.16 -43.29
CA LEU A 133 13.62 -12.08 -44.40
C LEU A 133 14.85 -12.87 -44.84
N SER A 134 16.03 -12.24 -44.90
CA SER A 134 17.27 -12.91 -45.28
C SER A 134 17.71 -13.97 -44.25
N LYS A 135 17.49 -13.73 -42.95
CA LYS A 135 17.79 -14.69 -41.88
C LYS A 135 16.86 -15.91 -41.94
N ASN A 136 15.56 -15.69 -42.12
CA ASN A 136 14.59 -16.80 -42.23
C ASN A 136 14.79 -17.63 -43.50
N HIS A 137 15.16 -17.01 -44.62
CA HIS A 137 15.47 -17.74 -45.85
C HIS A 137 16.74 -18.59 -45.71
N ALA A 138 17.78 -18.09 -45.02
CA ALA A 138 19.00 -18.86 -44.76
C ALA A 138 18.75 -20.08 -43.85
N VAL A 139 17.94 -19.92 -42.79
CA VAL A 139 17.57 -21.03 -41.90
C VAL A 139 16.74 -22.08 -42.64
N SER A 140 15.79 -21.67 -43.48
CA SER A 140 14.98 -22.59 -44.28
C SER A 140 15.82 -23.36 -45.31
N ILE A 141 16.81 -22.72 -45.95
CA ILE A 141 17.73 -23.40 -46.88
C ILE A 141 18.64 -24.40 -46.16
N ILE A 142 19.14 -24.04 -44.97
CA ILE A 142 20.00 -24.93 -44.17
C ILE A 142 19.19 -26.15 -43.69
N LEU A 143 17.98 -25.95 -43.18
CA LEU A 143 17.09 -27.04 -42.78
C LEU A 143 16.71 -27.93 -43.96
N ASN A 144 16.37 -27.35 -45.11
CA ASN A 144 15.99 -28.13 -46.28
C ASN A 144 17.17 -28.95 -46.84
N ASN A 145 18.41 -28.42 -46.81
CA ASN A 145 19.59 -29.17 -47.24
C ASN A 145 20.02 -30.26 -46.25
N LEU A 146 19.94 -30.01 -44.93
CA LEU A 146 20.21 -31.01 -43.89
C LEU A 146 19.21 -32.18 -43.95
N VAL A 147 17.94 -31.88 -44.24
CA VAL A 147 16.85 -32.86 -44.28
C VAL A 147 16.85 -33.71 -45.56
N THR A 148 17.31 -33.17 -46.71
CA THR A 148 17.11 -33.83 -48.01
C THR A 148 18.36 -34.44 -48.65
N LYS A 149 19.58 -34.13 -48.18
CA LYS A 149 20.80 -34.59 -48.89
C LYS A 149 21.86 -35.33 -48.06
N GLU A 150 21.98 -35.11 -46.75
CA GLU A 150 23.07 -35.72 -45.97
C GLU A 150 22.64 -36.90 -45.09
N HIS A 151 21.34 -37.03 -44.78
CA HIS A 151 20.81 -38.14 -43.98
C HIS A 151 19.54 -38.71 -44.61
N PRO A 152 19.64 -39.76 -45.47
CA PRO A 152 18.51 -40.28 -46.23
C PRO A 152 17.44 -40.98 -45.38
N ASN A 153 17.75 -41.30 -44.12
CA ASN A 153 16.83 -41.91 -43.16
C ASN A 153 16.85 -41.11 -41.85
N LEU A 154 15.94 -40.16 -41.70
CA LEU A 154 15.83 -39.26 -40.55
C LEU A 154 14.39 -39.27 -40.00
N ILE A 155 14.25 -39.45 -38.69
CA ILE A 155 12.98 -39.30 -37.96
C ILE A 155 13.20 -38.27 -36.86
N ILE A 156 12.34 -37.26 -36.79
CA ILE A 156 12.35 -36.22 -35.77
C ILE A 156 11.09 -36.39 -34.93
N LEU A 157 11.30 -36.50 -33.62
CA LEU A 157 10.23 -36.59 -32.62
C LEU A 157 10.04 -35.24 -31.93
N ASP A 158 8.83 -34.96 -31.49
CA ASP A 158 8.55 -33.83 -30.61
C ASP A 158 8.83 -34.20 -29.15
N ASP A 159 8.56 -33.26 -28.24
CA ASP A 159 8.78 -33.42 -26.80
C ASP A 159 7.84 -34.44 -26.14
N GLN A 160 6.85 -34.94 -26.88
CA GLN A 160 5.93 -36.00 -26.47
C GLN A 160 6.32 -37.37 -27.07
N ASN A 161 7.48 -37.44 -27.74
CA ASN A 161 7.99 -38.58 -28.52
C ASN A 161 7.15 -38.94 -29.76
N GLU A 162 6.32 -38.02 -30.26
CA GLU A 162 5.53 -38.24 -31.48
C GLU A 162 6.34 -37.85 -32.72
N VAL A 163 6.21 -38.62 -33.81
CA VAL A 163 6.94 -38.34 -35.06
C VAL A 163 6.35 -37.11 -35.74
N VAL A 164 7.05 -35.99 -35.66
CA VAL A 164 6.70 -34.74 -36.34
C VAL A 164 7.29 -34.63 -37.74
N PHE A 165 8.36 -35.38 -38.02
CA PHE A 165 8.93 -35.43 -39.37
C PHE A 165 9.64 -36.77 -39.62
N GLU A 166 9.35 -37.43 -40.73
CA GLU A 166 10.09 -38.61 -41.18
C GLU A 166 10.52 -38.48 -42.65
N ASN A 167 11.73 -38.93 -42.94
CA ASN A 167 12.27 -39.05 -44.28
C ASN A 167 13.13 -40.32 -44.33
N LEU A 168 12.53 -41.47 -44.64
CA LEU A 168 13.15 -42.81 -44.68
C LEU A 168 13.25 -43.28 -46.13
N THR A 169 14.20 -42.75 -46.89
CA THR A 169 14.29 -43.00 -48.33
C THR A 169 14.89 -44.36 -48.70
N ASP A 170 15.56 -45.06 -47.78
CA ASP A 170 16.16 -46.38 -48.04
C ASP A 170 15.31 -47.57 -47.55
N PHE A 171 14.14 -47.33 -46.94
CA PHE A 171 13.22 -48.38 -46.46
C PHE A 171 11.83 -48.23 -47.12
N GLU A 172 11.23 -49.32 -47.60
CA GLU A 172 9.89 -49.26 -48.23
C GLU A 172 8.75 -48.99 -47.24
N GLN A 173 8.96 -49.30 -45.95
CA GLN A 173 8.03 -49.04 -44.83
C GLN A 173 8.85 -48.76 -43.56
N ASN A 174 8.29 -48.01 -42.60
CA ASN A 174 8.98 -47.68 -41.35
C ASN A 174 9.41 -48.97 -40.60
N PRO A 175 10.72 -49.23 -40.44
CA PRO A 175 11.21 -50.49 -39.88
C PRO A 175 11.13 -50.55 -38.34
N LEU A 176 10.77 -49.45 -37.68
CA LEU A 176 10.60 -49.36 -36.23
C LEU A 176 9.15 -49.65 -35.85
N THR A 177 8.92 -50.64 -35.00
CA THR A 177 7.61 -50.84 -34.34
C THR A 177 7.48 -49.89 -33.15
N ASP A 178 6.27 -49.59 -32.67
CA ASP A 178 6.03 -48.73 -31.50
C ASP A 178 6.89 -49.10 -30.26
N ASN A 179 7.21 -50.39 -30.10
CA ASN A 179 8.06 -50.88 -29.01
C ASN A 179 9.57 -50.60 -29.18
N HIS A 180 10.04 -50.12 -30.34
CA HIS A 180 11.45 -49.82 -30.62
C HIS A 180 11.81 -48.33 -30.41
N ILE A 181 10.83 -47.44 -30.19
CA ILE A 181 11.06 -46.00 -29.95
C ILE A 181 11.37 -45.74 -28.48
N TYR A 182 12.47 -46.33 -27.98
CA TYR A 182 13.01 -46.06 -26.65
C TYR A 182 14.53 -46.23 -26.71
N LEU A 183 15.31 -45.14 -26.67
CA LEU A 183 16.75 -45.08 -26.30
C LEU A 183 17.20 -43.60 -26.27
N THR A 184 17.40 -43.00 -25.10
CA THR A 184 18.60 -42.88 -24.22
C THR A 184 19.50 -41.67 -24.49
N ASN A 185 19.44 -40.73 -23.54
CA ASN A 185 20.39 -39.66 -23.29
C ASN A 185 21.79 -40.24 -22.95
N THR A 186 22.86 -39.85 -23.65
CA THR A 186 24.23 -40.30 -23.37
C THR A 186 25.21 -39.15 -23.10
N ASN A 187 25.79 -39.20 -21.89
CA ASN A 187 26.97 -38.46 -21.43
C ASN A 187 28.21 -38.70 -22.34
N LEU A 188 29.07 -37.69 -22.49
CA LEU A 188 30.44 -37.84 -22.99
C LEU A 188 31.46 -37.62 -21.86
N ASP A 189 32.39 -38.55 -21.73
CA ASP A 189 33.37 -38.69 -20.63
C ASP A 189 34.79 -38.24 -21.05
N PHE A 190 35.54 -37.68 -20.11
CA PHE A 190 36.89 -37.13 -20.30
C PHE A 190 38.00 -38.12 -19.89
N HIS A 191 39.05 -38.29 -20.70
CA HIS A 191 40.30 -38.89 -20.23
C HIS A 191 41.57 -38.19 -20.75
N GLN A 192 42.40 -37.74 -19.80
CA GLN A 192 43.84 -37.44 -19.85
C GLN A 192 44.39 -36.65 -21.08
N SER A 193 44.31 -35.32 -20.97
CA SER A 193 45.27 -34.31 -21.47
C SER A 193 45.64 -34.24 -22.95
N GLN A 194 45.09 -35.06 -23.86
CA GLN A 194 45.26 -34.90 -25.30
C GLN A 194 43.98 -35.28 -26.06
N VAL A 195 43.46 -34.33 -26.84
CA VAL A 195 42.39 -34.58 -27.81
C VAL A 195 43.01 -34.59 -29.19
N GLN A 196 42.86 -35.69 -29.91
CA GLN A 196 43.33 -35.82 -31.29
C GLN A 196 42.11 -35.94 -32.19
N ASN A 197 42.00 -35.07 -33.18
CA ASN A 197 40.90 -35.09 -34.14
C ASN A 197 41.45 -34.99 -35.55
N VAL A 198 40.91 -35.82 -36.44
CA VAL A 198 41.36 -35.92 -37.82
C VAL A 198 40.24 -35.47 -38.72
N PHE A 199 40.45 -34.37 -39.42
CA PHE A 199 39.49 -33.84 -40.38
C PHE A 199 39.98 -34.16 -41.78
N ILE A 200 39.07 -34.63 -42.63
CA ILE A 200 39.35 -34.87 -44.05
C ILE A 200 38.50 -33.87 -44.81
N VAL A 201 39.15 -33.00 -45.59
CA VAL A 201 38.48 -32.08 -46.50
C VAL A 201 39.18 -32.20 -47.85
N ASP A 202 38.40 -32.58 -48.86
CA ASP A 202 38.78 -32.66 -50.28
C ASP A 202 40.16 -33.30 -50.52
N ASP A 203 40.26 -34.57 -50.11
CA ASP A 203 41.40 -35.50 -50.26
C ASP A 203 42.69 -35.21 -49.46
N TYR A 204 42.70 -34.25 -48.54
CA TYR A 204 43.81 -34.10 -47.57
C TYR A 204 43.37 -34.39 -46.14
N GLN A 205 44.17 -35.21 -45.46
CA GLN A 205 43.96 -35.59 -44.06
C GLN A 205 44.71 -34.62 -43.15
N LEU A 206 43.97 -33.80 -42.40
CA LEU A 206 44.50 -32.87 -41.43
C LEU A 206 44.37 -33.46 -40.01
N THR A 207 45.49 -33.90 -39.45
CA THR A 207 45.54 -34.43 -38.07
C THR A 207 45.93 -33.32 -37.11
N VAL A 208 45.01 -32.91 -36.24
CA VAL A 208 45.27 -31.89 -35.22
C VAL A 208 45.52 -32.58 -33.88
N THR A 209 46.68 -32.30 -33.29
CA THR A 209 47.06 -32.74 -31.94
C THR A 209 47.49 -31.51 -31.15
N ALA A 210 46.84 -31.21 -30.02
CA ALA A 210 47.13 -30.01 -29.24
C ALA A 210 47.65 -30.33 -27.83
N ASN A 211 48.78 -29.71 -27.49
CA ASN A 211 49.25 -29.43 -26.13
C ASN A 211 49.50 -27.90 -26.05
N GLU A 212 49.12 -27.26 -24.94
CA GLU A 212 49.23 -25.82 -24.59
C GLU A 212 48.06 -24.87 -24.97
N THR A 213 47.87 -23.86 -24.12
CA THR A 213 46.61 -23.17 -23.80
C THR A 213 46.03 -22.25 -24.88
N THR A 214 44.72 -22.38 -25.06
CA THR A 214 43.82 -21.82 -26.08
C THR A 214 43.98 -20.31 -26.40
N LEU A 215 44.44 -19.50 -25.44
CA LEU A 215 44.46 -18.03 -25.54
C LEU A 215 45.55 -17.45 -26.47
N LYS A 216 46.67 -18.17 -26.65
CA LYS A 216 47.78 -17.67 -27.50
C LYS A 216 47.47 -17.91 -28.99
N ILE A 217 46.79 -19.02 -29.27
CA ILE A 217 46.33 -19.42 -30.61
C ILE A 217 45.26 -18.46 -31.12
N GLU A 218 44.30 -18.04 -30.29
CA GLU A 218 43.28 -17.05 -30.68
C GLU A 218 43.88 -15.68 -31.06
N LYS A 219 44.87 -15.19 -30.31
CA LYS A 219 45.49 -13.89 -30.59
C LYS A 219 46.25 -13.86 -31.91
N GLU A 220 46.96 -14.93 -32.26
CA GLU A 220 47.69 -15.02 -33.53
C GLU A 220 46.73 -15.14 -34.72
N ILE A 221 45.64 -15.92 -34.59
CA ILE A 221 44.59 -16.05 -35.62
C ILE A 221 43.88 -14.71 -35.88
N ILE A 222 43.51 -13.98 -34.81
CA ILE A 222 42.86 -12.68 -34.95
C ILE A 222 43.77 -11.67 -35.65
N GLN A 223 45.06 -11.63 -35.31
CA GLN A 223 46.00 -10.71 -35.94
C GLN A 223 46.24 -11.05 -37.42
N PHE A 224 46.30 -12.34 -37.74
CA PHE A 224 46.48 -12.81 -39.12
C PHE A 224 45.27 -12.47 -40.00
N VAL A 225 44.06 -12.70 -39.51
CA VAL A 225 42.82 -12.39 -40.26
C VAL A 225 42.60 -10.88 -40.40
N LEU A 226 42.95 -10.08 -39.38
CA LEU A 226 42.96 -8.62 -39.52
C LEU A 226 43.90 -8.17 -40.62
N LEU A 227 45.11 -8.72 -40.72
CA LEU A 227 46.07 -8.36 -41.76
C LEU A 227 45.59 -8.75 -43.16
N GLU A 228 45.01 -9.94 -43.35
CA GLU A 228 44.43 -10.36 -44.63
C GLU A 228 43.26 -9.48 -45.07
N GLU A 229 42.43 -9.03 -44.14
CA GLU A 229 41.32 -8.12 -44.42
C GLU A 229 41.76 -6.65 -44.50
N ASN A 230 43.05 -6.36 -44.71
CA ASN A 230 43.64 -5.01 -44.74
C ASN A 230 43.31 -4.16 -43.50
N ASN A 231 43.30 -4.78 -42.33
CA ASN A 231 42.86 -4.23 -41.04
C ASN A 231 41.38 -3.78 -41.00
N ASN A 232 40.52 -4.28 -41.90
CA ASN A 232 39.09 -4.00 -41.88
C ASN A 232 38.38 -4.86 -40.81
N GLN A 233 38.19 -4.26 -39.64
CA GLN A 233 37.66 -4.93 -38.45
C GLN A 233 36.24 -5.46 -38.59
N SER A 234 35.41 -4.89 -39.49
CA SER A 234 34.06 -5.43 -39.72
C SER A 234 34.12 -6.78 -40.42
N LYS A 235 34.92 -6.86 -41.49
CA LYS A 235 35.07 -8.09 -42.26
C LYS A 235 35.82 -9.15 -41.47
N ALA A 236 36.85 -8.75 -40.71
CA ALA A 236 37.56 -9.66 -39.83
C ALA A 236 36.65 -10.24 -38.73
N ALA A 237 35.78 -9.42 -38.11
CA ALA A 237 34.81 -9.86 -37.11
C ALA A 237 33.80 -10.86 -37.70
N ASP A 238 33.19 -10.50 -38.83
CA ASP A 238 32.24 -11.36 -39.54
C ASP A 238 32.89 -12.68 -39.99
N ARG A 239 34.14 -12.63 -40.46
CA ARG A 239 34.90 -13.81 -40.91
C ARG A 239 35.30 -14.73 -39.78
N LEU A 240 35.62 -14.17 -38.60
CA LEU A 240 35.95 -14.94 -37.41
C LEU A 240 34.69 -15.39 -36.64
N GLY A 241 33.50 -14.95 -37.03
CA GLY A 241 32.26 -15.25 -36.33
C GLY A 241 32.19 -14.64 -34.92
N ILE A 242 32.95 -13.57 -34.67
CA ILE A 242 33.02 -12.89 -33.37
C ILE A 242 32.43 -11.48 -33.48
N ASN A 243 32.03 -10.91 -32.35
CA ASN A 243 31.49 -9.55 -32.35
C ASN A 243 32.55 -8.52 -32.74
N ARG A 244 32.18 -7.51 -33.55
CA ARG A 244 33.07 -6.40 -33.97
C ARG A 244 33.67 -5.65 -32.79
N ALA A 245 32.95 -5.55 -31.66
CA ALA A 245 33.42 -4.90 -30.45
C ALA A 245 34.69 -5.55 -29.86
N THR A 246 34.87 -6.86 -30.07
CA THR A 246 36.02 -7.63 -29.59
C THR A 246 37.33 -7.27 -30.31
N LEU A 247 37.25 -6.60 -31.47
CA LEU A 247 38.40 -6.17 -32.28
C LEU A 247 38.78 -4.68 -32.12
N TRP A 248 38.06 -3.92 -31.27
CA TRP A 248 38.13 -2.46 -31.26
C TRP A 248 39.24 -1.91 -30.31
N PRO A 249 40.27 -1.19 -30.82
CA PRO A 249 41.38 -0.69 -30.00
C PRO A 249 40.98 0.34 -28.95
N LEU A 250 39.90 1.12 -29.16
CA LEU A 250 39.36 2.05 -28.16
C LEU A 250 38.90 1.27 -26.91
N PHE A 251 38.22 0.12 -27.02
CA PHE A 251 37.78 -0.61 -25.83
C PHE A 251 38.91 -1.38 -25.14
N VAL A 252 40.01 -1.64 -25.84
CA VAL A 252 41.21 -2.29 -25.26
C VAL A 252 42.22 -1.27 -24.69
N ASN A 253 42.35 -0.07 -25.29
CA ASN A 253 43.41 0.90 -24.97
C ASN A 253 42.93 2.33 -24.59
N SER A 254 41.62 2.63 -24.56
CA SER A 254 41.12 4.00 -24.23
C SER A 254 40.78 4.25 -22.76
N SER A 255 41.03 3.27 -21.88
CA SER A 255 40.70 3.37 -20.45
C SER A 255 41.24 4.66 -19.82
N SER A 256 42.50 5.02 -20.08
CA SER A 256 43.11 6.25 -19.56
C SER A 256 42.44 7.54 -20.07
N THR A 257 41.98 7.57 -21.32
CA THR A 257 41.29 8.74 -21.91
C THR A 257 39.88 8.90 -21.33
N LEU A 258 39.16 7.79 -21.15
CA LEU A 258 37.84 7.79 -20.52
C LEU A 258 37.93 8.17 -19.04
N ILE A 259 38.98 7.74 -18.33
CA ILE A 259 39.26 8.15 -16.96
C ILE A 259 39.56 9.66 -16.89
N ALA A 260 40.35 10.21 -17.81
CA ALA A 260 40.63 11.66 -17.84
C ALA A 260 39.37 12.50 -18.09
N LEU A 261 38.51 12.08 -19.03
CA LEU A 261 37.22 12.71 -19.30
C LEU A 261 36.27 12.62 -18.09
N PHE A 262 36.28 11.47 -17.42
CA PHE A 262 35.51 11.25 -16.21
C PHE A 262 35.95 12.23 -15.09
N LEU A 263 37.26 12.36 -14.85
CA LEU A 263 37.82 13.28 -13.86
C LEU A 263 37.52 14.75 -14.19
N LEU A 264 37.50 15.12 -15.47
CA LEU A 264 37.08 16.45 -15.93
C LEU A 264 35.63 16.74 -15.54
N ILE A 265 34.71 15.80 -15.80
CA ILE A 265 33.29 15.97 -15.47
C ILE A 265 33.07 16.04 -13.96
N ALA A 266 33.74 15.18 -13.18
CA ALA A 266 33.71 15.23 -11.72
C ALA A 266 34.18 16.61 -11.20
N GLY A 267 35.22 17.17 -11.82
CA GLY A 267 35.72 18.51 -11.47
C GLY A 267 34.67 19.60 -11.64
N THR A 268 33.83 19.53 -12.68
CA THR A 268 32.79 20.55 -12.94
C THR A 268 31.72 20.67 -11.85
N GLN A 269 31.64 19.70 -10.95
CA GLN A 269 30.66 19.65 -9.86
C GLN A 269 31.13 20.41 -8.60
N ILE A 270 32.40 20.82 -8.53
CA ILE A 270 33.00 21.49 -7.37
C ILE A 270 32.77 23.00 -7.46
N THR A 271 31.98 23.60 -6.56
CA THR A 271 31.67 25.05 -6.55
C THR A 271 32.25 25.81 -5.36
N PHE A 272 32.78 27.03 -5.56
CA PHE A 272 33.44 27.85 -4.51
C PHE A 272 32.54 28.84 -3.74
N LYS A 273 31.20 28.71 -3.78
CA LYS A 273 30.29 29.67 -3.13
C LYS A 273 29.32 28.98 -2.16
N THR A 274 29.54 29.12 -0.85
CA THR A 274 28.58 29.54 0.22
C THR A 274 29.14 29.33 1.64
N ALA A 275 28.66 30.14 2.59
CA ALA A 275 29.16 30.33 3.96
C ALA A 275 28.39 29.56 5.05
N GLY A 276 29.00 29.33 6.22
CA GLY A 276 28.31 28.90 7.46
C GLY A 276 28.35 27.39 7.79
N SER A 277 27.51 26.94 8.73
CA SER A 277 27.48 25.60 9.36
C SER A 277 27.56 24.40 8.39
N SER A 278 27.08 24.54 7.15
CA SER A 278 27.19 23.54 6.08
C SER A 278 28.64 23.22 5.69
N VAL A 279 29.56 24.19 5.78
CA VAL A 279 31.00 23.96 5.59
C VAL A 279 31.53 23.07 6.71
N GLY A 280 31.12 23.35 7.95
CA GLY A 280 31.49 22.55 9.13
C GLY A 280 31.04 21.09 8.98
N LYS A 281 29.77 20.87 8.62
CA LYS A 281 29.21 19.53 8.38
C LYS A 281 29.90 18.81 7.21
N GLY A 282 30.09 19.50 6.08
CA GLY A 282 30.73 18.95 4.88
C GLY A 282 32.20 18.57 5.08
N VAL A 283 32.99 19.45 5.71
CA VAL A 283 34.40 19.16 6.04
C VAL A 283 34.50 18.04 7.07
N THR A 284 33.60 18.01 8.05
CA THR A 284 33.54 16.95 9.07
C THR A 284 33.32 15.60 8.41
N LEU A 285 32.28 15.45 7.58
CA LEU A 285 32.03 14.22 6.84
C LEU A 285 33.23 13.82 5.98
N LEU A 286 33.76 14.74 5.19
CA LEU A 286 34.92 14.50 4.31
C LEU A 286 36.14 13.95 5.07
N VAL A 287 36.52 14.59 6.18
CA VAL A 287 37.70 14.20 6.96
C VAL A 287 37.50 12.84 7.62
N PHE A 288 36.33 12.60 8.23
CA PHE A 288 36.07 11.33 8.91
C PHE A 288 35.93 10.18 7.92
N LYS A 289 35.24 10.37 6.80
CA LYS A 289 35.15 9.37 5.73
C LYS A 289 36.52 8.92 5.28
N TRP A 290 37.35 9.92 4.97
CA TRP A 290 38.70 9.68 4.51
C TRP A 290 39.53 8.95 5.56
N ALA A 291 39.46 9.39 6.83
CA ALA A 291 40.20 8.76 7.91
C ALA A 291 39.76 7.31 8.15
N VAL A 292 38.46 7.00 8.14
CA VAL A 292 37.94 5.64 8.31
C VAL A 292 38.44 4.73 7.19
N GLY A 293 38.28 5.15 5.94
CA GLY A 293 38.74 4.37 4.78
C GLY A 293 40.26 4.21 4.73
N ALA A 294 41.02 5.25 5.09
CA ALA A 294 42.48 5.20 5.17
C ALA A 294 42.96 4.26 6.28
N ILE A 295 42.43 4.37 7.51
CA ILE A 295 42.81 3.53 8.65
C ILE A 295 42.51 2.06 8.36
N LEU A 296 41.32 1.74 7.84
CA LEU A 296 40.97 0.36 7.49
C LEU A 296 41.81 -0.17 6.34
N GLY A 297 42.12 0.68 5.36
CA GLY A 297 43.08 0.36 4.30
C GLY A 297 44.48 0.05 4.84
N LEU A 298 44.98 0.82 5.80
CA LEU A 298 46.28 0.58 6.44
C LEU A 298 46.28 -0.72 7.24
N ILE A 299 45.21 -1.01 7.98
CA ILE A 299 45.03 -2.29 8.68
C ILE A 299 45.04 -3.43 7.67
N ALA A 300 44.32 -3.28 6.55
CA ALA A 300 44.29 -4.29 5.50
C ALA A 300 45.66 -4.52 4.87
N ILE A 301 46.46 -3.47 4.67
CA ILE A 301 47.85 -3.59 4.20
C ILE A 301 48.70 -4.36 5.21
N PHE A 302 48.54 -4.08 6.51
CA PHE A 302 49.35 -4.71 7.57
C PHE A 302 49.04 -6.20 7.75
N PHE A 303 47.78 -6.59 7.57
CA PHE A 303 47.30 -7.96 7.74
C PHE A 303 47.03 -8.68 6.41
N ALA A 304 47.54 -8.16 5.30
CA ALA A 304 47.41 -8.80 4.00
C ALA A 304 48.12 -10.16 3.99
N ASP A 305 47.49 -11.15 3.34
CA ASP A 305 48.06 -12.48 3.15
C ASP A 305 49.19 -12.46 2.09
N SER A 306 49.74 -13.64 1.78
CA SER A 306 50.80 -13.79 0.78
C SER A 306 50.41 -13.33 -0.63
N ASN A 307 49.11 -13.17 -0.90
CA ASN A 307 48.59 -12.67 -2.18
C ASN A 307 48.29 -11.15 -2.13
N GLY A 308 48.57 -10.48 -1.01
CA GLY A 308 48.31 -9.06 -0.83
C GLY A 308 46.85 -8.71 -0.54
N LEU A 309 46.03 -9.68 -0.10
CA LEU A 309 44.60 -9.51 0.19
C LEU A 309 44.32 -9.63 1.69
N PHE A 310 43.39 -8.83 2.21
CA PHE A 310 42.92 -8.88 3.59
C PHE A 310 41.49 -9.42 3.64
N LEU A 311 41.29 -10.63 4.19
CA LEU A 311 39.99 -11.31 4.17
C LEU A 311 39.40 -11.43 2.74
N GLY A 312 40.27 -11.61 1.74
CA GLY A 312 39.90 -11.62 0.33
C GLY A 312 39.67 -10.24 -0.30
N LEU A 313 39.78 -9.14 0.45
CA LEU A 313 39.66 -7.76 -0.05
C LEU A 313 41.02 -7.18 -0.44
N ALA A 314 41.11 -6.52 -1.58
CA ALA A 314 42.28 -5.73 -1.93
C ALA A 314 42.32 -4.46 -1.06
N PRO A 315 43.45 -4.14 -0.39
CA PRO A 315 43.55 -2.91 0.39
C PRO A 315 43.27 -1.64 -0.43
N LEU A 316 43.63 -1.67 -1.72
CA LEU A 316 43.28 -0.65 -2.70
C LEU A 316 41.76 -0.48 -2.87
N ALA A 317 41.01 -1.59 -2.88
CA ALA A 317 39.55 -1.57 -2.98
C ALA A 317 38.91 -1.00 -1.72
N ILE A 318 39.42 -1.35 -0.53
CA ILE A 318 38.93 -0.84 0.75
C ILE A 318 39.07 0.69 0.80
N ILE A 319 40.27 1.20 0.50
CA ILE A 319 40.53 2.65 0.52
C ILE A 319 39.64 3.34 -0.51
N ALA A 320 39.59 2.85 -1.75
CA ALA A 320 38.79 3.47 -2.80
C ALA A 320 37.28 3.45 -2.47
N ALA A 321 36.74 2.32 -2.02
CA ALA A 321 35.29 2.17 -1.79
C ALA A 321 34.80 2.94 -0.56
N MET A 322 35.58 2.96 0.53
CA MET A 322 35.17 3.56 1.81
C MET A 322 35.49 5.06 1.90
N THR A 323 36.42 5.57 1.08
CA THR A 323 36.70 7.02 1.03
C THR A 323 35.78 7.79 0.08
N ASN A 324 35.10 7.12 -0.85
CA ASN A 324 34.21 7.72 -1.86
C ASN A 324 32.73 7.64 -1.45
N SER A 325 31.87 8.57 -1.87
CA SER A 325 30.45 8.59 -1.49
C SER A 325 29.49 8.74 -2.68
N ASN A 326 28.37 8.03 -2.69
CA ASN A 326 27.36 8.27 -3.72
C ASN A 326 26.59 9.56 -3.40
N GLY A 327 26.90 10.63 -4.13
CA GLY A 327 26.29 11.94 -3.93
C GLY A 327 24.79 12.02 -4.19
N GLY A 328 24.31 11.36 -5.24
CA GLY A 328 22.87 11.31 -5.53
C GLY A 328 22.09 10.63 -4.41
N LEU A 329 22.64 9.55 -3.87
CA LEU A 329 22.04 8.82 -2.75
C LEU A 329 22.10 9.63 -1.45
N TYR A 330 23.23 10.30 -1.17
CA TYR A 330 23.36 11.19 -0.02
C TYR A 330 22.37 12.36 -0.09
N ILE A 331 22.24 13.04 -1.23
CA ILE A 331 21.30 14.15 -1.41
C ILE A 331 19.85 13.68 -1.26
N ALA A 332 19.51 12.49 -1.77
CA ALA A 332 18.16 11.93 -1.61
C ALA A 332 17.83 11.66 -0.13
N LEU A 333 18.76 11.02 0.60
CA LEU A 333 18.57 10.67 2.01
C LEU A 333 18.63 11.90 2.93
N ALA A 334 19.58 12.82 2.73
CA ALA A 334 19.58 14.13 3.41
C ALA A 334 18.38 15.00 3.00
N GLY A 335 17.87 14.79 1.79
CA GLY A 335 16.62 15.30 1.23
C GLY A 335 15.41 14.97 2.10
N GLN A 336 15.33 13.69 2.45
CA GLN A 336 14.20 13.07 3.14
C GLN A 336 14.31 13.18 4.67
N TYR A 337 15.52 13.02 5.23
CA TYR A 337 15.75 12.89 6.67
C TYR A 337 16.50 14.06 7.29
N GLY A 338 17.00 15.03 6.52
CA GLY A 338 17.84 16.15 6.97
C GLY A 338 17.25 17.54 6.70
N LYS A 339 17.94 18.58 7.17
CA LYS A 339 17.59 20.00 6.94
C LYS A 339 18.26 20.53 5.67
N GLU A 340 17.83 21.70 5.19
CA GLU A 340 18.44 22.34 4.00
C GLU A 340 19.95 22.58 4.14
N ASP A 341 20.45 22.85 5.36
CA ASP A 341 21.88 23.03 5.61
C ASP A 341 22.68 21.71 5.58
N ASP A 342 22.02 20.55 5.79
CA ASP A 342 22.58 19.20 5.64
C ASP A 342 22.76 18.83 4.16
N LYS A 343 21.82 19.23 3.30
CA LYS A 343 21.92 19.06 1.83
C LYS A 343 23.05 19.92 1.27
N ALA A 344 23.19 21.15 1.78
CA ALA A 344 24.24 22.09 1.41
C ALA A 344 25.66 21.65 1.84
N ALA A 345 25.82 20.56 2.61
CA ALA A 345 27.11 19.98 2.96
C ALA A 345 27.73 19.13 1.83
N TYR A 346 26.92 18.67 0.86
CA TYR A 346 27.36 17.76 -0.19
C TYR A 346 28.55 18.25 -1.06
N PRO A 347 28.64 19.53 -1.47
CA PRO A 347 29.74 20.00 -2.32
C PRO A 347 31.14 19.74 -1.75
N PHE A 348 31.27 19.68 -0.42
CA PHE A 348 32.54 19.32 0.25
C PHE A 348 32.78 17.81 0.24
N LEU A 349 31.72 17.01 0.36
CA LEU A 349 31.80 15.56 0.28
C LEU A 349 32.14 15.09 -1.15
N ALA A 350 31.68 15.81 -2.17
CA ALA A 350 32.01 15.54 -3.57
C ALA A 350 33.52 15.59 -3.86
N LEU A 351 34.32 16.27 -3.02
CA LEU A 351 35.79 16.26 -3.12
C LEU A 351 36.40 14.87 -2.85
N SER A 352 35.64 13.98 -2.20
CA SER A 352 36.04 12.59 -1.96
C SER A 352 35.80 11.66 -3.14
N ASP A 353 35.02 12.11 -4.12
CA ASP A 353 34.56 11.30 -5.24
C ASP A 353 35.65 11.26 -6.34
N GLY A 354 36.54 10.28 -6.25
CA GLY A 354 37.58 10.00 -7.24
C GLY A 354 38.87 9.42 -6.65
N PRO A 355 39.95 9.34 -7.46
CA PRO A 355 41.21 8.72 -7.06
C PRO A 355 42.07 9.60 -6.15
N PHE A 356 41.77 10.91 -6.02
CA PHE A 356 42.63 11.86 -5.33
C PHE A 356 42.88 11.49 -3.86
N LEU A 357 41.83 11.34 -3.06
CA LEU A 357 41.95 11.00 -1.64
C LEU A 357 42.51 9.60 -1.41
N THR A 358 42.28 8.67 -2.34
CA THR A 358 42.90 7.33 -2.33
C THR A 358 44.40 7.44 -2.58
N MET A 359 44.85 8.26 -3.54
CA MET A 359 46.27 8.51 -3.80
C MET A 359 46.96 9.21 -2.61
N VAL A 360 46.28 10.15 -1.95
CA VAL A 360 46.79 10.80 -0.74
C VAL A 360 47.02 9.76 0.36
N ALA A 361 46.03 8.89 0.63
CA ALA A 361 46.17 7.81 1.61
C ALA A 361 47.34 6.87 1.27
N LEU A 362 47.42 6.38 0.03
CA LEU A 362 48.49 5.49 -0.42
C LEU A 362 49.87 6.15 -0.40
N SER A 363 49.97 7.45 -0.66
CA SER A 363 51.25 8.18 -0.60
C SER A 363 51.73 8.36 0.83
N ILE A 364 50.82 8.62 1.78
CA ILE A 364 51.13 8.63 3.21
C ILE A 364 51.62 7.26 3.63
N PHE A 365 50.92 6.19 3.26
CA PHE A 365 51.33 4.81 3.59
C PHE A 365 52.65 4.39 2.92
N GLY A 366 52.89 4.84 1.68
CA GLY A 366 54.16 4.64 0.99
C GLY A 366 55.33 5.37 1.65
N ALA A 367 55.14 6.62 2.09
CA ALA A 367 56.13 7.36 2.85
C ALA A 367 56.42 6.75 4.23
N MET A 368 55.42 6.08 4.83
CA MET A 368 55.56 5.33 6.08
C MET A 368 56.12 3.91 5.87
N GLY A 369 56.37 3.48 4.64
CA GLY A 369 56.93 2.16 4.30
C GLY A 369 55.94 1.00 4.33
N PHE A 370 54.64 1.25 4.44
CA PHE A 370 53.61 0.21 4.49
C PHE A 370 53.16 -0.26 3.10
N ALA A 371 53.24 0.59 2.07
CA ALA A 371 52.81 0.25 0.72
C ALA A 371 53.94 0.47 -0.31
N ASN A 372 54.01 -0.39 -1.33
CA ASN A 372 54.94 -0.23 -2.44
C ASN A 372 54.44 0.87 -3.40
N GLY A 373 54.66 2.13 -3.07
CA GLY A 373 54.38 3.23 -3.99
C GLY A 373 54.43 4.62 -3.38
N MET A 374 55.54 5.33 -3.60
CA MET A 374 55.53 6.79 -3.56
C MET A 374 55.16 7.30 -4.95
N PHE A 375 54.14 8.17 -5.04
CA PHE A 375 53.75 8.80 -6.29
C PHE A 375 54.64 10.03 -6.54
N SER A 376 55.13 10.20 -7.77
CA SER A 376 55.89 11.41 -8.11
C SER A 376 54.97 12.64 -8.13
N PRO A 377 55.46 13.85 -7.81
CA PRO A 377 54.67 15.08 -7.94
C PRO A 377 54.06 15.26 -9.34
N MET A 378 54.77 14.81 -10.38
CA MET A 378 54.26 14.81 -11.75
C MET A 378 53.07 13.84 -11.95
N SER A 379 53.06 12.68 -11.28
CA SER A 379 51.94 11.73 -11.36
C SER A 379 50.69 12.27 -10.64
N PHE A 380 50.89 12.99 -9.53
CA PHE A 380 49.82 13.73 -8.87
C PHE A 380 49.25 14.82 -9.77
N VAL A 381 50.09 15.64 -10.40
CA VAL A 381 49.66 16.69 -11.32
C VAL A 381 48.94 16.09 -12.54
N ALA A 382 49.42 14.98 -13.09
CA ALA A 382 48.81 14.33 -14.26
C ALA A 382 47.38 13.81 -13.99
N VAL A 383 47.14 13.24 -12.80
CA VAL A 383 45.80 12.79 -12.38
C VAL A 383 44.90 13.97 -11.97
N LEU A 384 45.48 15.02 -11.37
CA LEU A 384 44.73 16.20 -10.93
C LEU A 384 44.39 17.18 -12.05
N LEU A 385 45.17 17.24 -13.12
CA LEU A 385 45.01 18.26 -14.16
C LEU A 385 43.62 18.24 -14.82
N PRO A 386 43.05 17.09 -15.24
CA PRO A 386 41.69 17.05 -15.77
C PRO A 386 40.65 17.50 -14.74
N LEU A 387 40.79 17.10 -13.48
CA LEU A 387 39.91 17.50 -12.37
C LEU A 387 39.94 19.02 -12.14
N ILE A 388 41.13 19.63 -12.10
CA ILE A 388 41.32 21.07 -11.91
C ILE A 388 40.71 21.86 -13.08
N VAL A 389 40.92 21.41 -14.32
CA VAL A 389 40.29 22.02 -15.50
C VAL A 389 38.77 21.93 -15.40
N GLY A 390 38.24 20.81 -14.90
CA GLY A 390 36.82 20.64 -14.61
C GLY A 390 36.30 21.66 -13.60
N VAL A 391 36.99 21.83 -12.47
CA VAL A 391 36.64 22.82 -11.44
C VAL A 391 36.56 24.23 -12.02
N ILE A 392 37.52 24.59 -12.87
CA ILE A 392 37.53 25.89 -13.54
C ILE A 392 36.30 26.04 -14.44
N ILE A 393 36.00 25.03 -15.28
CA ILE A 393 34.84 25.04 -16.18
C ILE A 393 33.52 25.14 -15.39
N GLY A 394 33.35 24.34 -14.34
CA GLY A 394 32.11 24.29 -13.56
C GLY A 394 31.79 25.58 -12.80
N ASN A 395 32.81 26.34 -12.41
CA ASN A 395 32.63 27.65 -11.78
C ASN A 395 32.49 28.81 -12.79
N LEU A 396 32.90 28.61 -14.06
CA LEU A 396 32.75 29.60 -15.13
C LEU A 396 31.37 29.54 -15.80
N ASP A 397 30.80 28.34 -15.99
CA ASP A 397 29.49 28.13 -16.63
C ASP A 397 28.70 27.00 -15.94
N ARG A 398 27.65 27.41 -15.22
CA ARG A 398 26.81 26.49 -14.43
C ARG A 398 25.89 25.63 -15.29
N ASN A 399 25.47 26.11 -16.46
CA ASN A 399 24.64 25.34 -17.38
C ASN A 399 25.48 24.23 -18.05
N LEU A 400 26.74 24.54 -18.37
CA LEU A 400 27.68 23.55 -18.88
C LEU A 400 28.02 22.49 -17.82
N ALA A 401 28.14 22.89 -16.54
CA ALA A 401 28.32 21.96 -15.43
C ALA A 401 27.13 21.00 -15.28
N GLU A 402 25.90 21.51 -15.32
CA GLU A 402 24.68 20.67 -15.27
C GLU A 402 24.54 19.75 -16.47
N TRP A 403 24.95 20.20 -17.67
CA TRP A 403 24.97 19.38 -18.87
C TRP A 403 26.00 18.23 -18.77
N LEU A 404 27.23 18.53 -18.33
CA LEU A 404 28.29 17.55 -18.12
C LEU A 404 27.93 16.54 -17.02
N HIS A 405 27.26 16.99 -15.95
CA HIS A 405 26.75 16.13 -14.88
C HIS A 405 25.81 15.05 -15.41
N LYS A 406 24.83 15.39 -16.28
CA LYS A 406 23.93 14.39 -16.88
C LYS A 406 24.67 13.37 -17.77
N GLY A 407 25.91 13.65 -18.16
CA GLY A 407 26.78 12.79 -18.94
C GLY A 407 27.67 11.85 -18.11
N SER A 408 27.94 12.11 -16.82
CA SER A 408 28.85 11.29 -16.01
C SER A 408 28.36 9.86 -15.85
N ASP A 409 27.07 9.69 -15.55
CA ASP A 409 26.45 8.38 -15.30
C ASP A 409 26.46 7.51 -16.56
N LYS A 410 26.42 8.16 -17.74
CA LYS A 410 26.49 7.49 -19.03
C LYS A 410 27.89 7.01 -19.36
N LEU A 411 28.96 7.58 -18.78
CA LEU A 411 30.33 7.15 -19.03
C LEU A 411 30.72 5.91 -18.21
N VAL A 412 30.06 5.68 -17.07
CA VAL A 412 30.34 4.56 -16.16
C VAL A 412 30.33 3.20 -16.87
N PRO A 413 29.29 2.86 -17.65
CA PRO A 413 29.27 1.59 -18.39
C PRO A 413 30.39 1.46 -19.43
N PHE A 414 30.78 2.56 -20.10
CA PHE A 414 31.76 2.50 -21.20
C PHE A 414 33.20 2.29 -20.72
N PHE A 415 33.62 2.95 -19.64
CA PHE A 415 34.95 2.66 -19.08
C PHE A 415 34.96 1.32 -18.32
N ALA A 416 33.86 0.96 -17.63
CA ALA A 416 33.74 -0.34 -16.98
C ALA A 416 33.82 -1.49 -17.98
N PHE A 417 33.23 -1.34 -19.17
CA PHE A 417 33.38 -2.29 -20.27
C PHE A 417 34.82 -2.36 -20.80
N SER A 418 35.51 -1.22 -20.92
CA SER A 418 36.93 -1.18 -21.32
C SER A 418 37.86 -1.86 -20.32
N LEU A 419 37.55 -1.79 -19.01
CA LEU A 419 38.26 -2.51 -17.96
C LEU A 419 37.87 -3.99 -17.94
N GLY A 420 36.58 -4.29 -18.13
CA GLY A 420 35.99 -5.62 -18.11
C GLY A 420 36.57 -6.58 -19.15
N MET A 421 36.99 -6.07 -20.31
CA MET A 421 37.69 -6.87 -21.33
C MET A 421 39.05 -7.43 -20.87
N GLY A 422 39.62 -6.90 -19.77
CA GLY A 422 40.83 -7.43 -19.14
C GLY A 422 40.57 -8.38 -17.97
N ILE A 423 39.31 -8.64 -17.60
CA ILE A 423 38.95 -9.37 -16.37
C ILE A 423 38.69 -10.85 -16.69
N ASN A 424 39.37 -11.76 -15.97
CA ASN A 424 39.13 -13.20 -16.09
C ASN A 424 37.92 -13.65 -15.26
N PHE A 425 37.17 -14.67 -15.71
CA PHE A 425 36.02 -15.24 -14.97
C PHE A 425 36.39 -15.69 -13.54
N SER A 426 37.64 -16.14 -13.33
CA SER A 426 38.18 -16.45 -12.00
C SER A 426 38.21 -15.24 -11.07
N SER A 427 38.54 -14.06 -11.59
CA SER A 427 38.60 -12.79 -10.86
C SER A 427 37.21 -12.34 -10.41
N ILE A 428 36.16 -12.68 -11.17
CA ILE A 428 34.76 -12.38 -10.83
C ILE A 428 34.29 -13.26 -9.67
N ILE A 429 34.61 -14.56 -9.69
CA ILE A 429 34.22 -15.51 -8.62
C ILE A 429 34.95 -15.16 -7.30
N GLN A 430 36.22 -14.78 -7.36
CA GLN A 430 37.00 -14.39 -6.18
C GLN A 430 36.67 -12.96 -5.69
N GLY A 431 36.44 -12.03 -6.61
CA GLY A 431 36.22 -10.60 -6.32
C GLY A 431 34.76 -10.20 -6.04
N GLY A 432 33.78 -10.95 -6.57
CA GLY A 432 32.37 -10.57 -6.47
C GLY A 432 31.79 -10.71 -5.05
N LEU A 433 32.00 -11.86 -4.41
CA LEU A 433 31.56 -12.12 -3.03
C LEU A 433 32.26 -11.20 -2.01
N SER A 434 33.57 -11.01 -2.18
CA SER A 434 34.37 -10.10 -1.37
C SER A 434 33.93 -8.64 -1.59
N GLY A 435 33.56 -8.25 -2.81
CA GLY A 435 32.99 -6.93 -3.10
C GLY A 435 31.60 -6.68 -2.47
N ILE A 436 30.75 -7.70 -2.34
CA ILE A 436 29.51 -7.60 -1.56
C ILE A 436 29.83 -7.37 -0.08
N LEU A 437 30.79 -8.12 0.48
CA LEU A 437 31.25 -7.91 1.85
C LEU A 437 31.78 -6.47 2.04
N LEU A 438 32.55 -5.94 1.08
CA LEU A 438 33.02 -4.56 1.10
C LEU A 438 31.87 -3.55 1.15
N GLY A 439 30.81 -3.79 0.36
CA GLY A 439 29.62 -2.95 0.39
C GLY A 439 28.90 -2.98 1.74
N VAL A 440 28.73 -4.17 2.33
CA VAL A 440 28.15 -4.32 3.68
C VAL A 440 28.99 -3.58 4.73
N LEU A 441 30.32 -3.75 4.69
CA LEU A 441 31.23 -3.07 5.62
C LEU A 441 31.22 -1.55 5.44
N THR A 442 31.09 -1.06 4.20
CA THR A 442 30.99 0.38 3.90
C THR A 442 29.74 0.99 4.54
N VAL A 443 28.58 0.33 4.41
CA VAL A 443 27.33 0.79 5.03
C VAL A 443 27.42 0.76 6.56
N LEU A 444 27.85 -0.36 7.13
CA LEU A 444 27.84 -0.55 8.58
C LEU A 444 28.93 0.24 9.31
N ILE A 445 30.15 0.29 8.76
CA ILE A 445 31.28 0.93 9.42
C ILE A 445 31.32 2.42 9.07
N THR A 446 31.36 2.78 7.80
CA THR A 446 31.44 4.20 7.43
C THR A 446 30.15 4.93 7.81
N GLY A 447 28.98 4.36 7.48
CA GLY A 447 27.68 4.90 7.92
C GLY A 447 27.50 4.87 9.44
N GLY A 448 27.92 3.80 10.13
CA GLY A 448 27.83 3.71 11.59
C GLY A 448 28.72 4.72 12.33
N VAL A 449 29.93 4.96 11.85
CA VAL A 449 30.82 5.99 12.42
C VAL A 449 30.25 7.38 12.15
N GLY A 450 29.75 7.64 10.94
CA GLY A 450 29.07 8.90 10.60
C GLY A 450 27.86 9.17 11.51
N PHE A 451 27.05 8.14 11.78
CA PHE A 451 25.93 8.19 12.73
C PHE A 451 26.37 8.62 14.13
N LEU A 452 27.37 7.93 14.70
CA LEU A 452 27.85 8.20 16.05
C LEU A 452 28.47 9.59 16.19
N LEU A 453 29.19 10.03 15.16
CA LEU A 453 29.85 11.31 15.15
C LEU A 453 28.87 12.48 15.10
N PHE A 454 27.89 12.41 14.19
CA PHE A 454 26.86 13.44 14.09
C PHE A 454 26.03 13.49 15.39
N ARG A 455 25.73 12.33 15.98
CA ARG A 455 25.09 12.24 17.29
C ARG A 455 25.91 12.93 18.40
N ALA A 456 27.21 12.71 18.44
CA ALA A 456 28.09 13.29 19.48
C ALA A 456 28.22 14.82 19.38
N ILE A 457 28.09 15.37 18.18
CA ILE A 457 28.19 16.81 17.89
C ILE A 457 26.81 17.52 17.98
N GLY A 458 25.72 16.77 18.20
CA GLY A 458 24.36 17.31 18.28
C GLY A 458 23.74 17.63 16.91
N TRP A 459 24.29 17.05 15.84
CA TRP A 459 23.74 17.11 14.49
C TRP A 459 22.90 15.87 14.17
N ASN A 460 22.15 15.93 13.07
CA ASN A 460 21.24 14.85 12.69
C ASN A 460 22.02 13.55 12.40
N PRO A 461 21.89 12.51 13.23
CA PRO A 461 22.70 11.30 13.10
C PRO A 461 22.33 10.46 11.87
N ILE A 462 21.10 10.58 11.35
CA ILE A 462 20.66 9.90 10.12
C ILE A 462 21.38 10.48 8.89
N VAL A 463 21.56 11.81 8.85
CA VAL A 463 22.33 12.48 7.80
C VAL A 463 23.79 12.02 7.83
N GLY A 464 24.38 11.94 9.03
CA GLY A 464 25.73 11.40 9.20
C GLY A 464 25.87 9.96 8.68
N ALA A 465 24.86 9.12 8.92
CA ALA A 465 24.83 7.73 8.43
C ALA A 465 24.68 7.61 6.91
N SER A 466 24.04 8.60 6.28
CA SER A 466 23.75 8.62 4.83
C SER A 466 25.01 8.73 3.98
N GLU A 467 26.14 9.02 4.59
CA GLU A 467 27.44 9.04 3.92
C GLU A 467 27.93 7.62 3.60
N GLY A 468 27.47 6.56 4.29
CA GLY A 468 27.96 5.18 4.17
C GLY A 468 27.68 4.44 2.86
N SER A 469 27.97 5.04 1.71
CA SER A 469 27.86 4.47 0.37
C SER A 469 29.18 4.51 -0.38
N THR A 470 29.29 3.70 -1.44
CA THR A 470 30.38 3.75 -2.41
C THR A 470 29.93 4.45 -3.69
N ALA A 471 30.72 5.41 -4.17
CA ALA A 471 30.43 6.14 -5.40
C ALA A 471 30.65 5.28 -6.65
N GLY A 472 29.78 5.42 -7.66
CA GLY A 472 29.90 4.65 -8.92
C GLY A 472 31.20 4.92 -9.69
N ASN A 473 31.79 6.10 -9.52
CA ASN A 473 33.06 6.46 -10.12
C ASN A 473 34.29 5.85 -9.43
N ALA A 474 34.16 5.38 -8.19
CA ALA A 474 35.25 4.73 -7.48
C ALA A 474 35.75 3.47 -8.20
N VAL A 475 34.92 2.86 -9.06
CA VAL A 475 35.28 1.71 -9.90
C VAL A 475 36.47 2.02 -10.82
N GLY A 476 36.62 3.27 -11.26
CA GLY A 476 37.74 3.73 -12.09
C GLY A 476 39.02 4.06 -11.32
N THR A 477 38.95 4.14 -9.98
CA THR A 477 40.08 4.55 -9.13
C THR A 477 41.30 3.62 -9.22
N PRO A 478 41.17 2.27 -9.22
CA PRO A 478 42.33 1.38 -9.36
C PRO A 478 43.11 1.62 -10.65
N ALA A 479 42.41 1.81 -11.78
CA ALA A 479 43.03 2.06 -13.07
C ALA A 479 43.75 3.42 -13.12
N ALA A 480 43.16 4.46 -12.52
CA ALA A 480 43.81 5.76 -12.38
C ALA A 480 45.09 5.67 -11.54
N ILE A 481 45.06 4.85 -10.48
CA ILE A 481 46.21 4.62 -9.59
C ILE A 481 47.31 3.83 -10.31
N VAL A 482 46.98 2.84 -11.12
CA VAL A 482 47.95 2.10 -11.95
C VAL A 482 48.60 2.99 -13.00
N ALA A 483 47.83 3.88 -13.64
CA ALA A 483 48.38 4.84 -14.59
C ALA A 483 49.37 5.82 -13.94
N ALA A 484 49.14 6.17 -12.66
CA ALA A 484 50.04 7.01 -11.87
C ALA A 484 51.22 6.22 -11.29
N ASN A 485 51.03 4.93 -10.97
CA ASN A 485 52.06 4.05 -10.45
C ASN A 485 51.76 2.58 -10.79
N ALA A 486 52.58 2.01 -11.69
CA ALA A 486 52.42 0.66 -12.18
C ALA A 486 52.59 -0.45 -11.12
N SER A 487 53.14 -0.15 -9.93
CA SER A 487 53.31 -1.13 -8.85
C SER A 487 51.98 -1.72 -8.34
N PHE A 488 50.88 -1.00 -8.52
CA PHE A 488 49.53 -1.44 -8.11
C PHE A 488 48.82 -2.31 -9.17
N ALA A 489 49.43 -2.53 -10.34
CA ALA A 489 48.83 -3.31 -11.44
C ALA A 489 48.35 -4.72 -11.02
N PRO A 490 49.08 -5.49 -10.18
CA PRO A 490 48.67 -6.85 -9.81
C PRO A 490 47.35 -6.94 -9.04
N ILE A 491 46.97 -5.88 -8.31
CA ILE A 491 45.77 -5.87 -7.46
C ILE A 491 44.64 -4.99 -8.02
N ALA A 492 44.88 -4.30 -9.14
CA ALA A 492 43.92 -3.36 -9.69
C ALA A 492 42.69 -4.05 -10.28
N GLU A 493 42.87 -5.19 -10.96
CA GLU A 493 41.78 -5.95 -11.58
C GLU A 493 40.77 -6.43 -10.54
N ILE A 494 41.26 -7.09 -9.48
CA ILE A 494 40.39 -7.58 -8.39
C ILE A 494 39.77 -6.42 -7.60
N ALA A 495 40.50 -5.31 -7.42
CA ALA A 495 39.96 -4.13 -6.75
C ALA A 495 38.82 -3.47 -7.54
N THR A 496 38.93 -3.39 -8.87
CA THR A 496 37.86 -2.87 -9.73
C THR A 496 36.58 -3.70 -9.61
N VAL A 497 36.69 -5.04 -9.60
CA VAL A 497 35.53 -5.94 -9.41
C VAL A 497 34.90 -5.73 -8.03
N GLN A 498 35.71 -5.66 -6.97
CA GLN A 498 35.23 -5.49 -5.61
C GLN A 498 34.50 -4.16 -5.39
N ILE A 499 35.04 -3.07 -5.94
CA ILE A 499 34.42 -1.74 -5.83
C ILE A 499 33.09 -1.72 -6.61
N ALA A 500 33.02 -2.32 -7.79
CA ALA A 500 31.78 -2.38 -8.57
C ALA A 500 30.65 -3.12 -7.82
N ALA A 501 30.98 -4.25 -7.19
CA ALA A 501 30.02 -4.96 -6.34
C ALA A 501 29.64 -4.14 -5.08
N SER A 502 30.58 -3.39 -4.49
CA SER A 502 30.31 -2.47 -3.36
C SER A 502 29.35 -1.35 -3.73
N VAL A 503 29.44 -0.77 -4.93
CA VAL A 503 28.52 0.26 -5.43
C VAL A 503 27.09 -0.25 -5.47
N VAL A 504 26.87 -1.42 -6.08
CA VAL A 504 25.52 -2.02 -6.16
C VAL A 504 25.00 -2.38 -4.77
N THR A 505 25.85 -3.00 -3.95
CA THR A 505 25.49 -3.44 -2.60
C THR A 505 25.10 -2.26 -1.71
N THR A 506 25.89 -1.18 -1.72
CA THR A 506 25.60 0.02 -0.91
C THR A 506 24.37 0.79 -1.40
N ALA A 507 24.11 0.82 -2.71
CA ALA A 507 22.90 1.44 -3.26
C ALA A 507 21.61 0.77 -2.78
N ILE A 508 21.65 -0.55 -2.56
CA ILE A 508 20.50 -1.32 -2.06
C ILE A 508 20.43 -1.28 -0.52
N LEU A 509 21.55 -1.50 0.17
CA LEU A 509 21.57 -1.67 1.62
C LEU A 509 21.48 -0.35 2.38
N LEU A 510 22.01 0.76 1.87
CA LEU A 510 22.04 2.02 2.60
C LEU A 510 20.62 2.55 2.90
N PRO A 511 19.65 2.59 1.95
CA PRO A 511 18.27 2.97 2.25
C PRO A 511 17.61 2.09 3.33
N ILE A 512 17.88 0.78 3.30
CA ILE A 512 17.36 -0.18 4.30
C ILE A 512 17.96 0.10 5.67
N PHE A 513 19.28 0.33 5.73
CA PHE A 513 20.00 0.64 6.96
C PHE A 513 19.54 1.97 7.56
N ILE A 514 19.34 3.00 6.73
CA ILE A 514 18.79 4.29 7.16
C ILE A 514 17.36 4.14 7.64
N GLY A 515 16.50 3.40 6.93
CA GLY A 515 15.14 3.10 7.38
C GLY A 515 15.10 2.37 8.73
N PHE A 516 16.03 1.44 8.96
CA PHE A 516 16.19 0.77 10.25
C PHE A 516 16.64 1.72 11.36
N LEU A 517 17.65 2.57 11.11
CA LEU A 517 18.14 3.55 12.08
C LEU A 517 17.08 4.62 12.39
N SER A 518 16.32 5.09 11.39
CA SER A 518 15.19 6.03 11.54
C SER A 518 14.14 5.43 12.45
N LYS A 519 13.65 4.21 12.14
CA LYS A 519 12.67 3.51 12.99
C LYS A 519 13.16 3.27 14.42
N ARG A 520 14.47 3.08 14.62
CA ARG A 520 15.04 2.90 15.97
C ARG A 520 15.18 4.21 16.74
N LEU A 521 15.41 5.33 16.06
CA LEU A 521 15.38 6.67 16.66
C LEU A 521 13.93 7.09 16.95
N GLU A 522 13.00 6.86 16.02
CA GLU A 522 11.55 7.06 16.22
C GLU A 522 11.04 6.25 17.43
N LYS A 523 11.44 4.98 17.57
CA LYS A 523 11.07 4.14 18.73
C LYS A 523 11.67 4.58 20.07
N ARG A 524 12.63 5.50 20.11
CA ARG A 524 13.30 5.90 21.35
C ARG A 524 13.18 7.38 21.69
N ASP A 525 12.97 8.25 20.71
CA ASP A 525 12.92 9.70 20.89
C ASP A 525 11.57 10.34 20.50
N ASP A 526 10.59 9.63 19.90
CA ASP A 526 9.33 10.25 19.46
C ASP A 526 8.10 9.31 19.54
N CYS A 527 7.77 8.80 20.73
CA CYS A 527 6.36 8.50 20.97
C CYS A 527 5.69 9.80 21.38
N MET A 528 4.77 10.30 20.54
CA MET A 528 4.02 11.51 20.85
C MET A 528 3.30 11.32 22.19
N LYS A 529 3.69 12.10 23.18
CA LYS A 529 3.05 12.09 24.50
C LYS A 529 1.92 13.10 24.58
N LEU A 530 0.69 12.60 24.60
CA LEU A 530 -0.52 13.42 24.67
C LEU A 530 -1.25 13.18 25.99
N ALA A 531 -1.63 14.25 26.67
CA ALA A 531 -2.43 14.15 27.88
C ALA A 531 -3.80 14.78 27.72
N ILE A 532 -4.80 14.25 28.41
CA ILE A 532 -6.12 14.84 28.53
C ILE A 532 -6.38 15.16 30.00
N ILE A 533 -6.84 16.37 30.29
CA ILE A 533 -7.38 16.72 31.61
C ILE A 533 -8.90 16.81 31.45
N ALA A 534 -9.63 15.92 32.11
CA ALA A 534 -11.09 15.84 32.07
C ALA A 534 -11.69 16.29 33.40
N ASP A 535 -12.88 16.88 33.31
CA ASP A 535 -13.69 17.32 34.46
C ASP A 535 -14.53 16.19 35.07
N ASP A 536 -14.81 15.13 34.29
CA ASP A 536 -15.45 13.90 34.75
C ASP A 536 -14.88 12.63 34.10
N LEU A 537 -15.07 11.49 34.78
CA LEU A 537 -14.61 10.17 34.30
C LEU A 537 -15.28 9.73 33.00
N THR A 538 -16.54 10.09 32.79
CA THR A 538 -17.25 9.70 31.56
C THR A 538 -16.63 10.38 30.34
N GLY A 539 -16.39 11.69 30.40
CA GLY A 539 -15.68 12.42 29.36
C GLY A 539 -14.21 12.01 29.23
N ALA A 540 -13.58 11.60 30.34
CA ALA A 540 -12.23 11.06 30.36
C ALA A 540 -12.12 9.78 29.50
N ASN A 541 -12.98 8.80 29.75
CA ASN A 541 -12.99 7.54 29.01
C ASN A 541 -13.35 7.75 27.53
N ASP A 542 -14.36 8.57 27.24
CA ASP A 542 -14.84 8.88 25.88
C ASP A 542 -13.77 9.55 25.01
N SER A 543 -13.00 10.49 25.58
CA SER A 543 -11.94 11.18 24.83
C SER A 543 -10.65 10.35 24.78
N GLY A 544 -10.34 9.64 25.86
CA GLY A 544 -9.15 8.80 25.95
C GLY A 544 -9.19 7.60 25.01
N VAL A 545 -10.36 7.00 24.78
CA VAL A 545 -10.47 5.80 23.92
C VAL A 545 -10.08 6.13 22.47
N GLN A 546 -10.30 7.36 22.02
CA GLN A 546 -9.88 7.82 20.70
C GLN A 546 -8.36 7.77 20.54
N LEU A 547 -7.59 8.07 21.59
CA LEU A 547 -6.13 7.95 21.58
C LEU A 547 -5.69 6.47 21.50
N ALA A 548 -6.35 5.59 22.25
CA ALA A 548 -6.09 4.15 22.22
C ALA A 548 -6.33 3.54 20.83
N ARG A 549 -7.43 3.95 20.16
CA ARG A 549 -7.77 3.52 18.80
C ARG A 549 -6.81 4.04 17.73
N HIS A 550 -6.00 5.05 18.03
CA HIS A 550 -4.93 5.55 17.16
C HIS A 550 -3.53 5.06 17.58
N GLY A 551 -3.49 3.98 18.37
CA GLY A 551 -2.26 3.25 18.68
C GLY A 551 -1.46 3.76 19.87
N LEU A 552 -1.91 4.80 20.58
CA LEU A 552 -1.27 5.25 21.81
C LEU A 552 -1.64 4.35 22.99
N LYS A 553 -0.66 3.90 23.76
CA LYS A 553 -0.94 3.20 25.02
C LYS A 553 -1.54 4.20 26.00
N THR A 554 -2.85 4.10 26.25
CA THR A 554 -3.63 5.14 26.93
C THR A 554 -4.14 4.68 28.28
N SER A 555 -3.98 5.52 29.31
CA SER A 555 -4.53 5.28 30.65
C SER A 555 -5.47 6.39 31.10
N VAL A 556 -6.41 6.06 31.99
CA VAL A 556 -7.24 7.00 32.74
C VAL A 556 -6.91 6.82 34.22
N LEU A 557 -6.34 7.86 34.84
CA LEU A 557 -5.84 7.83 36.21
C LEU A 557 -6.73 8.66 37.13
N PHE A 558 -7.02 8.13 38.33
CA PHE A 558 -7.79 8.83 39.36
C PHE A 558 -6.92 9.64 40.33
N ASN A 559 -5.66 9.22 40.49
CA ASN A 559 -4.70 9.81 41.41
C ASN A 559 -3.46 10.25 40.64
N MET A 560 -2.84 11.34 41.09
CA MET A 560 -1.61 11.91 40.54
C MET A 560 -0.37 11.08 40.91
N ASP A 561 -0.28 9.88 40.35
CA ASP A 561 0.83 8.94 40.57
C ASP A 561 1.86 9.00 39.43
N GLU A 562 3.06 9.54 39.72
CA GLU A 562 4.14 9.71 38.74
C GLU A 562 4.61 8.39 38.12
N ASP A 563 4.62 7.30 38.89
CA ASP A 563 5.14 6.03 38.41
C ASP A 563 4.23 5.50 37.30
N ASN A 564 2.91 5.58 37.48
CA ASN A 564 1.95 5.17 36.46
C ASN A 564 1.99 6.06 35.21
N ILE A 565 2.16 7.39 35.35
CA ILE A 565 2.19 8.34 34.22
C ILE A 565 3.29 7.99 33.20
N ARG A 566 4.46 7.55 33.65
CA ARG A 566 5.61 7.31 32.77
C ARG A 566 5.48 6.08 31.87
N HIS A 567 4.56 5.17 32.19
CA HIS A 567 4.38 3.90 31.49
C HIS A 567 3.45 3.98 30.26
N TYR A 568 2.81 5.13 30.05
CA TYR A 568 1.82 5.34 29.01
C TYR A 568 2.24 6.45 28.05
N ASP A 569 1.82 6.31 26.80
CA ASP A 569 2.02 7.28 25.74
C ASP A 569 0.94 8.38 25.82
N ALA A 570 -0.24 8.00 26.31
CA ALA A 570 -1.31 8.93 26.62
C ALA A 570 -1.87 8.74 28.02
N VAL A 571 -2.13 9.85 28.71
CA VAL A 571 -2.68 9.84 30.07
C VAL A 571 -3.87 10.78 30.14
N VAL A 572 -4.97 10.27 30.66
CA VAL A 572 -6.17 11.05 30.95
C VAL A 572 -6.31 11.19 32.46
N PHE A 573 -6.39 12.41 32.96
CA PHE A 573 -6.65 12.71 34.36
C PHE A 573 -8.09 13.15 34.58
N ASP A 574 -8.82 12.42 35.42
CA ASP A 574 -10.11 12.85 35.94
C ASP A 574 -9.90 13.75 37.17
N THR A 575 -10.17 15.05 37.00
CA THR A 575 -10.02 16.04 38.08
C THR A 575 -11.26 16.16 38.98
N ASP A 576 -12.39 15.57 38.58
CA ASP A 576 -13.67 15.64 39.28
C ASP A 576 -14.01 17.08 39.71
N SER A 577 -13.82 18.01 38.77
CA SER A 577 -13.79 19.46 39.01
C SER A 577 -15.08 20.17 38.60
N ARG A 578 -16.04 19.44 38.00
CA ARG A 578 -17.26 20.03 37.44
C ARG A 578 -18.10 20.76 38.49
N SER A 579 -18.26 20.18 39.68
CA SER A 579 -19.20 20.67 40.72
C SER A 579 -18.52 21.23 41.98
N ILE A 580 -17.19 21.41 41.96
CA ILE A 580 -16.44 21.98 43.09
C ILE A 580 -16.31 23.51 42.96
N THR A 581 -15.70 24.15 43.97
CA THR A 581 -15.46 25.60 43.92
C THR A 581 -14.52 25.96 42.76
N PRO A 582 -14.67 27.15 42.15
CA PRO A 582 -13.77 27.62 41.10
C PRO A 582 -12.28 27.58 41.51
N GLU A 583 -11.97 28.00 42.74
CA GLU A 583 -10.61 27.98 43.28
C GLU A 583 -10.05 26.56 43.36
N ASP A 584 -10.82 25.58 43.84
CA ASP A 584 -10.39 24.19 43.90
C ASP A 584 -10.22 23.58 42.49
N ALA A 585 -11.12 23.92 41.55
CA ALA A 585 -11.03 23.50 40.15
C ALA A 585 -9.74 24.02 39.50
N TYR A 586 -9.42 25.30 39.69
CA TYR A 586 -8.17 25.90 39.22
C TYR A 586 -6.95 25.16 39.74
N GLN A 587 -6.89 24.90 41.06
CA GLN A 587 -5.74 24.25 41.68
C GLN A 587 -5.56 22.81 41.19
N ARG A 588 -6.64 22.03 41.06
CA ARG A 588 -6.55 20.64 40.58
C ARG A 588 -6.07 20.56 39.13
N VAL A 589 -6.61 21.38 38.23
CA VAL A 589 -6.20 21.41 36.83
C VAL A 589 -4.77 21.90 36.69
N ARG A 590 -4.38 22.93 37.44
CA ARG A 590 -3.01 23.44 37.47
C ARG A 590 -2.00 22.37 37.92
N GLN A 591 -2.30 21.67 39.02
CA GLN A 591 -1.44 20.59 39.53
C GLN A 591 -1.31 19.45 38.52
N ALA A 592 -2.41 19.04 37.87
CA ALA A 592 -2.38 18.03 36.82
C ALA A 592 -1.51 18.47 35.63
N ALA A 593 -1.68 19.71 35.16
CA ALA A 593 -0.92 20.26 34.05
C ALA A 593 0.59 20.35 34.36
N GLU A 594 0.96 20.85 35.55
CA GLU A 594 2.36 20.93 35.99
C GLU A 594 3.01 19.54 36.08
N LEU A 595 2.27 18.54 36.58
CA LEU A 595 2.74 17.17 36.69
C LEU A 595 2.96 16.50 35.33
N LEU A 596 2.02 16.70 34.40
CA LEU A 596 2.08 16.17 33.04
C LEU A 596 3.27 16.75 32.27
N LEU A 597 3.47 18.08 32.32
CA LEU A 597 4.62 18.74 31.69
C LEU A 597 5.95 18.23 32.25
N ARG A 598 6.07 18.07 33.57
CA ARG A 598 7.28 17.51 34.20
C ARG A 598 7.61 16.09 33.74
N ASN A 599 6.61 15.32 33.32
CA ASN A 599 6.77 13.96 32.82
C ASN A 599 6.82 13.87 31.28
N GLY A 600 6.96 15.01 30.58
CA GLY A 600 7.21 15.08 29.14
C GLY A 600 5.97 15.13 28.25
N PHE A 601 4.78 15.39 28.81
CA PHE A 601 3.55 15.59 28.04
C PHE A 601 3.43 17.05 27.62
N ASN A 602 4.02 17.40 26.47
CA ASN A 602 4.02 18.77 25.96
C ASN A 602 2.69 19.15 25.26
N THR A 603 1.87 18.16 24.93
CA THR A 603 0.55 18.34 24.33
C THR A 603 -0.52 17.94 25.33
N ILE A 604 -1.24 18.93 25.87
CA ILE A 604 -2.30 18.70 26.86
C ILE A 604 -3.61 19.26 26.30
N PHE A 605 -4.61 18.39 26.20
CA PHE A 605 -5.97 18.75 25.82
C PHE A 605 -6.86 18.90 27.07
N LYS A 606 -7.59 20.01 27.16
CA LYS A 606 -8.61 20.17 28.21
C LYS A 606 -9.96 19.69 27.70
N LYS A 607 -10.40 18.53 28.19
CA LYS A 607 -11.75 18.04 27.95
C LYS A 607 -12.75 18.84 28.80
N MET A 608 -13.81 19.34 28.17
CA MET A 608 -14.94 20.04 28.80
C MET A 608 -16.28 19.36 28.50
N ASP A 609 -17.30 19.68 29.29
CA ASP A 609 -18.67 19.26 29.05
C ASP A 609 -19.21 19.89 27.75
N SER A 610 -19.80 19.07 26.86
CA SER A 610 -20.34 19.54 25.58
C SER A 610 -21.58 20.42 25.73
N THR A 611 -22.09 20.61 26.94
CA THR A 611 -23.18 21.53 27.26
C THR A 611 -22.71 22.66 28.20
N MET A 612 -21.40 22.91 28.26
CA MET A 612 -20.77 24.02 28.98
C MET A 612 -21.04 24.10 30.49
N ARG A 613 -21.39 22.97 31.14
CA ARG A 613 -21.57 22.92 32.60
C ARG A 613 -20.23 22.91 33.32
N GLY A 614 -20.17 23.59 34.47
CA GLY A 614 -19.03 23.57 35.39
C GLY A 614 -18.10 24.78 35.28
N ASN A 615 -16.86 24.61 35.76
CA ASN A 615 -15.88 25.67 35.94
C ASN A 615 -15.01 25.91 34.68
N ILE A 616 -15.62 25.85 33.49
CA ILE A 616 -14.89 25.78 32.21
C ILE A 616 -13.84 26.89 32.03
N GLY A 617 -14.22 28.16 32.21
CA GLY A 617 -13.32 29.30 32.05
C GLY A 617 -12.14 29.29 33.04
N ILE A 618 -12.38 28.89 34.28
CA ILE A 618 -11.34 28.82 35.31
C ILE A 618 -10.38 27.65 35.07
N GLU A 619 -10.90 26.53 34.57
CA GLU A 619 -10.08 25.36 34.24
C GLU A 619 -9.17 25.62 33.02
N ILE A 620 -9.66 26.32 32.00
CA ILE A 620 -8.82 26.72 30.86
C ILE A 620 -7.81 27.79 31.26
N ASP A 621 -8.14 28.70 32.18
CA ASP A 621 -7.20 29.67 32.80
C ASP A 621 -6.05 28.94 33.48
N ALA A 622 -6.34 27.90 34.27
CA ALA A 622 -5.32 27.09 34.94
C ALA A 622 -4.36 26.42 33.96
N LEU A 623 -4.88 25.88 32.85
CA LEU A 623 -4.05 25.24 31.83
C LEU A 623 -3.21 26.26 31.05
N TYR A 624 -3.81 27.40 30.68
CA TYR A 624 -3.12 28.49 29.97
C TYR A 624 -2.00 29.11 30.82
N ASP A 625 -2.23 29.34 32.12
CA ASP A 625 -1.24 29.90 33.03
C ASP A 625 0.01 29.01 33.16
N VAL A 626 -0.14 27.69 32.92
CA VAL A 626 0.94 26.69 32.97
C VAL A 626 1.64 26.52 31.62
N ILE A 627 0.91 26.31 30.52
CA ILE A 627 1.48 26.02 29.19
C ILE A 627 1.92 27.29 28.48
N LYS A 628 1.16 28.38 28.63
CA LYS A 628 1.34 29.67 27.94
C LYS A 628 1.48 29.53 26.40
N PRO A 629 0.52 28.90 25.71
CA PRO A 629 0.50 28.85 24.25
C PRO A 629 0.25 30.24 23.64
N ASP A 630 0.50 30.40 22.35
CA ASP A 630 0.14 31.62 21.61
C ASP A 630 -1.37 31.80 21.56
N PHE A 631 -2.11 30.70 21.38
CA PHE A 631 -3.56 30.66 21.39
C PHE A 631 -4.11 29.44 22.14
N MET A 632 -5.14 29.67 22.94
CA MET A 632 -5.98 28.66 23.55
C MET A 632 -7.26 28.50 22.72
N MET A 633 -7.33 27.43 21.94
CA MET A 633 -8.44 27.15 21.04
C MET A 633 -9.57 26.46 21.81
N ILE A 634 -10.79 26.98 21.69
CA ILE A 634 -11.98 26.53 22.43
C ILE A 634 -13.02 26.02 21.42
N ALA A 635 -13.25 24.70 21.40
CA ALA A 635 -14.17 24.05 20.45
C ALA A 635 -15.16 23.13 21.21
N PRO A 636 -16.25 23.68 21.76
CA PRO A 636 -17.20 22.93 22.58
C PRO A 636 -18.22 22.13 21.77
N GLY A 637 -18.39 22.44 20.48
CA GLY A 637 -19.37 21.77 19.63
C GLY A 637 -19.16 20.26 19.51
N TYR A 638 -20.28 19.55 19.35
CA TYR A 638 -20.33 18.13 19.04
C TYR A 638 -21.51 17.87 18.08
N PRO A 639 -21.35 18.24 16.79
CA PRO A 639 -22.42 18.17 15.78
C PRO A 639 -23.11 16.81 15.67
N LYS A 640 -22.36 15.69 15.68
CA LYS A 640 -22.93 14.32 15.68
C LYS A 640 -23.96 14.06 16.79
N ASN A 641 -23.87 14.79 17.90
CA ASN A 641 -24.77 14.67 19.03
C ASN A 641 -25.71 15.88 19.17
N ASN A 642 -25.96 16.59 18.06
CA ASN A 642 -26.83 17.76 17.94
C ASN A 642 -26.45 18.92 18.87
N ARG A 643 -25.14 19.11 19.09
CA ARG A 643 -24.59 20.24 19.86
C ARG A 643 -23.76 21.09 18.92
N THR A 644 -24.32 22.22 18.50
CA THR A 644 -23.74 23.04 17.44
C THR A 644 -23.47 24.45 17.92
N ILE A 645 -22.38 25.06 17.45
CA ILE A 645 -22.03 26.45 17.70
C ILE A 645 -22.16 27.24 16.40
N LEU A 646 -22.98 28.29 16.41
CA LEU A 646 -23.18 29.17 15.27
C LEU A 646 -23.12 30.63 15.73
N ASN A 647 -22.20 31.40 15.15
CA ASN A 647 -21.90 32.78 15.53
C ASN A 647 -21.71 32.93 17.05
N GLY A 648 -20.90 32.04 17.64
CA GLY A 648 -20.61 32.00 19.08
C GLY A 648 -21.77 31.55 19.98
N THR A 649 -22.96 31.28 19.42
CA THR A 649 -24.13 30.80 20.18
C THR A 649 -24.21 29.29 20.16
N HIS A 650 -24.39 28.67 21.32
CA HIS A 650 -24.51 27.23 21.49
C HIS A 650 -25.98 26.77 21.43
N TYR A 651 -26.23 25.78 20.58
CA TYR A 651 -27.52 25.11 20.44
C TYR A 651 -27.42 23.63 20.83
N LEU A 652 -28.42 23.15 21.57
CA LEU A 652 -28.65 21.74 21.87
C LEU A 652 -29.98 21.33 21.21
N ASN A 653 -29.93 20.36 20.28
CA ASN A 653 -31.09 19.95 19.47
C ASN A 653 -31.77 21.14 18.75
N GLY A 654 -30.98 22.12 18.29
CA GLY A 654 -31.47 23.32 17.62
C GLY A 654 -32.06 24.41 18.54
N VAL A 655 -32.07 24.20 19.86
CA VAL A 655 -32.56 25.16 20.85
C VAL A 655 -31.35 25.84 21.53
N PRO A 656 -31.33 27.18 21.70
CA PRO A 656 -30.27 27.85 22.43
C PRO A 656 -30.09 27.27 23.83
N LEU A 657 -28.85 27.06 24.26
CA LEU A 657 -28.51 26.30 25.47
C LEU A 657 -29.23 26.78 26.75
N ALA A 658 -29.36 28.09 26.94
CA ALA A 658 -30.05 28.70 28.10
C ALA A 658 -31.57 28.45 28.13
N ASP A 659 -32.16 28.04 27.00
CA ASP A 659 -33.59 27.73 26.88
C ASP A 659 -33.88 26.22 27.02
N THR A 660 -32.85 25.42 27.33
CA THR A 660 -32.97 23.95 27.48
C THR A 660 -33.05 23.54 28.95
N GLU A 661 -33.25 22.23 29.20
CA GLU A 661 -33.20 21.65 30.53
C GLU A 661 -31.87 21.89 31.26
N ILE A 662 -30.77 22.12 30.51
CA ILE A 662 -29.43 22.36 31.08
C ILE A 662 -29.36 23.67 31.88
N ALA A 663 -30.18 24.67 31.53
CA ALA A 663 -30.27 25.92 32.29
C ALA A 663 -30.78 25.73 33.72
N ASN A 664 -31.46 24.61 33.98
CA ASN A 664 -32.01 24.24 35.29
C ASN A 664 -31.21 23.10 35.96
N ASP A 665 -29.98 22.84 35.51
CA ASP A 665 -29.12 21.82 36.13
C ASP A 665 -28.95 22.10 37.64
N PRO A 666 -29.15 21.09 38.51
CA PRO A 666 -29.21 21.29 39.95
C PRO A 666 -27.87 21.66 40.59
N LYS A 667 -26.73 21.48 39.90
CA LYS A 667 -25.40 21.78 40.43
C LYS A 667 -24.72 22.91 39.67
N THR A 668 -24.85 22.92 38.34
CA THR A 668 -24.06 23.76 37.43
C THR A 668 -24.95 24.30 36.30
N PRO A 669 -25.91 25.20 36.61
CA PRO A 669 -26.84 25.73 35.62
C PRO A 669 -26.12 26.61 34.58
N VAL A 670 -26.49 26.47 33.31
CA VAL A 670 -25.94 27.28 32.20
C VAL A 670 -26.98 28.28 31.73
N THR A 671 -26.80 29.55 32.07
CA THR A 671 -27.82 30.60 31.89
C THR A 671 -27.64 31.47 30.65
N LEU A 672 -26.54 31.30 29.92
CA LEU A 672 -26.23 32.08 28.71
C LEU A 672 -25.94 31.12 27.54
N SER A 673 -26.55 31.40 26.38
CA SER A 673 -26.32 30.64 25.14
C SER A 673 -25.15 31.18 24.32
N TYR A 674 -24.84 32.48 24.42
CA TYR A 674 -23.69 33.09 23.74
C TYR A 674 -22.42 32.83 24.56
N LEU A 675 -21.51 32.03 24.01
CA LEU A 675 -20.39 31.47 24.75
C LEU A 675 -19.31 32.48 25.13
N PRO A 676 -18.99 33.52 24.33
CA PRO A 676 -18.06 34.55 24.77
C PRO A 676 -18.51 35.25 26.06
N ASP A 677 -19.80 35.57 26.20
CA ASP A 677 -20.34 36.16 27.44
C ASP A 677 -20.29 35.16 28.61
N LEU A 678 -20.64 33.89 28.35
CA LEU A 678 -20.56 32.82 29.35
C LEU A 678 -19.12 32.63 29.87
N LEU A 679 -18.14 32.58 28.97
CA LEU A 679 -16.72 32.42 29.30
C LEU A 679 -16.19 33.65 30.05
N LYS A 680 -16.61 34.86 29.68
CA LYS A 680 -16.20 36.11 30.33
C LYS A 680 -16.64 36.22 31.80
N LEU A 681 -17.63 35.44 32.23
CA LEU A 681 -17.99 35.31 33.65
C LEU A 681 -16.97 34.51 34.47
N GLN A 682 -16.15 33.69 33.81
CA GLN A 682 -15.26 32.72 34.45
C GLN A 682 -13.78 32.95 34.13
N THR A 683 -13.42 33.53 32.99
CA THR A 683 -12.03 33.80 32.60
C THR A 683 -11.66 35.28 32.74
N LYS A 684 -10.39 35.53 33.05
CA LYS A 684 -9.80 36.88 33.06
C LYS A 684 -9.29 37.35 31.69
N TYR A 685 -9.30 36.48 30.67
CA TYR A 685 -8.78 36.74 29.33
C TYR A 685 -9.87 37.14 28.34
N GLU A 686 -9.52 37.96 27.34
CA GLU A 686 -10.43 38.29 26.24
C GLU A 686 -10.56 37.11 25.26
N VAL A 687 -11.76 36.92 24.72
CA VAL A 687 -12.13 35.81 23.84
C VAL A 687 -12.43 36.35 22.44
N GLY A 688 -11.67 35.89 21.45
CA GLY A 688 -11.95 36.08 20.02
C GLY A 688 -12.78 34.94 19.46
N GLU A 689 -13.31 35.11 18.25
CA GLU A 689 -14.19 34.14 17.59
C GLU A 689 -13.68 33.83 16.18
N ILE A 690 -13.70 32.55 15.80
CA ILE A 690 -13.62 32.06 14.42
C ILE A 690 -14.98 31.51 14.06
N LYS A 691 -15.67 32.17 13.13
CA LYS A 691 -17.02 31.79 12.71
C LYS A 691 -16.99 30.77 11.58
N VAL A 692 -18.12 30.12 11.32
CA VAL A 692 -18.26 29.22 10.16
C VAL A 692 -17.87 29.93 8.85
N SER A 693 -18.32 31.18 8.67
CA SER A 693 -17.97 31.97 7.48
C SER A 693 -16.46 32.26 7.35
N ASP A 694 -15.74 32.33 8.48
CA ASP A 694 -14.30 32.52 8.48
C ASP A 694 -13.58 31.23 8.06
N LEU A 695 -14.05 30.06 8.52
CA LEU A 695 -13.51 28.75 8.11
C LEU A 695 -13.72 28.50 6.61
N GLU A 696 -14.90 28.84 6.08
CA GLU A 696 -15.22 28.74 4.65
C GLU A 696 -14.36 29.65 3.77
N SER A 697 -13.83 30.74 4.32
CA SER A 697 -12.95 31.69 3.61
C SER A 697 -11.51 31.18 3.43
N GLY A 698 -11.16 30.04 4.04
CA GLY A 698 -9.90 29.34 3.83
C GLY A 698 -8.72 29.78 4.74
N THR A 699 -7.59 29.09 4.58
CA THR A 699 -6.41 29.18 5.46
C THR A 699 -5.82 30.59 5.59
N ASP A 700 -5.74 31.34 4.49
CA ASP A 700 -5.12 32.68 4.49
C ASP A 700 -5.93 33.69 5.32
N HIS A 701 -7.27 33.60 5.27
CA HIS A 701 -8.16 34.45 6.07
C HIS A 701 -8.00 34.16 7.56
N ILE A 702 -8.01 32.88 7.95
CA ILE A 702 -7.79 32.47 9.35
C ILE A 702 -6.43 32.92 9.86
N LYS A 703 -5.38 32.82 9.03
CA LYS A 703 -4.04 33.33 9.39
C LYS A 703 -4.07 34.82 9.70
N SER A 704 -4.68 35.63 8.83
CA SER A 704 -4.81 37.09 9.04
C SER A 704 -5.61 37.42 10.30
N LEU A 705 -6.63 36.62 10.60
CA LEU A 705 -7.47 36.80 11.79
C LEU A 705 -6.68 36.50 13.08
N LEU A 706 -5.92 35.39 13.09
CA LEU A 706 -5.03 35.05 14.20
C LEU A 706 -3.92 36.09 14.40
N GLU A 707 -3.32 36.61 13.33
CA GLU A 707 -2.35 37.72 13.40
C GLU A 707 -2.96 38.97 14.09
N THR A 708 -4.22 39.27 13.79
CA THR A 708 -4.97 40.37 14.41
C THR A 708 -5.24 40.09 15.89
N PHE A 709 -5.65 38.88 16.25
CA PHE A 709 -5.84 38.49 17.66
C PHE A 709 -4.54 38.54 18.45
N LYS A 710 -3.42 38.10 17.87
CA LYS A 710 -2.10 38.20 18.49
C LYS A 710 -1.70 39.65 18.75
N ALA A 711 -1.89 40.53 17.77
CA ALA A 711 -1.58 41.95 17.90
C ALA A 711 -2.41 42.65 18.99
N ASN A 712 -3.64 42.18 19.21
CA ASN A 712 -4.55 42.72 20.22
C ASN A 712 -4.46 42.01 21.59
N ASN A 713 -3.52 41.08 21.79
CA ASN A 713 -3.40 40.25 23.00
C ASN A 713 -4.70 39.51 23.36
N ILE A 714 -5.36 38.91 22.37
CA ILE A 714 -6.53 38.05 22.55
C ILE A 714 -6.05 36.60 22.46
N PRO A 715 -5.82 35.91 23.60
CA PRO A 715 -5.24 34.57 23.59
C PRO A 715 -6.28 33.47 23.39
N TYR A 716 -7.56 33.72 23.67
CA TYR A 716 -8.60 32.67 23.68
C TYR A 716 -9.43 32.77 22.43
N ILE A 717 -9.55 31.68 21.67
CA ILE A 717 -10.23 31.69 20.38
C ILE A 717 -11.35 30.65 20.40
N LEU A 718 -12.61 31.10 20.42
CA LEU A 718 -13.78 30.25 20.27
C LEU A 718 -13.99 29.88 18.80
N VAL A 719 -14.23 28.60 18.53
CA VAL A 719 -14.43 28.08 17.18
C VAL A 719 -15.87 27.60 16.99
N ASP A 720 -16.55 28.15 15.98
CA ASP A 720 -17.86 27.69 15.55
C ASP A 720 -17.81 26.29 14.95
N SER A 721 -18.91 25.54 15.11
CA SER A 721 -19.03 24.17 14.59
C SER A 721 -20.50 23.76 14.47
N THR A 722 -21.03 23.85 13.26
CA THR A 722 -22.36 23.32 12.90
C THR A 722 -22.31 21.93 12.27
N ASP A 723 -21.13 21.50 11.83
CA ASP A 723 -20.85 20.22 11.16
C ASP A 723 -19.46 19.73 11.60
N GLU A 724 -19.22 18.43 11.55
CA GLU A 724 -17.95 17.81 11.91
C GLU A 724 -16.81 18.29 11.01
N GLN A 725 -17.10 18.61 9.74
CA GLN A 725 -16.10 19.15 8.80
C GLN A 725 -15.47 20.45 9.31
N HIS A 726 -16.19 21.28 10.07
CA HIS A 726 -15.64 22.52 10.63
C HIS A 726 -14.57 22.24 11.70
N LEU A 727 -14.74 21.17 12.49
CA LEU A 727 -13.77 20.75 13.50
C LEU A 727 -12.50 20.18 12.84
N GLU A 728 -12.65 19.40 11.77
CA GLU A 728 -11.52 18.90 10.97
C GLU A 728 -10.78 20.03 10.26
N GLN A 729 -11.53 20.97 9.66
CA GLN A 729 -10.97 22.12 8.95
C GLN A 729 -10.13 23.00 9.86
N VAL A 730 -10.62 23.37 11.05
CA VAL A 730 -9.85 24.21 11.96
C VAL A 730 -8.54 23.52 12.37
N LEU A 731 -8.56 22.21 12.64
CA LEU A 731 -7.37 21.42 12.94
C LEU A 731 -6.40 21.34 11.75
N SER A 732 -6.91 21.18 10.53
CA SER A 732 -6.10 21.14 9.30
C SER A 732 -5.46 22.49 8.97
N ILE A 733 -6.14 23.58 9.30
CA ILE A 733 -5.64 24.94 9.10
C ILE A 733 -4.55 25.25 10.13
N THR A 734 -4.81 25.00 11.42
CA THR A 734 -3.85 25.33 12.48
C THR A 734 -2.57 24.51 12.40
N SER A 735 -2.61 23.26 11.89
CA SER A 735 -1.41 22.43 11.73
C SER A 735 -0.40 22.99 10.72
N LYS A 736 -0.81 23.93 9.87
CA LYS A 736 0.03 24.57 8.85
C LYS A 736 0.60 25.92 9.30
N LEU A 737 0.23 26.39 10.49
CA LEU A 737 0.62 27.71 11.00
C LEU A 737 1.74 27.60 12.04
N GLU A 738 2.67 28.55 12.03
CA GLU A 738 3.79 28.62 12.96
C GLU A 738 3.40 29.29 14.31
N TYR A 739 2.34 28.81 14.95
CA TYR A 739 1.92 29.23 16.30
C TYR A 739 1.85 28.04 17.25
N SER A 740 2.04 28.29 18.54
CA SER A 740 1.76 27.30 19.58
C SER A 740 0.29 27.31 19.98
N PHE A 741 -0.40 26.18 19.79
CA PHE A 741 -1.81 26.01 20.10
C PHE A 741 -2.00 25.02 21.26
N ALA A 742 -2.82 25.38 22.24
CA ALA A 742 -3.42 24.41 23.16
C ALA A 742 -4.92 24.33 22.89
N TRP A 743 -5.51 23.15 23.14
CA TRP A 743 -6.89 22.86 22.79
C TRP A 743 -7.73 22.58 24.02
N ALA A 744 -8.93 23.15 24.04
CA ALA A 744 -9.98 22.82 24.98
C ALA A 744 -11.28 22.57 24.21
N GLY A 745 -11.98 21.48 24.51
CA GLY A 745 -13.18 21.14 23.77
C GLY A 745 -13.92 19.92 24.28
N SER A 746 -15.01 19.59 23.60
CA SER A 746 -15.78 18.39 23.90
C SER A 746 -15.17 17.14 23.22
N ALA A 747 -15.87 16.01 23.31
CA ALA A 747 -15.47 14.81 22.58
C ALA A 747 -15.53 15.00 21.05
N GLY A 748 -16.34 15.96 20.56
CA GLY A 748 -16.45 16.30 19.15
C GLY A 748 -15.09 16.58 18.51
N ILE A 749 -14.33 17.54 19.05
CA ILE A 749 -12.98 17.83 18.52
C ILE A 749 -11.95 16.79 18.94
N ALA A 750 -12.11 16.17 20.12
CA ALA A 750 -11.18 15.15 20.62
C ALA A 750 -11.05 13.95 19.67
N ASN A 751 -12.13 13.60 18.96
CA ASN A 751 -12.14 12.54 17.95
C ASN A 751 -11.15 12.77 16.80
N TYR A 752 -10.84 14.03 16.48
CA TYR A 752 -10.00 14.40 15.34
C TYR A 752 -8.59 14.84 15.75
N LEU A 753 -8.34 15.06 17.04
CA LEU A 753 -7.01 15.40 17.57
C LEU A 753 -5.94 14.35 17.24
N PRO A 754 -6.17 13.03 17.33
CA PRO A 754 -5.12 12.06 17.00
C PRO A 754 -4.64 12.20 15.56
N THR A 755 -5.59 12.33 14.62
CA THR A 755 -5.30 12.52 13.20
C THR A 755 -4.59 13.86 12.95
N HIS A 756 -4.99 14.93 13.65
CA HIS A 756 -4.32 16.24 13.60
C HIS A 756 -2.83 16.15 13.94
N TYR A 757 -2.47 15.30 14.90
CA TYR A 757 -1.08 15.07 15.29
C TYR A 757 -0.38 13.96 14.52
N GLY A 758 -0.98 13.48 13.41
CA GLY A 758 -0.36 12.50 12.53
C GLY A 758 -0.42 11.05 13.03
N LEU A 759 -1.26 10.76 14.02
CA LEU A 759 -1.48 9.39 14.51
C LEU A 759 -2.44 8.66 13.56
N GLY A 760 -1.99 7.54 13.01
CA GLY A 760 -2.81 6.68 12.15
C GLY A 760 -3.82 5.87 12.95
N ALA A 761 -5.01 5.62 12.39
CA ALA A 761 -5.99 4.73 13.00
C ALA A 761 -5.44 3.30 13.05
N LYS A 762 -5.65 2.61 14.18
CA LYS A 762 -5.30 1.20 14.34
C LYS A 762 -6.19 0.36 13.44
N SER A 763 -5.58 -0.41 12.54
CA SER A 763 -6.31 -1.23 11.54
C SER A 763 -6.90 -2.54 12.09
N ALA A 764 -6.60 -2.91 13.34
CA ALA A 764 -7.01 -4.17 13.94
C ALA A 764 -7.91 -3.95 15.16
N GLU A 765 -9.13 -4.48 15.12
CA GLU A 765 -10.03 -4.56 16.28
C GLU A 765 -9.40 -5.37 17.41
N LEU A 766 -9.70 -5.00 18.66
CA LEU A 766 -9.29 -5.77 19.82
C LEU A 766 -9.96 -7.15 19.82
N ASN A 767 -9.13 -8.19 19.77
CA ASN A 767 -9.56 -9.56 19.99
C ASN A 767 -9.43 -9.92 21.48
N ILE A 768 -10.55 -10.26 22.12
CA ILE A 768 -10.58 -10.76 23.49
C ILE A 768 -10.60 -12.29 23.42
N PRO A 769 -9.67 -13.00 24.09
CA PRO A 769 -9.65 -14.46 24.07
C PRO A 769 -10.99 -15.06 24.54
N ALA A 770 -11.44 -16.08 23.83
CA ALA A 770 -12.65 -16.81 24.19
C ALA A 770 -12.54 -17.37 25.61
N ASN A 771 -13.56 -17.13 26.43
CA ASN A 771 -13.63 -17.65 27.78
C ASN A 771 -15.05 -18.08 28.15
N SER A 772 -15.14 -19.15 28.93
CA SER A 772 -16.41 -19.73 29.40
C SER A 772 -16.77 -19.29 30.83
N GLY A 773 -16.06 -18.31 31.37
CA GLY A 773 -16.32 -17.80 32.72
C GLY A 773 -17.56 -16.89 32.74
N PRO A 774 -18.16 -16.67 33.92
CA PRO A 774 -19.31 -15.78 34.03
C PRO A 774 -18.88 -14.32 33.82
N ILE A 775 -19.78 -13.54 33.23
CA ILE A 775 -19.65 -12.08 33.07
C ILE A 775 -20.55 -11.38 34.08
N LEU A 776 -20.01 -10.35 34.75
CA LEU A 776 -20.79 -9.49 35.64
C LEU A 776 -21.27 -8.26 34.89
N THR A 777 -22.56 -7.97 34.90
CA THR A 777 -23.14 -6.75 34.37
C THR A 777 -23.73 -5.91 35.49
N VAL A 778 -23.28 -4.67 35.66
CA VAL A 778 -23.69 -3.78 36.76
C VAL A 778 -24.47 -2.59 36.22
N VAL A 779 -25.77 -2.53 36.52
CA VAL A 779 -26.67 -1.45 36.09
C VAL A 779 -27.13 -0.61 37.28
N GLY A 780 -26.30 0.36 37.66
CA GLY A 780 -26.61 1.33 38.72
C GLY A 780 -27.46 2.52 38.26
N SER A 781 -27.46 2.84 36.96
CA SER A 781 -28.12 4.04 36.44
C SER A 781 -29.65 3.93 36.40
N VAL A 782 -30.34 4.96 36.87
CA VAL A 782 -31.80 5.12 36.71
C VAL A 782 -32.21 5.78 35.38
N ASN A 783 -31.26 6.03 34.47
CA ASN A 783 -31.54 6.62 33.16
C ASN A 783 -32.45 5.72 32.32
N LYS A 784 -33.44 6.32 31.63
CA LYS A 784 -34.41 5.62 30.79
C LYS A 784 -33.77 4.66 29.78
N ASN A 785 -32.72 5.09 29.07
CA ASN A 785 -32.04 4.27 28.06
C ASN A 785 -31.38 3.03 28.71
N SER A 786 -30.69 3.23 29.83
CA SER A 786 -30.06 2.11 30.56
C SER A 786 -31.08 1.09 31.09
N ARG A 787 -32.30 1.53 31.39
CA ARG A 787 -33.40 0.65 31.83
C ARG A 787 -34.02 -0.13 30.68
N GLU A 788 -34.19 0.50 29.53
CA GLU A 788 -34.64 -0.19 28.31
C GLU A 788 -33.62 -1.25 27.87
N GLN A 789 -32.32 -0.93 27.92
CA GLN A 789 -31.22 -1.85 27.65
C GLN A 789 -31.20 -3.04 28.63
N LEU A 790 -31.36 -2.77 29.94
CA LEU A 790 -31.48 -3.84 30.95
C LEU A 790 -32.68 -4.74 30.67
N LYS A 791 -33.85 -4.16 30.36
CA LYS A 791 -35.06 -4.93 30.05
C LYS A 791 -34.84 -5.84 28.85
N LEU A 792 -34.18 -5.35 27.80
CA LEU A 792 -33.88 -6.14 26.62
C LEU A 792 -32.93 -7.29 26.94
N LEU A 793 -31.87 -7.04 27.73
CA LEU A 793 -30.95 -8.07 28.19
C LEU A 793 -31.71 -9.21 28.91
N LEU A 794 -32.54 -8.86 29.91
CA LEU A 794 -33.30 -9.85 30.69
C LEU A 794 -34.33 -10.64 29.87
N GLN A 795 -34.81 -10.09 28.75
CA GLN A 795 -35.78 -10.76 27.87
C GLN A 795 -35.11 -11.66 26.82
N LYS A 796 -33.89 -11.32 26.40
CA LYS A 796 -33.22 -11.94 25.25
C LYS A 796 -32.16 -12.96 25.66
N THR A 797 -31.68 -12.93 26.91
CA THR A 797 -30.61 -13.81 27.38
C THR A 797 -30.98 -14.52 28.68
N ASN A 798 -30.28 -15.61 28.99
CA ASN A 798 -30.51 -16.42 30.19
C ASN A 798 -29.62 -15.96 31.37
N VAL A 799 -29.50 -14.65 31.58
CA VAL A 799 -28.69 -14.07 32.65
C VAL A 799 -29.41 -14.18 34.00
N SER A 800 -28.65 -14.38 35.08
CA SER A 800 -29.16 -14.36 36.46
C SER A 800 -29.28 -12.92 36.95
N SER A 801 -30.50 -12.44 37.19
CA SER A 801 -30.75 -11.06 37.60
C SER A 801 -30.89 -10.93 39.11
N ILE A 802 -30.12 -10.04 39.74
CA ILE A 802 -30.13 -9.82 41.19
C ILE A 802 -30.42 -8.33 41.48
N PRO A 803 -31.60 -8.01 42.04
CA PRO A 803 -31.95 -6.64 42.39
C PRO A 803 -31.23 -6.18 43.67
N PHE A 804 -30.74 -4.95 43.64
CA PHE A 804 -30.25 -4.22 44.81
C PHE A 804 -31.30 -3.20 45.26
N HIS A 805 -31.80 -3.35 46.48
CA HIS A 805 -32.85 -2.46 47.01
C HIS A 805 -32.24 -1.13 47.48
N SER A 806 -32.47 -0.07 46.70
CA SER A 806 -31.81 1.23 46.88
C SER A 806 -32.08 1.86 48.25
N PHE A 807 -33.30 1.73 48.79
CA PHE A 807 -33.64 2.28 50.10
C PHE A 807 -32.82 1.71 51.26
N LYS A 808 -32.39 0.45 51.18
CA LYS A 808 -31.56 -0.20 52.21
C LYS A 808 -30.11 0.27 52.22
N ALA A 809 -29.63 0.81 51.09
CA ALA A 809 -28.31 1.43 51.02
C ALA A 809 -28.24 2.71 51.88
N VAL A 810 -29.38 3.37 52.05
CA VAL A 810 -29.52 4.70 52.66
C VAL A 810 -30.07 4.60 54.09
N SER A 811 -30.58 3.44 54.50
CA SER A 811 -31.03 3.14 55.87
C SER A 811 -29.86 2.97 56.86
N GLY A 812 -30.13 2.48 58.07
CA GLY A 812 -29.11 2.31 59.12
C GLY A 812 -27.95 1.39 58.70
N SER A 813 -26.80 1.49 59.39
CA SER A 813 -25.59 0.71 59.05
C SER A 813 -25.84 -0.80 59.02
N ALA A 814 -26.68 -1.31 59.92
CA ALA A 814 -27.04 -2.73 59.98
C ALA A 814 -27.84 -3.20 58.75
N ASP A 815 -28.85 -2.42 58.32
CA ASP A 815 -29.67 -2.77 57.15
C ASP A 815 -28.85 -2.72 55.84
N ARG A 816 -27.93 -1.76 55.75
CA ARG A 816 -27.01 -1.62 54.61
C ARG A 816 -26.04 -2.79 54.53
N GLU A 817 -25.42 -3.16 55.65
CA GLU A 817 -24.53 -4.33 55.71
C GLU A 817 -25.27 -5.63 55.37
N GLN A 818 -26.50 -5.80 55.87
CA GLN A 818 -27.31 -6.97 55.57
C GLN A 818 -27.66 -7.08 54.07
N GLU A 819 -28.00 -5.96 53.42
CA GLU A 819 -28.30 -5.96 51.99
C GLU A 819 -27.06 -6.19 51.13
N ILE A 820 -25.91 -5.60 51.51
CA ILE A 820 -24.63 -5.84 50.85
C ILE A 820 -24.27 -7.34 50.92
N GLU A 821 -24.40 -7.96 52.10
CA GLU A 821 -24.09 -9.38 52.29
C GLU A 821 -25.03 -10.28 51.49
N ARG A 822 -26.35 -10.02 51.53
CA ARG A 822 -27.35 -10.77 50.76
C ARG A 822 -27.03 -10.78 49.27
N VAL A 823 -26.79 -9.59 48.70
CA VAL A 823 -26.51 -9.45 47.27
C VAL A 823 -25.18 -10.10 46.91
N TYR A 824 -24.15 -9.96 47.75
CA TYR A 824 -22.87 -10.62 47.56
C TYR A 824 -23.02 -12.14 47.51
N GLU A 825 -23.72 -12.75 48.47
CA GLU A 825 -23.94 -14.20 48.52
C GLU A 825 -24.75 -14.72 47.33
N GLU A 826 -25.82 -14.01 46.92
CA GLU A 826 -26.63 -14.39 45.77
C GLU A 826 -25.84 -14.31 44.45
N VAL A 827 -25.06 -13.24 44.25
CA VAL A 827 -24.25 -13.05 43.04
C VAL A 827 -23.16 -14.12 42.97
N MET A 828 -22.48 -14.37 44.07
CA MET A 828 -21.46 -15.41 44.17
C MET A 828 -22.03 -16.80 43.86
N ALA A 829 -23.19 -17.16 44.44
CA ALA A 829 -23.81 -18.45 44.19
C ALA A 829 -24.08 -18.68 42.68
N LYS A 830 -24.57 -17.65 41.99
CA LYS A 830 -24.83 -17.71 40.54
C LYS A 830 -23.57 -17.69 39.69
N ALA A 831 -22.55 -16.97 40.10
CA ALA A 831 -21.26 -16.99 39.42
C ALA A 831 -20.58 -18.37 39.51
N VAL A 832 -20.67 -19.04 40.68
CA VAL A 832 -20.13 -20.40 40.88
C VAL A 832 -20.86 -21.45 40.03
N GLU A 833 -22.15 -21.25 39.76
CA GLU A 833 -22.93 -22.06 38.79
C GLU A 833 -22.49 -21.81 37.33
N GLY A 834 -21.62 -20.83 37.06
CA GLY A 834 -21.17 -20.45 35.71
C GLY A 834 -22.13 -19.53 34.96
N ASN A 835 -23.14 -18.98 35.64
CA ASN A 835 -24.12 -18.08 35.01
C ASN A 835 -23.57 -16.66 34.89
N ASP A 836 -23.87 -15.99 33.77
CA ASP A 836 -23.71 -14.54 33.67
C ASP A 836 -24.68 -13.86 34.64
N VAL A 837 -24.21 -12.86 35.37
CA VAL A 837 -24.99 -12.22 36.45
C VAL A 837 -25.20 -10.75 36.15
N VAL A 838 -26.43 -10.27 36.34
CA VAL A 838 -26.78 -8.86 36.25
C VAL A 838 -27.15 -8.33 37.64
N LEU A 839 -26.31 -7.46 38.19
CA LEU A 839 -26.60 -6.70 39.41
C LEU A 839 -27.17 -5.34 39.01
N TYR A 840 -28.38 -5.00 39.48
CA TYR A 840 -28.99 -3.72 39.13
C TYR A 840 -29.70 -3.08 40.33
N SER A 841 -29.64 -1.74 40.42
CA SER A 841 -30.44 -1.00 41.40
C SER A 841 -31.91 -1.07 41.00
N THR A 842 -32.82 -1.30 41.95
CA THR A 842 -34.26 -1.21 41.67
C THR A 842 -34.63 0.23 41.31
N ALA A 843 -35.47 0.38 40.29
CA ALA A 843 -35.93 1.69 39.77
C ALA A 843 -37.45 1.81 39.77
N GLU A 844 -38.12 0.99 40.59
CA GLU A 844 -39.55 1.18 40.83
C GLU A 844 -39.76 2.53 41.51
N GLN A 845 -40.79 3.26 41.09
CA GLN A 845 -41.11 4.59 41.62
C GLN A 845 -41.20 4.57 43.15
N VAL A 846 -41.75 3.48 43.69
CA VAL A 846 -41.89 3.22 45.12
C VAL A 846 -40.52 3.13 45.81
N ASP A 847 -39.53 2.47 45.22
CA ASP A 847 -38.19 2.34 45.80
C ASP A 847 -37.40 3.66 45.74
N ILE A 848 -37.53 4.42 44.65
CA ILE A 848 -36.90 5.74 44.51
C ILE A 848 -37.47 6.71 45.56
N GLU A 849 -38.79 6.74 45.73
CA GLU A 849 -39.46 7.57 46.73
C GLU A 849 -39.11 7.13 48.15
N LEU A 850 -39.04 5.82 48.41
CA LEU A 850 -38.66 5.28 49.71
C LEU A 850 -37.20 5.58 50.06
N ALA A 851 -36.26 5.47 49.10
CA ALA A 851 -34.87 5.83 49.28
C ALA A 851 -34.70 7.33 49.58
N ARG A 852 -35.47 8.18 48.89
CA ARG A 852 -35.50 9.63 49.16
C ARG A 852 -36.05 9.94 50.55
N ALA A 853 -37.20 9.40 50.91
CA ALA A 853 -37.81 9.60 52.22
C ALA A 853 -36.90 9.11 53.36
N THR A 854 -36.24 7.96 53.16
CA THR A 854 -35.27 7.41 54.13
C THR A 854 -34.02 8.30 54.27
N GLY A 855 -33.54 8.87 53.15
CA GLY A 855 -32.44 9.83 53.14
C GLY A 855 -32.80 11.15 53.82
N GLU A 856 -33.99 11.69 53.56
CA GLU A 856 -34.49 12.93 54.18
C GLU A 856 -34.59 12.81 55.71
N VAL A 857 -35.04 11.66 56.22
CA VAL A 857 -35.06 11.36 57.66
C VAL A 857 -33.66 11.42 58.28
N ARG A 858 -32.61 11.18 57.49
CA ARG A 858 -31.20 11.27 57.91
C ARG A 858 -30.53 12.60 57.56
N GLY A 859 -31.28 13.56 57.02
CA GLY A 859 -30.77 14.86 56.58
C GLY A 859 -29.93 14.82 55.30
N LEU A 860 -30.05 13.75 54.51
CA LEU A 860 -29.35 13.61 53.23
C LEU A 860 -30.14 14.27 52.10
N ASN A 861 -29.44 15.00 51.23
CA ASN A 861 -30.02 15.52 49.99
C ASN A 861 -30.05 14.45 48.88
N HIS A 862 -30.74 14.73 47.78
CA HIS A 862 -30.89 13.77 46.68
C HIS A 862 -29.56 13.26 46.08
N THR A 863 -28.51 14.09 46.09
CA THR A 863 -27.18 13.69 45.58
C THR A 863 -26.50 12.73 46.55
N GLU A 864 -26.58 13.01 47.85
CA GLU A 864 -26.00 12.15 48.89
C GLU A 864 -26.68 10.78 48.95
N VAL A 865 -28.00 10.73 48.75
CA VAL A 865 -28.76 9.47 48.59
C VAL A 865 -28.21 8.65 47.41
N SER A 866 -28.01 9.29 46.25
CA SER A 866 -27.44 8.61 45.07
C SER A 866 -26.02 8.10 45.33
N ASN A 867 -25.17 8.90 46.00
CA ASN A 867 -23.79 8.54 46.30
C ASN A 867 -23.71 7.33 47.24
N GLU A 868 -24.58 7.23 48.25
CA GLU A 868 -24.61 6.07 49.16
C GLU A 868 -25.03 4.79 48.43
N ILE A 869 -25.98 4.88 47.48
CA ILE A 869 -26.37 3.73 46.63
C ILE A 869 -25.19 3.26 45.78
N VAL A 870 -24.52 4.19 45.07
CA VAL A 870 -23.37 3.87 44.22
C VAL A 870 -22.21 3.29 45.06
N ARG A 871 -21.99 3.82 46.26
CA ARG A 871 -20.96 3.33 47.19
C ARG A 871 -21.22 1.90 47.65
N ALA A 872 -22.47 1.56 47.98
CA ALA A 872 -22.84 0.20 48.37
C ALA A 872 -22.69 -0.80 47.22
N ILE A 873 -23.15 -0.45 46.01
CA ILE A 873 -22.96 -1.28 44.81
C ILE A 873 -21.47 -1.46 44.48
N GLY A 874 -20.69 -0.37 44.58
CA GLY A 874 -19.25 -0.40 44.35
C GLY A 874 -18.52 -1.32 45.34
N GLU A 875 -18.93 -1.35 46.61
CA GLU A 875 -18.35 -2.25 47.61
C GLU A 875 -18.65 -3.73 47.31
N ILE A 876 -19.87 -4.06 46.90
CA ILE A 876 -20.25 -5.43 46.49
C ILE A 876 -19.40 -5.86 45.30
N CYS A 877 -19.35 -5.02 44.25
CA CYS A 877 -18.63 -5.32 43.03
C CYS A 877 -17.12 -5.46 43.24
N ALA A 878 -16.51 -4.60 44.05
CA ALA A 878 -15.09 -4.70 44.39
C ALA A 878 -14.77 -6.07 45.05
N LYS A 879 -15.55 -6.48 46.05
CA LYS A 879 -15.38 -7.79 46.71
C LYS A 879 -15.57 -8.95 45.72
N LEU A 880 -16.56 -8.88 44.84
CA LEU A 880 -16.83 -9.95 43.86
C LEU A 880 -15.70 -10.10 42.83
N LEU A 881 -15.19 -8.99 42.32
CA LEU A 881 -14.15 -8.98 41.30
C LEU A 881 -12.77 -9.35 41.87
N GLU A 882 -12.46 -8.91 43.10
CA GLU A 882 -11.22 -9.26 43.81
C GLU A 882 -11.07 -10.78 44.01
N ASN A 883 -12.17 -11.48 44.29
CA ASN A 883 -12.17 -12.94 44.47
C ASN A 883 -12.07 -13.74 43.14
N GLY A 884 -12.07 -13.07 41.99
CA GLY A 884 -11.77 -13.71 40.69
C GLY A 884 -12.88 -14.61 40.11
N TYR A 885 -14.14 -14.46 40.56
CA TYR A 885 -15.26 -15.26 40.06
C TYR A 885 -15.62 -14.95 38.60
N PHE A 886 -15.40 -13.72 38.15
CA PHE A 886 -15.81 -13.23 36.83
C PHE A 886 -14.61 -13.05 35.89
N LYS A 887 -14.83 -13.28 34.60
CA LYS A 887 -13.81 -13.10 33.54
C LYS A 887 -13.96 -11.82 32.73
N GLY A 888 -15.05 -11.11 32.95
CA GLY A 888 -15.27 -9.77 32.43
C GLY A 888 -16.35 -9.05 33.23
N VAL A 889 -16.34 -7.73 33.15
CA VAL A 889 -17.37 -6.90 33.76
C VAL A 889 -17.83 -5.81 32.79
N SER A 890 -19.14 -5.65 32.67
CA SER A 890 -19.76 -4.48 32.02
C SER A 890 -20.48 -3.63 33.07
N MET A 891 -20.40 -2.31 33.00
CA MET A 891 -21.00 -1.45 34.03
C MET A 891 -21.51 -0.11 33.49
N THR A 892 -22.58 0.39 34.10
CA THR A 892 -23.13 1.72 33.79
C THR A 892 -22.65 2.80 34.75
N GLY A 893 -22.18 3.92 34.20
CA GLY A 893 -21.87 5.14 34.94
C GLY A 893 -20.43 5.23 35.43
N GLY A 894 -19.82 6.41 35.28
CA GLY A 894 -18.48 6.69 35.77
C GLY A 894 -18.36 6.55 37.29
N ASP A 895 -19.36 7.00 38.05
CA ASP A 895 -19.32 6.95 39.52
C ASP A 895 -19.23 5.51 40.05
N THR A 896 -19.97 4.57 39.44
CA THR A 896 -19.90 3.15 39.80
C THR A 896 -18.51 2.59 39.53
N ALA A 897 -17.95 2.87 38.35
CA ALA A 897 -16.59 2.46 37.98
C ALA A 897 -15.53 3.01 38.96
N LYS A 898 -15.64 4.30 39.32
CA LYS A 898 -14.75 4.97 40.27
C LYS A 898 -14.84 4.37 41.67
N GLN A 899 -16.05 4.08 42.17
CA GLN A 899 -16.23 3.45 43.49
C GLN A 899 -15.65 2.03 43.54
N ILE A 900 -15.80 1.24 42.47
CA ILE A 900 -15.18 -0.09 42.38
C ILE A 900 -13.66 0.03 42.49
N CYS A 901 -13.04 0.92 41.70
CA CYS A 901 -11.59 1.11 41.73
C CYS A 901 -11.10 1.60 43.11
N MET A 902 -11.80 2.56 43.73
CA MET A 902 -11.44 3.07 45.06
C MET A 902 -11.52 1.97 46.13
N LYS A 903 -12.57 1.14 46.11
CA LYS A 903 -12.77 0.06 47.09
C LYS A 903 -11.80 -1.09 46.90
N TRP A 904 -11.40 -1.35 45.65
CA TRP A 904 -10.43 -2.38 45.29
C TRP A 904 -8.98 -1.86 45.24
N ASN A 905 -8.74 -0.59 45.60
CA ASN A 905 -7.42 0.05 45.58
C ASN A 905 -6.70 0.00 44.20
N ILE A 906 -7.46 0.21 43.13
CA ILE A 906 -6.98 0.27 41.74
C ILE A 906 -6.80 1.73 41.32
N SER A 907 -5.66 2.04 40.69
CA SER A 907 -5.27 3.41 40.33
C SER A 907 -6.03 4.00 39.13
N GLY A 908 -6.66 3.17 38.29
CA GLY A 908 -7.31 3.63 37.07
C GLY A 908 -7.64 2.52 36.06
N PHE A 909 -7.85 2.94 34.81
CA PHE A 909 -8.10 2.07 33.66
C PHE A 909 -7.01 2.20 32.60
N GLU A 910 -6.64 1.10 31.95
CA GLU A 910 -5.94 1.10 30.68
C GLU A 910 -6.98 0.96 29.56
N LEU A 911 -7.07 1.96 28.67
CA LEU A 911 -8.03 1.96 27.56
C LEU A 911 -7.44 1.19 26.37
N LEU A 912 -8.24 0.28 25.81
CA LEU A 912 -7.78 -0.64 24.78
C LEU A 912 -8.45 -0.40 23.44
N ASP A 913 -9.78 -0.30 23.44
CA ASP A 913 -10.61 -0.18 22.25
C ASP A 913 -12.03 0.29 22.64
N GLU A 914 -12.96 0.28 21.69
CA GLU A 914 -14.34 0.70 21.87
C GLU A 914 -15.29 -0.38 21.34
N LEU A 915 -16.35 -0.70 22.11
CA LEU A 915 -17.37 -1.66 21.68
C LEU A 915 -18.31 -1.02 20.65
N GLU A 916 -18.79 0.17 20.98
CA GLU A 916 -19.65 1.05 20.19
C GLU A 916 -19.34 2.49 20.61
N ILE A 917 -19.74 3.48 19.81
CA ILE A 917 -19.46 4.90 20.09
C ILE A 917 -19.84 5.29 21.53
N GLY A 918 -18.86 5.76 22.29
CA GLY A 918 -18.95 6.15 23.70
C GLY A 918 -18.99 4.99 24.69
N VAL A 919 -18.61 3.76 24.29
CA VAL A 919 -18.61 2.54 25.13
C VAL A 919 -17.22 1.88 25.14
N PRO A 920 -16.28 2.38 25.97
CA PRO A 920 -14.89 1.92 25.95
C PRO A 920 -14.70 0.52 26.54
N ILE A 921 -13.81 -0.23 25.90
CA ILE A 921 -13.22 -1.48 26.38
C ILE A 921 -11.87 -1.16 27.03
N SER A 922 -11.70 -1.59 28.28
CA SER A 922 -10.54 -1.28 29.10
C SER A 922 -10.11 -2.47 29.97
N LYS A 923 -9.01 -2.30 30.70
CA LYS A 923 -8.59 -3.16 31.80
C LYS A 923 -8.38 -2.31 33.05
N PHE A 924 -8.51 -2.91 34.22
CA PHE A 924 -8.04 -2.28 35.45
C PHE A 924 -6.50 -2.25 35.44
N ILE A 925 -5.91 -1.11 35.81
CA ILE A 925 -4.45 -1.00 35.89
C ILE A 925 -3.91 -1.99 36.92
N GLY A 926 -3.00 -2.86 36.49
CA GLY A 926 -2.41 -3.93 37.32
C GLY A 926 -3.14 -5.27 37.27
N ILE A 927 -4.25 -5.39 36.55
CA ILE A 927 -5.01 -6.65 36.41
C ILE A 927 -5.10 -7.03 34.92
N GLU A 928 -4.37 -8.06 34.50
CA GLU A 928 -4.25 -8.42 33.08
C GLU A 928 -5.42 -9.27 32.55
N ASP A 929 -6.01 -10.13 33.40
CA ASP A 929 -6.97 -11.17 32.99
C ASP A 929 -8.45 -10.74 33.07
N LEU A 930 -8.74 -9.46 33.32
CA LEU A 930 -10.10 -8.96 33.51
C LEU A 930 -10.38 -7.76 32.60
N HIS A 931 -11.18 -7.99 31.56
CA HIS A 931 -11.64 -6.93 30.67
C HIS A 931 -12.87 -6.24 31.24
N VAL A 932 -12.92 -4.93 31.03
CA VAL A 932 -13.94 -4.02 31.55
C VAL A 932 -14.60 -3.29 30.39
N ILE A 933 -15.92 -3.20 30.41
CA ILE A 933 -16.67 -2.36 29.50
C ILE A 933 -17.44 -1.33 30.32
N THR A 934 -17.18 -0.04 30.09
CA THR A 934 -17.86 1.04 30.79
C THR A 934 -18.79 1.80 29.85
N LYS A 935 -20.00 2.12 30.30
CA LYS A 935 -21.00 2.84 29.51
C LYS A 935 -21.58 4.02 30.27
N ALA A 936 -21.65 5.18 29.64
CA ALA A 936 -22.40 6.32 30.16
C ALA A 936 -23.93 6.03 30.18
N GLY A 937 -24.67 6.63 31.12
CA GLY A 937 -26.10 6.31 31.34
C GLY A 937 -27.01 6.50 30.11
N GLY A 938 -26.65 7.40 29.18
CA GLY A 938 -27.42 7.70 27.96
C GLY A 938 -26.91 7.09 26.66
N PHE A 939 -25.77 6.37 26.67
CA PHE A 939 -25.07 5.90 25.47
C PHE A 939 -25.37 4.43 25.14
N GLY A 940 -24.93 3.99 23.96
CA GLY A 940 -25.04 2.62 23.45
C GLY A 940 -26.38 2.31 22.77
N LYS A 941 -26.36 1.36 21.84
CA LYS A 941 -27.58 0.82 21.21
C LYS A 941 -28.47 0.08 22.22
N PRO A 942 -29.73 -0.25 21.87
CA PRO A 942 -30.65 -0.96 22.76
C PRO A 942 -30.10 -2.31 23.30
N ASP A 943 -29.25 -2.98 22.53
CA ASP A 943 -28.65 -4.30 22.77
C ASP A 943 -27.22 -4.25 23.34
N VAL A 944 -26.71 -3.07 23.70
CA VAL A 944 -25.32 -2.87 24.11
C VAL A 944 -24.82 -3.83 25.21
N PHE A 945 -25.64 -4.21 26.19
CA PHE A 945 -25.21 -5.16 27.22
C PHE A 945 -25.09 -6.60 26.71
N ILE A 946 -25.87 -6.97 25.70
CA ILE A 946 -25.77 -8.27 25.04
C ILE A 946 -24.43 -8.32 24.29
N HIS A 947 -24.17 -7.31 23.46
CA HIS A 947 -22.89 -7.18 22.76
C HIS A 947 -21.69 -7.12 23.72
N ALA A 948 -21.84 -6.44 24.86
CA ALA A 948 -20.79 -6.37 25.87
C ALA A 948 -20.47 -7.76 26.45
N ILE A 949 -21.49 -8.57 26.78
CA ILE A 949 -21.29 -9.94 27.27
C ILE A 949 -20.66 -10.81 26.18
N GLU A 950 -21.15 -10.74 24.94
CA GLU A 950 -20.63 -11.52 23.82
C GLU A 950 -19.17 -11.16 23.50
N LYS A 951 -18.83 -9.86 23.47
CA LYS A 951 -17.46 -9.39 23.25
C LYS A 951 -16.54 -9.82 24.38
N LEU A 952 -16.98 -9.69 25.64
CA LEU A 952 -16.20 -10.14 26.81
C LEU A 952 -16.02 -11.67 26.85
N LYS A 953 -16.87 -12.44 26.17
CA LYS A 953 -16.74 -13.90 25.98
C LYS A 953 -15.93 -14.30 24.75
N GLY A 954 -15.48 -13.34 23.93
CA GLY A 954 -14.62 -13.57 22.77
C GLY A 954 -15.29 -13.51 21.39
N GLY A 955 -16.51 -13.00 21.28
CA GLY A 955 -17.05 -12.45 20.02
C GLY A 955 -17.51 -13.42 18.92
N VAL A 956 -17.64 -14.73 19.17
CA VAL A 956 -17.90 -15.74 18.11
C VAL A 956 -19.39 -16.11 17.92
N THR A 957 -20.35 -15.36 18.47
CA THR A 957 -21.79 -15.66 18.30
C THR A 957 -22.43 -15.06 17.03
N GLU A 958 -21.73 -14.17 16.32
CA GLU A 958 -22.28 -13.43 15.16
C GLU A 958 -22.84 -14.35 14.06
N VAL A 959 -22.17 -15.46 13.72
CA VAL A 959 -22.61 -16.37 12.65
C VAL A 959 -23.94 -17.04 13.00
N TYR A 960 -24.07 -17.56 14.23
CA TYR A 960 -25.29 -18.24 14.70
C TYR A 960 -26.45 -17.27 14.96
N ASN A 961 -26.16 -15.98 15.22
CA ASN A 961 -27.18 -14.95 15.37
C ASN A 961 -27.78 -14.53 14.02
N ASN A 962 -27.02 -14.63 12.93
CA ASN A 962 -27.40 -14.13 11.61
C ASN A 962 -27.77 -15.23 10.60
N CYS A 963 -27.44 -16.49 10.86
CA CYS A 963 -27.80 -17.62 10.00
C CYS A 963 -27.93 -18.94 10.78
N ASN A 964 -28.46 -19.96 10.11
CA ASN A 964 -28.48 -21.34 10.55
C ASN A 964 -27.32 -22.09 9.86
N PRO A 965 -26.09 -22.09 10.42
CA PRO A 965 -24.94 -22.68 9.74
C PRO A 965 -25.03 -24.21 9.74
N LEU A 966 -24.65 -24.81 8.62
CA LEU A 966 -24.63 -26.26 8.43
C LEU A 966 -23.39 -26.64 7.61
N VAL A 967 -22.65 -27.65 8.05
CA VAL A 967 -21.51 -28.18 7.31
C VAL A 967 -21.93 -29.40 6.48
N ILE A 968 -21.41 -29.52 5.27
CA ILE A 968 -21.55 -30.74 4.44
C ILE A 968 -20.15 -31.31 4.29
N GLY A 969 -19.94 -32.52 4.77
CA GLY A 969 -18.60 -33.08 4.92
C GLY A 969 -18.61 -34.42 5.61
N ASP A 970 -17.50 -34.72 6.27
CA ASP A 970 -17.33 -35.92 7.09
C ASP A 970 -17.16 -35.56 8.56
N ALA A 971 -18.08 -36.01 9.42
CA ALA A 971 -18.09 -35.68 10.84
C ALA A 971 -16.80 -36.14 11.54
N LYS A 972 -16.34 -37.36 11.23
CA LYS A 972 -15.09 -37.96 11.75
C LYS A 972 -13.85 -37.10 11.47
N ILE A 973 -13.81 -36.37 10.36
CA ILE A 973 -12.68 -35.50 10.01
C ILE A 973 -12.70 -34.23 10.86
N LEU A 974 -13.87 -33.63 11.07
CA LEU A 974 -14.01 -32.49 11.98
C LEU A 974 -13.66 -32.87 13.42
N GLU A 975 -14.14 -34.03 13.89
CA GLU A 975 -13.80 -34.55 15.23
C GLU A 975 -12.30 -34.73 15.43
N ARG A 976 -11.58 -35.21 14.40
CA ARG A 976 -10.11 -35.34 14.43
C ARG A 976 -9.40 -33.99 14.52
N VAL A 977 -9.99 -32.91 13.99
CA VAL A 977 -9.39 -31.57 13.96
C VAL A 977 -9.64 -30.78 15.25
N LEU A 978 -10.74 -31.04 15.98
CA LEU A 978 -11.07 -30.32 17.22
C LEU A 978 -9.92 -30.23 18.24
N PRO A 979 -9.18 -31.32 18.56
CA PRO A 979 -8.04 -31.25 19.47
C PRO A 979 -6.86 -30.45 18.91
N VAL A 980 -6.67 -30.45 17.59
CA VAL A 980 -5.58 -29.71 16.91
C VAL A 980 -5.75 -28.21 17.07
N ILE A 981 -7.00 -27.73 17.02
CA ILE A 981 -7.34 -26.32 17.19
C ILE A 981 -7.66 -25.93 18.65
N GLY A 982 -7.64 -26.89 19.57
CA GLY A 982 -7.96 -26.66 20.99
C GLY A 982 -9.43 -26.28 21.24
N SER A 983 -10.35 -26.75 20.40
CA SER A 983 -11.77 -26.38 20.47
C SER A 983 -12.61 -27.37 21.30
N SER A 984 -13.56 -26.84 22.07
CA SER A 984 -14.52 -27.60 22.87
C SER A 984 -15.88 -27.83 22.18
N LEU A 985 -15.98 -27.47 20.89
CA LEU A 985 -17.19 -27.67 20.10
C LEU A 985 -17.55 -29.16 19.99
N LYS A 986 -18.84 -29.46 19.88
CA LYS A 986 -19.34 -30.82 19.63
C LYS A 986 -19.72 -30.98 18.18
N VAL A 987 -19.39 -32.10 17.56
CA VAL A 987 -19.87 -32.44 16.21
C VAL A 987 -21.19 -33.21 16.35
N ASN A 988 -22.22 -32.80 15.59
CA ASN A 988 -23.50 -33.49 15.50
C ASN A 988 -23.68 -33.98 14.06
N ALA A 989 -23.40 -35.26 13.81
CA ALA A 989 -23.61 -35.88 12.52
C ALA A 989 -25.11 -36.07 12.26
N ILE A 990 -25.58 -35.60 11.12
CA ILE A 990 -26.98 -35.64 10.67
C ILE A 990 -27.06 -36.05 9.19
N HIS A 991 -28.25 -36.37 8.70
CA HIS A 991 -28.47 -36.76 7.30
C HIS A 991 -29.23 -35.71 6.48
N GLU A 992 -30.06 -34.90 7.14
CA GLU A 992 -30.88 -33.86 6.51
C GLU A 992 -30.90 -32.58 7.35
N PRO A 993 -31.07 -31.38 6.73
CA PRO A 993 -31.04 -30.10 7.47
C PRO A 993 -32.07 -30.00 8.61
N SER A 994 -33.20 -30.70 8.53
CA SER A 994 -34.25 -30.74 9.56
C SER A 994 -33.80 -31.34 10.90
N GLU A 995 -32.73 -32.13 10.91
CA GLU A 995 -32.18 -32.76 12.13
C GLU A 995 -31.18 -31.86 12.88
N ALA A 996 -30.79 -30.73 12.28
CA ALA A 996 -29.81 -29.81 12.83
C ALA A 996 -30.34 -29.06 14.07
N LYS A 997 -29.43 -28.74 15.00
CA LYS A 997 -29.75 -27.98 16.22
C LYS A 997 -29.60 -26.48 16.02
N TYR A 998 -28.72 -26.05 15.12
CA TYR A 998 -28.38 -24.65 14.85
C TYR A 998 -28.03 -23.85 16.11
N ALA A 999 -27.36 -24.52 17.05
CA ALA A 999 -27.04 -23.96 18.36
C ALA A 999 -25.54 -23.79 18.53
N PHE A 1000 -25.11 -22.59 18.97
CA PHE A 1000 -23.72 -22.32 19.29
C PHE A 1000 -23.17 -23.38 20.27
N GLY A 1001 -21.94 -23.82 20.03
CA GLY A 1001 -21.32 -24.93 20.76
C GLY A 1001 -21.46 -26.29 20.07
N THR A 1002 -22.32 -26.42 19.05
CA THR A 1002 -22.50 -27.65 18.26
C THR A 1002 -22.37 -27.35 16.77
N VAL A 1003 -21.53 -28.12 16.06
CA VAL A 1003 -21.40 -28.08 14.59
C VAL A 1003 -22.27 -29.18 14.01
N ASP A 1004 -23.37 -28.80 13.37
CA ASP A 1004 -24.23 -29.73 12.62
C ASP A 1004 -23.57 -30.08 11.28
N VAL A 1005 -23.46 -31.37 10.97
CA VAL A 1005 -22.76 -31.87 9.78
C VAL A 1005 -23.64 -32.87 9.03
N ILE A 1006 -23.99 -32.57 7.77
CA ILE A 1006 -24.47 -33.60 6.85
C ILE A 1006 -23.30 -34.52 6.52
N ASP A 1007 -23.27 -35.67 7.19
CA ASP A 1007 -22.17 -36.62 7.16
C ASP A 1007 -22.32 -37.58 5.97
N LEU A 1008 -21.36 -37.55 5.03
CA LEU A 1008 -21.32 -38.47 3.89
C LEU A 1008 -20.36 -39.65 4.08
N ASP A 1009 -19.51 -39.62 5.13
CA ASP A 1009 -18.59 -40.69 5.53
C ASP A 1009 -17.60 -41.16 4.43
N LEU A 1010 -17.14 -40.27 3.54
CA LEU A 1010 -16.35 -40.61 2.34
C LEU A 1010 -14.83 -40.74 2.56
N ILE A 1011 -14.27 -40.09 3.57
CA ILE A 1011 -12.82 -39.91 3.77
C ILE A 1011 -12.30 -40.82 4.89
N PRO A 1012 -11.21 -41.57 4.71
CA PRO A 1012 -10.59 -42.35 5.80
C PRO A 1012 -10.17 -41.45 6.98
N ALA A 1013 -10.47 -41.88 8.21
CA ALA A 1013 -10.18 -41.10 9.43
C ALA A 1013 -8.68 -40.80 9.61
N ASP A 1014 -7.81 -41.63 9.04
CA ASP A 1014 -6.36 -41.58 9.11
C ASP A 1014 -5.69 -40.89 7.90
N LEU A 1015 -6.47 -40.29 6.99
CA LEU A 1015 -5.92 -39.61 5.81
C LEU A 1015 -4.86 -38.56 6.21
N GLU A 1016 -3.72 -38.55 5.52
CA GLU A 1016 -2.59 -37.68 5.86
C GLU A 1016 -2.86 -36.21 5.52
N TYR A 1017 -2.49 -35.28 6.42
CA TYR A 1017 -2.61 -33.84 6.16
C TYR A 1017 -1.66 -33.39 5.04
N GLY A 1018 -2.11 -32.46 4.21
CA GLY A 1018 -1.25 -31.75 3.25
C GLY A 1018 -0.72 -32.59 2.09
N LYS A 1019 -1.27 -33.79 1.84
CA LYS A 1019 -0.93 -34.62 0.67
C LYS A 1019 -2.10 -34.75 -0.29
N VAL A 1020 -1.80 -34.68 -1.58
CA VAL A 1020 -2.80 -34.86 -2.64
C VAL A 1020 -3.31 -36.30 -2.61
N SER A 1021 -4.63 -36.47 -2.67
CA SER A 1021 -5.30 -37.77 -2.56
C SER A 1021 -6.51 -37.84 -3.47
N ALA A 1022 -6.62 -38.92 -4.24
CA ALA A 1022 -7.77 -39.19 -5.10
C ALA A 1022 -9.09 -39.28 -4.31
N VAL A 1023 -9.05 -39.92 -3.13
CA VAL A 1023 -10.23 -40.08 -2.25
C VAL A 1023 -10.71 -38.72 -1.72
N ALA A 1024 -9.77 -37.82 -1.38
CA ALA A 1024 -10.13 -36.47 -0.94
C ALA A 1024 -10.70 -35.63 -2.10
N GLY A 1025 -10.18 -35.83 -3.31
CA GLY A 1025 -10.70 -35.18 -4.52
C GLY A 1025 -12.13 -35.60 -4.86
N ASP A 1026 -12.42 -36.91 -4.84
CA ASP A 1026 -13.78 -37.42 -5.03
C ASP A 1026 -14.72 -36.94 -3.92
N ALA A 1027 -14.30 -37.02 -2.65
CA ALA A 1027 -15.10 -36.53 -1.53
C ALA A 1027 -15.44 -35.03 -1.66
N ALA A 1028 -14.48 -34.18 -2.05
CA ALA A 1028 -14.72 -32.76 -2.27
C ALA A 1028 -15.78 -32.49 -3.36
N PHE A 1029 -15.77 -33.27 -4.45
CA PHE A 1029 -16.82 -33.22 -5.47
C PHE A 1029 -18.17 -33.63 -4.89
N GLN A 1030 -18.24 -34.75 -4.16
CA GLN A 1030 -19.48 -35.27 -3.59
C GLN A 1030 -20.09 -34.32 -2.55
N PHE A 1031 -19.29 -33.67 -1.70
CA PHE A 1031 -19.77 -32.65 -0.76
C PHE A 1031 -20.43 -31.49 -1.49
N LEU A 1032 -19.79 -31.00 -2.56
CA LEU A 1032 -20.34 -29.92 -3.39
C LEU A 1032 -21.61 -30.37 -4.12
N ALA A 1033 -21.62 -31.58 -4.71
CA ALA A 1033 -22.79 -32.14 -5.38
C ALA A 1033 -23.98 -32.28 -4.41
N LYS A 1034 -23.73 -32.69 -3.16
CA LYS A 1034 -24.75 -32.75 -2.11
C LYS A 1034 -25.27 -31.36 -1.73
N ALA A 1035 -24.39 -30.36 -1.60
CA ALA A 1035 -24.80 -28.97 -1.36
C ALA A 1035 -25.69 -28.43 -2.48
N ILE A 1036 -25.34 -28.73 -3.73
CA ILE A 1036 -26.12 -28.35 -4.91
C ILE A 1036 -27.48 -29.02 -4.91
N ASP A 1037 -27.57 -30.32 -4.61
CA ASP A 1037 -28.84 -31.04 -4.49
C ASP A 1037 -29.77 -30.42 -3.43
N LEU A 1038 -29.24 -30.09 -2.25
CA LEU A 1038 -29.99 -29.44 -1.17
C LEU A 1038 -30.48 -28.04 -1.58
N ALA A 1039 -29.63 -27.27 -2.26
CA ALA A 1039 -29.99 -25.95 -2.76
C ALA A 1039 -31.04 -26.02 -3.88
N LYS A 1040 -30.95 -26.98 -4.81
CA LYS A 1040 -31.97 -27.25 -5.84
C LYS A 1040 -33.32 -27.60 -5.22
N LYS A 1041 -33.31 -28.32 -4.08
CA LYS A 1041 -34.51 -28.66 -3.29
C LYS A 1041 -34.98 -27.53 -2.38
N GLN A 1042 -34.31 -26.37 -2.38
CA GLN A 1042 -34.60 -25.22 -1.51
C GLN A 1042 -34.56 -25.55 0.00
N GLN A 1043 -33.74 -26.51 0.40
CA GLN A 1043 -33.53 -26.85 1.81
C GLN A 1043 -32.44 -25.99 2.47
N ILE A 1044 -31.63 -25.31 1.66
CA ILE A 1044 -30.64 -24.31 2.08
C ILE A 1044 -30.74 -23.07 1.19
N HIS A 1045 -30.43 -21.89 1.73
CA HIS A 1045 -30.56 -20.60 1.02
C HIS A 1045 -29.30 -20.23 0.21
N SER A 1046 -28.12 -20.64 0.66
CA SER A 1046 -26.84 -20.30 0.05
C SER A 1046 -25.78 -21.37 0.37
N ILE A 1047 -24.72 -21.41 -0.44
CA ILE A 1047 -23.59 -22.32 -0.29
C ILE A 1047 -22.32 -21.49 -0.07
N CYS A 1048 -21.63 -21.70 1.05
CA CYS A 1048 -20.27 -21.16 1.25
C CYS A 1048 -19.27 -22.31 1.10
N THR A 1049 -18.31 -22.18 0.18
CA THR A 1049 -17.34 -23.26 -0.11
C THR A 1049 -15.93 -22.91 0.34
N ALA A 1050 -15.22 -23.89 0.91
CA ALA A 1050 -13.77 -23.83 1.05
C ALA A 1050 -13.05 -24.08 -0.31
N PRO A 1051 -11.75 -23.74 -0.43
CA PRO A 1051 -10.99 -24.02 -1.66
C PRO A 1051 -10.90 -25.52 -1.97
N LEU A 1052 -10.93 -25.87 -3.26
CA LEU A 1052 -10.70 -27.24 -3.74
C LEU A 1052 -9.37 -27.32 -4.49
N ASN A 1053 -8.71 -28.49 -4.41
CA ASN A 1053 -7.45 -28.74 -5.12
C ASN A 1053 -7.75 -29.41 -6.47
N LYS A 1054 -7.32 -28.79 -7.58
CA LYS A 1054 -7.62 -29.29 -8.94
C LYS A 1054 -6.96 -30.63 -9.24
N GLU A 1055 -5.72 -30.81 -8.78
CA GLU A 1055 -4.98 -32.07 -8.98
C GLU A 1055 -5.66 -33.23 -8.25
N ALA A 1056 -6.07 -33.03 -6.99
CA ALA A 1056 -6.83 -34.01 -6.22
C ALA A 1056 -8.16 -34.34 -6.91
N LEU A 1057 -8.90 -33.32 -7.37
CA LEU A 1057 -10.19 -33.47 -8.05
C LEU A 1057 -10.06 -34.33 -9.32
N HIS A 1058 -9.05 -34.07 -10.15
CA HIS A 1058 -8.77 -34.86 -11.37
C HIS A 1058 -8.36 -36.28 -11.04
N LEU A 1059 -7.52 -36.48 -10.02
CA LEU A 1059 -7.15 -37.82 -9.53
C LEU A 1059 -8.35 -38.60 -9.00
N GLY A 1060 -9.36 -37.92 -8.45
CA GLY A 1060 -10.64 -38.48 -8.04
C GLY A 1060 -11.58 -38.83 -9.20
N GLY A 1061 -11.18 -38.56 -10.46
CA GLY A 1061 -11.97 -38.86 -11.66
C GLY A 1061 -12.88 -37.73 -12.15
N HIS A 1062 -12.80 -36.54 -11.54
CA HIS A 1062 -13.68 -35.41 -11.86
C HIS A 1062 -12.94 -34.33 -12.66
N LEU A 1063 -13.06 -34.35 -13.98
CA LEU A 1063 -12.31 -33.47 -14.90
C LEU A 1063 -12.94 -32.08 -15.05
N TYR A 1064 -13.10 -31.36 -13.94
CA TYR A 1064 -13.59 -29.97 -13.93
C TYR A 1064 -12.45 -28.97 -13.65
N PRO A 1065 -12.53 -27.75 -14.20
CA PRO A 1065 -11.54 -26.71 -13.92
C PRO A 1065 -11.72 -26.02 -12.56
N GLY A 1066 -12.90 -26.12 -11.93
CA GLY A 1066 -13.19 -25.53 -10.63
C GLY A 1066 -14.65 -25.68 -10.16
N HIS A 1067 -14.99 -25.01 -9.06
CA HIS A 1067 -16.33 -25.04 -8.44
C HIS A 1067 -17.42 -24.50 -9.37
N THR A 1068 -17.12 -23.42 -10.09
CA THR A 1068 -18.10 -22.70 -10.90
C THR A 1068 -18.67 -23.58 -12.00
N GLU A 1069 -17.82 -24.36 -12.64
CA GLU A 1069 -18.21 -25.26 -13.74
C GLU A 1069 -18.96 -26.49 -13.23
N ILE A 1070 -18.60 -27.01 -12.05
CA ILE A 1070 -19.38 -28.06 -11.38
C ILE A 1070 -20.79 -27.55 -11.04
N LEU A 1071 -20.88 -26.35 -10.47
CA LEU A 1071 -22.15 -25.69 -10.14
C LEU A 1071 -23.00 -25.48 -11.40
N ALA A 1072 -22.40 -24.96 -12.47
CA ALA A 1072 -23.10 -24.71 -13.72
C ALA A 1072 -23.64 -26.02 -14.34
N ASP A 1073 -22.82 -27.05 -14.44
CA ASP A 1073 -23.17 -28.35 -15.00
C ASP A 1073 -24.30 -29.03 -14.20
N LEU A 1074 -24.15 -29.14 -12.87
CA LEU A 1074 -25.14 -29.80 -12.01
C LEU A 1074 -26.45 -28.99 -11.82
N THR A 1075 -26.47 -27.72 -12.22
CA THR A 1075 -27.66 -26.86 -12.22
C THR A 1075 -28.24 -26.63 -13.62
N ASP A 1076 -27.67 -27.25 -14.66
CA ASP A 1076 -28.02 -27.03 -16.06
C ASP A 1076 -27.95 -25.54 -16.46
N THR A 1077 -27.03 -24.76 -15.88
CA THR A 1077 -26.90 -23.31 -16.10
C THR A 1077 -25.93 -23.02 -17.24
N GLU A 1078 -26.43 -22.38 -18.30
CA GLU A 1078 -25.60 -21.93 -19.43
C GLU A 1078 -25.02 -20.52 -19.19
N ASP A 1079 -25.82 -19.61 -18.63
CA ASP A 1079 -25.43 -18.22 -18.38
C ASP A 1079 -25.10 -17.97 -16.90
N PHE A 1080 -23.82 -17.92 -16.58
CA PHE A 1080 -23.31 -17.49 -15.27
C PHE A 1080 -22.20 -16.45 -15.41
N SER A 1081 -21.95 -15.72 -14.33
CA SER A 1081 -20.83 -14.79 -14.24
C SER A 1081 -20.22 -14.76 -12.84
N MET A 1082 -18.95 -14.36 -12.79
CA MET A 1082 -18.20 -14.15 -11.56
C MET A 1082 -18.43 -12.72 -11.07
N MET A 1083 -18.92 -12.62 -9.83
CA MET A 1083 -19.02 -11.39 -9.07
C MET A 1083 -18.03 -11.45 -7.90
N LEU A 1084 -17.28 -10.38 -7.70
CA LEU A 1084 -16.39 -10.17 -6.56
C LEU A 1084 -16.99 -9.11 -5.66
N THR A 1085 -16.86 -9.28 -4.35
CA THR A 1085 -17.35 -8.31 -3.39
C THR A 1085 -16.31 -8.03 -2.30
N THR A 1086 -16.24 -6.77 -1.91
CA THR A 1086 -15.69 -6.27 -0.63
C THR A 1086 -16.81 -5.47 0.06
N PRO A 1087 -16.66 -5.06 1.34
CA PRO A 1087 -17.72 -4.32 2.03
C PRO A 1087 -18.24 -3.08 1.27
N ASN A 1088 -17.37 -2.42 0.51
CA ASN A 1088 -17.68 -1.15 -0.17
C ASN A 1088 -17.70 -1.25 -1.70
N LEU A 1089 -17.45 -2.42 -2.30
CA LEU A 1089 -17.35 -2.54 -3.76
C LEU A 1089 -17.84 -3.92 -4.24
N ARG A 1090 -18.71 -3.93 -5.24
CA ARG A 1090 -19.18 -5.14 -5.94
C ARG A 1090 -18.82 -5.04 -7.42
N VAL A 1091 -18.21 -6.07 -7.97
CA VAL A 1091 -17.73 -6.09 -9.37
C VAL A 1091 -18.10 -7.40 -10.04
N ILE A 1092 -18.81 -7.36 -11.16
CA ILE A 1092 -19.14 -8.53 -12.00
C ILE A 1092 -18.41 -8.45 -13.33
N HIS A 1093 -18.02 -9.58 -13.91
CA HIS A 1093 -17.17 -9.60 -15.11
C HIS A 1093 -17.93 -10.03 -16.37
N LEU A 1094 -17.69 -9.35 -17.51
CA LEU A 1094 -18.16 -9.82 -18.81
C LEU A 1094 -17.41 -11.09 -19.24
N THR A 1095 -16.09 -11.08 -19.05
CA THR A 1095 -15.18 -12.15 -19.42
C THR A 1095 -14.21 -12.47 -18.27
N THR A 1096 -13.81 -13.74 -18.16
CA THR A 1096 -12.89 -14.25 -17.13
C THR A 1096 -11.94 -15.29 -17.74
N HIS A 1097 -10.76 -15.49 -17.14
CA HIS A 1097 -9.78 -16.54 -17.50
C HIS A 1097 -9.50 -16.73 -19.02
N MET A 1098 -9.39 -15.63 -19.78
CA MET A 1098 -9.02 -15.62 -21.20
C MET A 1098 -7.88 -14.64 -21.46
N GLY A 1099 -7.10 -14.85 -22.53
CA GLY A 1099 -6.12 -13.86 -22.99
C GLY A 1099 -6.80 -12.55 -23.36
N LEU A 1100 -6.13 -11.40 -23.14
CA LEU A 1100 -6.79 -10.09 -23.26
C LEU A 1100 -7.39 -9.82 -24.65
N ILE A 1101 -6.69 -10.24 -25.73
CA ILE A 1101 -7.21 -10.11 -27.10
C ILE A 1101 -8.48 -10.94 -27.28
N ASP A 1102 -8.47 -12.19 -26.81
CA ASP A 1102 -9.61 -13.11 -26.91
C ASP A 1102 -10.79 -12.63 -26.04
N ALA A 1103 -10.49 -12.08 -24.86
CA ALA A 1103 -11.48 -11.47 -23.99
C ALA A 1103 -12.20 -10.33 -24.73
N ILE A 1104 -11.47 -9.36 -25.29
CA ILE A 1104 -12.05 -8.25 -26.06
C ILE A 1104 -12.82 -8.75 -27.29
N ALA A 1105 -12.28 -9.76 -28.00
CA ALA A 1105 -12.94 -10.35 -29.15
C ALA A 1105 -14.28 -11.01 -28.78
N SER A 1106 -14.34 -11.68 -27.62
CA SER A 1106 -15.54 -12.38 -27.14
C SER A 1106 -16.67 -11.45 -26.65
N ILE A 1107 -16.35 -10.22 -26.23
CA ILE A 1107 -17.36 -9.25 -25.80
C ILE A 1107 -18.23 -8.87 -27.00
N ASN A 1108 -19.55 -8.97 -26.81
CA ASN A 1108 -20.58 -8.65 -27.79
C ASN A 1108 -21.85 -8.12 -27.08
N PRO A 1109 -22.78 -7.49 -27.80
CA PRO A 1109 -23.97 -6.87 -27.19
C PRO A 1109 -24.83 -7.81 -26.34
N GLU A 1110 -24.99 -9.08 -26.75
CA GLU A 1110 -25.79 -10.05 -26.01
C GLU A 1110 -25.12 -10.43 -24.69
N ARG A 1111 -23.80 -10.66 -24.68
CA ARG A 1111 -23.05 -10.91 -23.44
C ARG A 1111 -23.13 -9.72 -22.49
N THR A 1112 -22.99 -8.50 -23.03
CA THR A 1112 -23.10 -7.26 -22.23
C THR A 1112 -24.47 -7.15 -21.58
N TYR A 1113 -25.55 -7.32 -22.34
CA TYR A 1113 -26.92 -7.29 -21.82
C TYR A 1113 -27.14 -8.37 -20.74
N THR A 1114 -26.69 -9.60 -21.01
CA THR A 1114 -26.88 -10.74 -20.11
C THR A 1114 -26.24 -10.50 -18.74
N VAL A 1115 -25.00 -10.01 -18.72
CA VAL A 1115 -24.27 -9.76 -17.47
C VAL A 1115 -24.84 -8.56 -16.71
N VAL A 1116 -25.23 -7.49 -17.42
CA VAL A 1116 -25.92 -6.34 -16.80
C VAL A 1116 -27.23 -6.78 -16.13
N LYS A 1117 -28.01 -7.65 -16.80
CA LYS A 1117 -29.24 -8.20 -16.27
C LYS A 1117 -29.00 -9.10 -15.05
N LEU A 1118 -27.99 -9.98 -15.11
CA LEU A 1118 -27.58 -10.81 -13.98
C LEU A 1118 -27.17 -9.97 -12.76
N ALA A 1119 -26.45 -8.87 -12.98
CA ALA A 1119 -26.06 -7.93 -11.94
C ALA A 1119 -27.29 -7.31 -11.25
N HIS A 1120 -28.24 -6.82 -12.05
CA HIS A 1120 -29.49 -6.24 -11.57
C HIS A 1120 -30.34 -7.25 -10.80
N ASP A 1121 -30.60 -8.42 -11.38
CA ASP A 1121 -31.48 -9.43 -10.80
C ASP A 1121 -30.93 -10.00 -9.50
N THR A 1122 -29.60 -10.18 -9.40
CA THR A 1122 -28.93 -10.62 -8.18
C THR A 1122 -29.15 -9.62 -7.04
N LEU A 1123 -28.86 -8.33 -7.27
CA LEU A 1123 -29.04 -7.30 -6.23
C LEU A 1123 -30.50 -7.12 -5.86
N LYS A 1124 -31.41 -7.20 -6.83
CA LYS A 1124 -32.85 -7.10 -6.57
C LYS A 1124 -33.33 -8.19 -5.62
N LYS A 1125 -32.85 -9.43 -5.79
CA LYS A 1125 -33.14 -10.55 -4.89
C LYS A 1125 -32.53 -10.38 -3.49
N ALA A 1126 -31.39 -9.71 -3.39
CA ALA A 1126 -30.76 -9.36 -2.11
C ALA A 1126 -31.48 -8.21 -1.36
N GLY A 1127 -32.52 -7.62 -1.97
CA GLY A 1127 -33.37 -6.60 -1.35
C GLY A 1127 -33.08 -5.16 -1.78
N PHE A 1128 -32.32 -4.94 -2.85
CA PHE A 1128 -32.15 -3.62 -3.47
C PHE A 1128 -33.35 -3.33 -4.38
N GLU A 1129 -34.16 -2.32 -4.07
CA GLU A 1129 -35.36 -2.01 -4.87
C GLU A 1129 -35.04 -1.56 -6.30
N ASN A 1130 -34.01 -0.73 -6.46
CA ASN A 1130 -33.57 -0.21 -7.76
C ASN A 1130 -32.03 -0.18 -7.87
N PRO A 1131 -31.37 -1.33 -8.12
CA PRO A 1131 -29.91 -1.43 -8.18
C PRO A 1131 -29.29 -0.53 -9.24
N ARG A 1132 -28.31 0.31 -8.87
CA ARG A 1132 -27.52 1.16 -9.77
C ARG A 1132 -26.32 0.40 -10.31
N VAL A 1133 -26.38 0.01 -11.59
CA VAL A 1133 -25.33 -0.75 -12.28
C VAL A 1133 -24.46 0.20 -13.11
N ALA A 1134 -23.14 0.12 -12.98
CA ALA A 1134 -22.20 0.87 -13.83
C ALA A 1134 -21.40 -0.08 -14.73
N VAL A 1135 -21.20 0.26 -16.01
CA VAL A 1135 -20.41 -0.56 -16.95
C VAL A 1135 -19.11 0.16 -17.31
N CYS A 1136 -17.98 -0.52 -17.18
CA CYS A 1136 -16.67 0.00 -17.62
C CYS A 1136 -16.57 0.04 -19.15
N GLY A 1137 -15.82 1.00 -19.69
CA GLY A 1137 -15.33 0.94 -21.07
C GLY A 1137 -14.27 -0.14 -21.28
N ILE A 1138 -14.07 -0.57 -22.53
CA ILE A 1138 -12.99 -1.50 -22.91
C ILE A 1138 -11.67 -0.73 -23.00
N ASN A 1139 -11.71 0.45 -23.60
CA ASN A 1139 -10.59 1.34 -23.85
C ASN A 1139 -10.41 2.40 -22.74
N PRO A 1140 -9.21 3.00 -22.60
CA PRO A 1140 -9.00 4.18 -21.76
C PRO A 1140 -10.03 5.27 -22.06
N HIS A 1141 -10.49 5.97 -21.02
CA HIS A 1141 -11.53 6.99 -21.13
C HIS A 1141 -12.84 6.52 -21.81
N ALA A 1142 -13.11 5.21 -21.81
CA ALA A 1142 -14.25 4.60 -22.49
C ALA A 1142 -14.34 5.00 -23.98
N GLY A 1143 -13.19 5.02 -24.65
CA GLY A 1143 -13.09 5.30 -26.08
C GLY A 1143 -13.17 6.79 -26.46
N GLU A 1144 -13.58 7.67 -25.55
CA GLU A 1144 -13.69 9.13 -25.77
C GLU A 1144 -14.40 9.46 -27.11
N ASN A 1145 -15.60 8.88 -27.32
CA ASN A 1145 -16.40 8.95 -28.56
C ASN A 1145 -15.66 8.43 -29.82
N GLY A 1146 -14.91 7.34 -29.68
CA GLY A 1146 -14.16 6.71 -30.77
C GLY A 1146 -12.81 7.37 -31.08
N LEU A 1147 -12.30 8.25 -30.20
CA LEU A 1147 -10.93 8.77 -30.28
C LEU A 1147 -9.88 7.71 -29.91
N PHE A 1148 -10.22 6.79 -29.01
CA PHE A 1148 -9.41 5.64 -28.62
C PHE A 1148 -10.13 4.34 -28.97
N GLY A 1149 -9.40 3.38 -29.53
CA GLY A 1149 -9.97 2.13 -30.04
C GLY A 1149 -10.48 2.24 -31.49
N ASN A 1150 -11.20 1.22 -31.93
CA ASN A 1150 -11.83 1.11 -33.25
C ASN A 1150 -13.37 1.13 -33.17
N GLY A 1151 -13.93 1.72 -32.10
CA GLY A 1151 -15.37 1.76 -31.84
C GLY A 1151 -15.89 0.52 -31.09
N GLU A 1152 -15.02 -0.13 -30.31
CA GLU A 1152 -15.39 -1.33 -29.56
C GLU A 1152 -16.50 -1.05 -28.53
N GLU A 1153 -16.51 0.14 -27.92
CA GLU A 1153 -17.59 0.58 -27.01
C GLU A 1153 -18.95 0.62 -27.70
N GLU A 1154 -19.05 1.31 -28.84
CA GLU A 1154 -20.29 1.50 -29.59
C GLU A 1154 -20.78 0.19 -30.22
N GLU A 1155 -19.87 -0.67 -30.67
CA GLU A 1155 -20.21 -1.94 -31.29
C GLU A 1155 -20.58 -3.01 -30.27
N LYS A 1156 -19.84 -3.11 -29.15
CA LYS A 1156 -19.91 -4.28 -28.25
C LYS A 1156 -20.64 -4.01 -26.93
N LEU A 1157 -20.53 -2.80 -26.38
CA LEU A 1157 -21.11 -2.47 -25.06
C LEU A 1157 -22.42 -1.70 -25.16
N GLN A 1158 -22.41 -0.59 -25.90
CA GLN A 1158 -23.52 0.37 -25.98
C GLN A 1158 -24.87 -0.29 -26.32
N PRO A 1159 -24.99 -1.21 -27.31
CA PRO A 1159 -26.30 -1.76 -27.68
C PRO A 1159 -26.89 -2.66 -26.58
N GLY A 1160 -26.04 -3.36 -25.82
CA GLY A 1160 -26.46 -4.19 -24.68
C GLY A 1160 -26.92 -3.35 -23.49
N ILE A 1161 -26.22 -2.24 -23.23
CA ILE A 1161 -26.58 -1.27 -22.17
C ILE A 1161 -27.91 -0.60 -22.50
N GLU A 1162 -28.09 -0.11 -23.73
CA GLU A 1162 -29.34 0.53 -24.16
C GLU A 1162 -30.53 -0.42 -24.12
N ARG A 1163 -30.32 -1.70 -24.44
CA ARG A 1163 -31.35 -2.73 -24.30
C ARG A 1163 -31.78 -2.88 -22.84
N ALA A 1164 -30.83 -2.97 -21.91
CA ALA A 1164 -31.11 -3.06 -20.48
C ALA A 1164 -31.84 -1.80 -19.95
N GLN A 1165 -31.44 -0.60 -20.39
CA GLN A 1165 -32.11 0.65 -20.05
C GLN A 1165 -33.56 0.69 -20.54
N LYS A 1166 -33.84 0.20 -21.76
CA LYS A 1166 -35.20 0.09 -22.30
C LYS A 1166 -36.10 -0.86 -21.49
N GLU A 1167 -35.50 -1.85 -20.81
CA GLU A 1167 -36.20 -2.76 -19.90
C GLU A 1167 -36.35 -2.20 -18.47
N GLY A 1168 -35.92 -0.95 -18.23
CA GLY A 1168 -36.05 -0.27 -16.94
C GLY A 1168 -34.93 -0.58 -15.95
N ILE A 1169 -33.85 -1.23 -16.38
CA ILE A 1169 -32.67 -1.45 -15.53
C ILE A 1169 -31.91 -0.13 -15.39
N ASN A 1170 -31.64 0.28 -14.14
CA ASN A 1170 -30.85 1.46 -13.82
C ASN A 1170 -29.35 1.21 -14.07
N VAL A 1171 -28.97 1.20 -15.35
CA VAL A 1171 -27.58 0.99 -15.80
C VAL A 1171 -27.01 2.23 -16.49
N VAL A 1172 -25.75 2.55 -16.19
CA VAL A 1172 -25.01 3.66 -16.78
C VAL A 1172 -23.66 3.18 -17.30
N GLY A 1173 -23.30 3.59 -18.52
CA GLY A 1173 -22.01 3.30 -19.13
C GLY A 1173 -22.07 3.31 -20.66
N PRO A 1174 -20.95 3.03 -21.34
CA PRO A 1174 -19.64 2.72 -20.76
C PRO A 1174 -19.00 3.96 -20.08
N LEU A 1175 -18.34 3.77 -18.93
CA LEU A 1175 -17.61 4.84 -18.21
C LEU A 1175 -16.11 4.51 -18.09
N PRO A 1176 -15.22 5.52 -17.99
CA PRO A 1176 -13.79 5.29 -17.76
C PRO A 1176 -13.54 4.52 -16.47
N ALA A 1177 -12.83 3.39 -16.54
CA ALA A 1177 -12.64 2.48 -15.41
C ALA A 1177 -11.92 3.15 -14.21
N ASP A 1178 -10.91 3.98 -14.48
CA ASP A 1178 -10.12 4.72 -13.47
C ASP A 1178 -11.00 5.60 -12.57
N THR A 1179 -11.96 6.32 -13.16
CA THR A 1179 -12.91 7.16 -12.41
C THR A 1179 -14.09 6.37 -11.85
N LEU A 1180 -14.54 5.33 -12.57
CA LEU A 1180 -15.71 4.53 -12.18
C LEU A 1180 -15.45 3.82 -10.85
N PHE A 1181 -14.30 3.13 -10.68
CA PHE A 1181 -14.03 2.40 -9.44
C PHE A 1181 -13.90 3.31 -8.22
N PHE A 1182 -13.34 4.51 -8.38
CA PHE A 1182 -13.31 5.53 -7.32
C PHE A 1182 -14.73 5.95 -6.91
N ARG A 1183 -15.61 6.21 -7.88
CA ARG A 1183 -17.01 6.59 -7.63
C ARG A 1183 -17.83 5.46 -7.01
N ALA A 1184 -17.60 4.23 -7.47
CA ALA A 1184 -18.23 3.04 -6.90
C ALA A 1184 -17.83 2.86 -5.42
N GLY A 1185 -16.55 3.04 -5.07
CA GLY A 1185 -16.09 3.03 -3.67
C GLY A 1185 -16.69 4.14 -2.79
N ARG A 1186 -17.19 5.24 -3.38
CA ARG A 1186 -17.93 6.31 -2.69
C ARG A 1186 -19.44 6.01 -2.53
N GLY A 1187 -19.93 4.90 -3.08
CA GLY A 1187 -21.35 4.53 -3.05
C GLY A 1187 -22.22 5.17 -4.13
N ASP A 1188 -21.62 5.75 -5.19
CA ASP A 1188 -22.37 6.30 -6.33
C ASP A 1188 -23.11 5.19 -7.12
N PHE A 1189 -22.58 3.96 -7.10
CA PHE A 1189 -23.12 2.78 -7.78
C PHE A 1189 -23.14 1.57 -6.83
N ASP A 1190 -24.07 0.65 -7.03
CA ASP A 1190 -24.23 -0.54 -6.18
C ASP A 1190 -23.41 -1.74 -6.70
N ILE A 1191 -23.15 -1.79 -8.02
CA ILE A 1191 -22.30 -2.79 -8.68
C ILE A 1191 -21.66 -2.26 -9.97
N VAL A 1192 -20.45 -2.73 -10.24
CA VAL A 1192 -19.66 -2.42 -11.43
C VAL A 1192 -19.56 -3.64 -12.35
N VAL A 1193 -19.76 -3.47 -13.66
CA VAL A 1193 -19.52 -4.46 -14.69
C VAL A 1193 -18.15 -4.19 -15.33
N ALA A 1194 -17.17 -5.02 -15.02
CA ALA A 1194 -15.85 -5.01 -15.64
C ALA A 1194 -15.83 -5.82 -16.94
N CYS A 1195 -15.16 -5.32 -17.97
CA CYS A 1195 -15.08 -5.97 -19.28
C CYS A 1195 -14.17 -7.20 -19.30
N TYR A 1196 -13.07 -7.18 -18.55
CA TYR A 1196 -12.07 -8.25 -18.49
C TYR A 1196 -11.47 -8.41 -17.09
N HIS A 1197 -10.83 -9.55 -16.84
CA HIS A 1197 -10.38 -10.00 -15.52
C HIS A 1197 -9.61 -8.94 -14.71
N ASP A 1198 -8.49 -8.43 -15.23
CA ASP A 1198 -7.62 -7.51 -14.50
C ASP A 1198 -8.27 -6.15 -14.27
N GLN A 1199 -9.22 -5.74 -15.11
CA GLN A 1199 -9.98 -4.49 -14.93
C GLN A 1199 -10.78 -4.50 -13.64
N GLY A 1200 -11.36 -5.65 -13.26
CA GLY A 1200 -12.16 -5.79 -12.05
C GLY A 1200 -11.37 -6.30 -10.84
N HIS A 1201 -10.38 -7.17 -11.04
CA HIS A 1201 -9.59 -7.75 -9.96
C HIS A 1201 -8.60 -6.76 -9.33
N ALA A 1202 -7.98 -5.88 -10.12
CA ALA A 1202 -7.02 -4.92 -9.58
C ALA A 1202 -7.67 -3.95 -8.55
N PRO A 1203 -8.82 -3.32 -8.83
CA PRO A 1203 -9.52 -2.49 -7.84
C PRO A 1203 -9.95 -3.26 -6.59
N ILE A 1204 -10.49 -4.48 -6.74
CA ILE A 1204 -10.91 -5.31 -5.60
C ILE A 1204 -9.70 -5.64 -4.71
N LYS A 1205 -8.57 -6.06 -5.30
CA LYS A 1205 -7.35 -6.38 -4.56
C LYS A 1205 -6.72 -5.16 -3.91
N VAL A 1206 -6.80 -3.98 -4.50
CA VAL A 1206 -6.31 -2.75 -3.86
C VAL A 1206 -7.21 -2.32 -2.70
N MET A 1207 -8.53 -2.50 -2.84
CA MET A 1207 -9.52 -2.02 -1.87
C MET A 1207 -9.85 -3.03 -0.76
N GLY A 1208 -9.50 -4.32 -0.89
CA GLY A 1208 -9.89 -5.36 0.06
C GLY A 1208 -9.00 -6.60 0.05
N ILE A 1209 -7.69 -6.43 0.32
CA ILE A 1209 -6.67 -7.50 0.31
C ILE A 1209 -7.05 -8.71 1.19
N GLU A 1210 -7.73 -8.49 2.33
CA GLU A 1210 -8.02 -9.56 3.32
C GLU A 1210 -9.50 -10.02 3.33
N GLU A 1211 -10.41 -9.33 2.63
CA GLU A 1211 -11.88 -9.55 2.72
C GLU A 1211 -12.55 -9.81 1.36
N GLY A 1212 -11.78 -10.01 0.29
CA GLY A 1212 -12.33 -10.35 -1.02
C GLY A 1212 -13.12 -11.66 -0.99
N VAL A 1213 -14.35 -11.62 -1.51
CA VAL A 1213 -15.23 -12.80 -1.65
C VAL A 1213 -15.57 -13.01 -3.12
N ASN A 1214 -15.43 -14.25 -3.59
CA ASN A 1214 -15.82 -14.67 -4.92
C ASN A 1214 -17.23 -15.27 -4.90
N ILE A 1215 -18.09 -14.78 -5.79
CA ILE A 1215 -19.52 -15.12 -5.84
C ILE A 1215 -19.89 -15.54 -7.26
N THR A 1216 -20.49 -16.73 -7.38
CA THR A 1216 -21.04 -17.20 -8.66
C THR A 1216 -22.50 -16.79 -8.74
N VAL A 1217 -22.85 -15.99 -9.76
CA VAL A 1217 -24.22 -15.49 -9.98
C VAL A 1217 -24.79 -16.02 -11.29
N GLY A 1218 -26.11 -16.17 -11.34
CA GLY A 1218 -26.85 -16.66 -12.53
C GLY A 1218 -27.24 -18.13 -12.49
N LEU A 1219 -26.88 -18.87 -11.44
CA LEU A 1219 -27.23 -20.29 -11.30
C LEU A 1219 -28.76 -20.50 -11.27
N LYS A 1220 -29.25 -21.44 -12.10
CA LYS A 1220 -30.65 -21.85 -12.12
C LYS A 1220 -31.10 -22.33 -10.74
N GLY A 1221 -32.34 -22.01 -10.39
CA GLY A 1221 -32.89 -22.24 -9.05
C GLY A 1221 -32.56 -21.14 -8.04
N GLY A 1222 -31.83 -20.08 -8.43
CA GLY A 1222 -31.51 -18.97 -7.54
C GLY A 1222 -30.44 -19.31 -6.51
N ILE A 1223 -29.59 -20.29 -6.81
CA ILE A 1223 -28.53 -20.76 -5.92
C ILE A 1223 -27.44 -19.71 -5.86
N ILE A 1224 -27.05 -19.34 -4.63
CA ILE A 1224 -25.99 -18.37 -4.36
C ILE A 1224 -24.82 -19.14 -3.79
N ARG A 1225 -23.66 -19.03 -4.43
CA ARG A 1225 -22.41 -19.58 -3.92
C ARG A 1225 -21.40 -18.48 -3.65
N THR A 1226 -20.87 -18.46 -2.43
CA THR A 1226 -19.74 -17.62 -2.01
C THR A 1226 -18.51 -18.47 -1.70
N SER A 1227 -17.34 -17.84 -1.76
CA SER A 1227 -16.05 -18.48 -1.54
C SER A 1227 -15.00 -17.48 -1.13
N VAL A 1228 -14.05 -17.98 -0.35
CA VAL A 1228 -12.78 -17.30 -0.07
C VAL A 1228 -11.99 -17.04 -1.37
N ASP A 1229 -11.18 -15.99 -1.39
CA ASP A 1229 -10.36 -15.57 -2.54
C ASP A 1229 -8.94 -16.19 -2.55
N HIS A 1230 -8.67 -17.15 -1.66
CA HIS A 1230 -7.38 -17.87 -1.59
C HIS A 1230 -7.49 -19.34 -2.04
N GLY A 1231 -6.34 -19.93 -2.38
CA GLY A 1231 -6.22 -21.34 -2.78
C GLY A 1231 -6.16 -22.33 -1.60
N THR A 1232 -5.92 -23.60 -1.90
CA THR A 1232 -5.75 -24.67 -0.90
C THR A 1232 -4.39 -24.58 -0.20
N ALA A 1233 -4.37 -24.57 1.13
CA ALA A 1233 -3.17 -24.34 1.94
C ALA A 1233 -2.53 -25.65 2.47
N PHE A 1234 -2.03 -26.49 1.55
CA PHE A 1234 -1.52 -27.84 1.87
C PHE A 1234 -0.29 -27.81 2.82
N ASP A 1235 0.54 -26.77 2.72
CA ASP A 1235 1.76 -26.58 3.49
C ASP A 1235 1.51 -26.27 4.98
N ILE A 1236 0.33 -25.77 5.34
CA ILE A 1236 -0.05 -25.43 6.71
C ILE A 1236 -1.16 -26.33 7.29
N ALA A 1237 -1.64 -27.31 6.53
CA ALA A 1237 -2.68 -28.24 6.96
C ALA A 1237 -2.28 -28.97 8.26
N GLY A 1238 -3.18 -28.97 9.25
CA GLY A 1238 -2.96 -29.62 10.55
C GLY A 1238 -2.04 -28.87 11.52
N LYS A 1239 -1.58 -27.65 11.20
CA LYS A 1239 -0.66 -26.86 12.06
C LYS A 1239 -1.33 -25.82 12.95
N ASN A 1240 -2.64 -25.59 12.81
CA ASN A 1240 -3.40 -24.56 13.54
C ASN A 1240 -2.86 -23.13 13.38
N ILE A 1241 -2.51 -22.73 12.15
CA ILE A 1241 -1.98 -21.38 11.81
C ILE A 1241 -2.72 -20.73 10.63
N ALA A 1242 -3.86 -21.28 10.22
CA ALA A 1242 -4.69 -20.70 9.15
C ALA A 1242 -5.55 -19.56 9.71
N ASP A 1243 -5.74 -18.50 8.92
CA ASP A 1243 -6.61 -17.35 9.25
C ASP A 1243 -8.04 -17.63 8.73
N ASP A 1244 -9.04 -17.46 9.59
CA ASP A 1244 -10.45 -17.72 9.32
C ASP A 1244 -11.25 -16.52 8.80
N LYS A 1245 -10.67 -15.31 8.79
CA LYS A 1245 -11.34 -14.07 8.37
C LYS A 1245 -11.98 -14.16 6.99
N SER A 1246 -11.28 -14.73 6.00
CA SER A 1246 -11.80 -14.84 4.63
C SER A 1246 -13.04 -15.75 4.57
N MET A 1247 -13.05 -16.83 5.36
CA MET A 1247 -14.22 -17.71 5.47
C MET A 1247 -15.40 -17.00 6.14
N LEU A 1248 -15.15 -16.23 7.21
CA LEU A 1248 -16.17 -15.41 7.85
C LEU A 1248 -16.74 -14.35 6.89
N ALA A 1249 -15.90 -13.68 6.09
CA ALA A 1249 -16.34 -12.74 5.06
C ALA A 1249 -17.20 -13.42 3.98
N ALA A 1250 -16.83 -14.62 3.54
CA ALA A 1250 -17.60 -15.40 2.58
C ALA A 1250 -18.97 -15.82 3.14
N ILE A 1251 -19.05 -16.20 4.43
CA ILE A 1251 -20.31 -16.49 5.13
C ILE A 1251 -21.16 -15.23 5.24
N ARG A 1252 -20.61 -14.09 5.68
CA ARG A 1252 -21.34 -12.81 5.76
C ARG A 1252 -21.92 -12.40 4.41
N SER A 1253 -21.16 -12.55 3.34
CA SER A 1253 -21.62 -12.28 1.97
C SER A 1253 -22.76 -13.23 1.55
N ALA A 1254 -22.70 -14.50 1.98
CA ALA A 1254 -23.76 -15.47 1.72
C ALA A 1254 -25.06 -15.11 2.46
N ILE A 1255 -24.95 -14.56 3.67
CA ILE A 1255 -26.09 -14.07 4.46
C ILE A 1255 -26.70 -12.84 3.81
N GLU A 1256 -25.87 -11.88 3.38
CA GLU A 1256 -26.34 -10.64 2.75
C GLU A 1256 -27.09 -10.89 1.44
N LEU A 1257 -26.59 -11.82 0.63
CA LEU A 1257 -27.19 -12.14 -0.66
C LEU A 1257 -28.34 -13.15 -0.56
N ALA A 1258 -28.45 -13.89 0.55
CA ALA A 1258 -29.53 -14.84 0.74
C ALA A 1258 -30.91 -14.16 0.57
N PRO A 1259 -31.90 -14.82 -0.05
CA PRO A 1259 -33.23 -14.27 -0.19
C PRO A 1259 -33.80 -13.87 1.18
N LYS A 1260 -34.20 -12.60 1.34
CA LYS A 1260 -34.84 -12.16 2.58
C LYS A 1260 -36.25 -12.73 2.64
N THR A 1261 -36.50 -13.63 3.60
CA THR A 1261 -37.85 -14.08 3.91
C THR A 1261 -38.62 -12.88 4.46
N GLN A 1262 -39.72 -12.48 3.80
CA GLN A 1262 -40.65 -11.55 4.44
C GLN A 1262 -41.17 -12.23 5.72
N VAL A 1263 -40.76 -11.70 6.87
CA VAL A 1263 -41.33 -12.03 8.17
C VAL A 1263 -42.57 -11.20 8.40
#